data_AF-A0A7J4I819-F1
#
_entry.id   AF-A0A7J4I819-F1
#
_cell.length_a   1.000
_cell.length_b   1.000
_cell.length_c   1.000
_cell.angle_alpha   90.00
_cell.angle_beta   90.00
_cell.angle_gamma   90.00
#
_symmetry.space_group_name_H-M   'P 1'
#
loop_
_entity.id
_entity.type
_entity.pdbx_description
1 polymer ?
#
loop_
_entity_poly.entity_id
_entity_poly.type
_entity_poly.pdbx_seq_one_letter_code
_entity_poly.pdbx_strand_id
1 'polypeptide(L)'
;MKYKAKRRKTDGRRRHHSLTSYVLPFSKIRRKDVALVGGKTSSLGELFSMKLPVPNGFAVTADAYRYFIRENKLDAEIRRIIGNTDIKKIKELKRAGSEVRSLIKAASFPADLEKQILSSYHTLGSRFVAVRSSATAEDLPSISEDEYVFVKLNGKSFFGKIKELFDIHEPTDDIEVLSMNSFKTEWKRASNIYRHKANNDVLYRLTTATGRKITISPNHSLIVLDESTLQPRVIEMSELTGKEKIPVARNIPQLNDLDEIDILDYISKYGVVEQNDKIMIRNNSTNWTIQSGLPRKIPITKDFAYFLGIYTAEGTTYKNNGVIITNSNEKIIERVRDFVGILGINSENKINKYSFRFYCKALTRFLNENCSIPDEKIKGKGRTCHTKQVPSFIFSCSREIIGEFLRGCFDGDGTVSKTVSYSSTSEKLISGIATLLGILGIEFYMHKKKSSFDLSIPFKNFAKFRDMIGFMDERKMNKLNQAIEKYNLSSKHFEFKNSIKISNIIALSIRNEIENNLTKRVFTGFFCPLCLKTVRRTSKYKDKQRYFCHNCKRAFYDDGIVKKETEKYTNYNERGQFIKGSVPWNKSVNTYSNYGVTKFKETLSDHGLVQLTEVLSDDIIWDTIVQIEEVPYNSWVYDFTVPETENFASGIGNIVTHNSASFAGEQESYLNIDEKNLLRRVKDCFASLFTDRAISYREDKKFDHFRVYLSVAVEKQIFSKASGVMFTIDPDSGHRNFIVINSSYGLGDYIVQGRVTPDEFWIFKKNGKLIEKNLGVKNVMEIRSIFGVKQKKVSPGMQKTFSISDKEAEQLAKYAKIIEEHYGCSMDIEWAKDDKIYIIQARPVTVHAKQTNIYEEYRIKEKGTVLAEGAAVGRKISSGQVNVIRNVREINKFKKGQILVTTATDPNWEPVMKIAAGIIAEEGGRTSHCAIVSRELGIPSIVGVKNATKKLHGTVTIDCTSETGKIWKGALKYQKNEHDIKKMPKTRTKVYVNIGEPQEAVDASLLPVDGVGLAREEFIINDAIAEHPLAMIKQGRENIFIDKLAAGIAKIAASFYPRPVTIRFSDFKTNEYRDLKGGEPFEPREENPMIGWRGTSRYIGVYEPAFRLELKAINKCYDELGLDNIKIMLPFCRTLGEADKAIKIINSEKVKAELGVMAEIPSNVISAAEFSKRFKFFSIGSNDLTQLTLGIDRDSQMLAKEFDERDPAVKTLITNLIATAHKHKRVVGICGDAPSSFPDFTKFLVRSHIDSISVTPDVAVNTRLLVAKIEKSK
;
A
#
# COMPACT_ATOMS: atom_id res chain seq x y z
N MET A 1 -65.10 -24.96 -22.57
CA MET A 1 -65.84 -23.69 -22.42
C MET A 1 -65.00 -22.75 -21.56
N LYS A 2 -64.35 -21.76 -22.18
CA LYS A 2 -64.71 -20.32 -22.15
C LYS A 2 -64.81 -19.76 -20.72
N TYR A 3 -63.91 -18.84 -20.34
CA TYR A 3 -64.33 -17.48 -19.98
C TYR A 3 -63.21 -16.47 -20.24
N LYS A 4 -63.61 -15.41 -20.97
CA LYS A 4 -62.80 -14.30 -21.48
C LYS A 4 -62.62 -13.21 -20.42
N ALA A 5 -61.54 -12.46 -20.64
CA ALA A 5 -61.17 -11.14 -20.14
C ALA A 5 -62.30 -10.15 -19.81
N LYS A 6 -62.03 -9.27 -18.83
CA LYS A 6 -62.46 -7.87 -18.84
C LYS A 6 -61.40 -6.96 -18.20
N ARG A 7 -60.89 -6.02 -19.03
CA ARG A 7 -60.10 -4.84 -18.66
C ARG A 7 -60.91 -3.90 -17.77
N ARG A 8 -60.26 -3.26 -16.79
CA ARG A 8 -60.59 -1.91 -16.32
C ARG A 8 -59.31 -1.07 -16.26
N LYS A 9 -59.32 0.04 -17.02
CA LYS A 9 -58.40 1.17 -16.91
C LYS A 9 -58.71 1.91 -15.61
N THR A 10 -57.69 2.20 -14.80
CA THR A 10 -57.72 3.34 -13.87
C THR A 10 -56.34 3.96 -13.80
N ASP A 11 -56.23 5.07 -14.53
CA ASP A 11 -55.58 6.32 -14.19
C ASP A 11 -54.25 6.30 -13.41
N GLY A 12 -53.22 6.79 -14.09
CA GLY A 12 -51.89 7.03 -13.54
C GLY A 12 -51.89 8.25 -12.63
N ARG A 13 -52.12 8.02 -11.34
CA ARG A 13 -51.65 8.89 -10.26
C ARG A 13 -50.97 8.02 -9.20
N ARG A 14 -49.68 7.72 -9.41
CA ARG A 14 -48.85 7.19 -8.33
C ARG A 14 -48.64 8.30 -7.31
N ARG A 15 -49.23 8.11 -6.14
CA ARG A 15 -49.04 8.91 -4.93
C ARG A 15 -47.55 8.95 -4.59
N HIS A 16 -46.98 10.15 -4.60
CA HIS A 16 -45.75 10.49 -3.87
C HIS A 16 -46.03 10.36 -2.36
N HIS A 17 -45.21 9.59 -1.61
CA HIS A 17 -44.55 9.99 -0.35
C HIS A 17 -43.91 8.78 0.37
N SER A 18 -42.58 8.79 0.51
CA SER A 18 -41.91 8.69 1.83
C SER A 18 -40.44 9.15 1.74
N LEU A 19 -40.20 10.42 2.07
CA LEU A 19 -38.99 11.12 2.53
C LEU A 19 -37.61 10.40 2.40
N THR A 20 -36.83 10.75 1.37
CA THR A 20 -35.37 10.63 1.43
C THR A 20 -34.81 11.64 2.45
N SER A 21 -34.18 11.17 3.52
CA SER A 21 -33.60 12.04 4.57
C SER A 21 -32.20 12.48 4.13
N TYR A 22 -32.06 13.73 3.67
CA TYR A 22 -30.77 14.29 3.23
C TYR A 22 -29.80 14.56 4.39
N VAL A 23 -30.34 14.60 5.62
CA VAL A 23 -29.59 14.77 6.85
C VAL A 23 -29.76 13.54 7.75
N LEU A 24 -28.67 13.07 8.35
CA LEU A 24 -28.66 11.90 9.24
C LEU A 24 -27.97 12.20 10.59
N PRO A 25 -28.62 11.96 11.74
CA PRO A 25 -27.95 12.11 13.04
C PRO A 25 -26.89 11.03 13.24
N PHE A 26 -25.80 11.33 13.96
CA PHE A 26 -24.72 10.37 14.23
C PHE A 26 -25.20 9.06 14.87
N SER A 27 -26.26 9.11 15.69
CA SER A 27 -26.87 7.92 16.29
C SER A 27 -27.37 6.87 15.29
N LYS A 28 -27.67 7.29 14.05
CA LYS A 28 -28.15 6.43 12.95
C LYS A 28 -27.06 6.03 11.95
N ILE A 29 -25.83 6.52 12.11
CA ILE A 29 -24.71 6.25 11.20
C ILE A 29 -23.89 5.08 11.75
N ARG A 30 -23.46 4.17 10.88
CA ARG A 30 -22.59 3.03 11.17
C ARG A 30 -21.46 2.92 10.15
N ARG A 31 -20.46 2.09 10.45
CA ARG A 31 -19.31 1.83 9.58
C ARG A 31 -19.68 1.50 8.13
N LYS A 32 -20.80 0.83 7.87
CA LYS A 32 -21.26 0.48 6.51
C LYS A 32 -21.78 1.68 5.69
N ASP A 33 -22.00 2.83 6.30
CA ASP A 33 -22.60 4.01 5.66
C ASP A 33 -21.53 4.94 5.06
N VAL A 34 -20.30 4.46 4.86
CA VAL A 34 -19.18 5.24 4.29
C VAL A 34 -19.54 5.85 2.94
N ALA A 35 -20.21 5.10 2.05
CA ALA A 35 -20.72 5.61 0.77
C ALA A 35 -21.65 6.82 0.89
N LEU A 36 -22.32 6.99 2.04
CA LEU A 36 -23.33 8.02 2.26
C LEU A 36 -22.78 9.23 3.02
N VAL A 37 -21.91 9.00 4.00
CA VAL A 37 -21.44 10.04 4.94
C VAL A 37 -19.93 10.23 4.96
N GLY A 38 -19.19 9.41 4.22
CA GLY A 38 -17.74 9.42 4.20
C GLY A 38 -17.07 8.79 5.39
N GLY A 39 -15.81 8.44 5.20
CA GLY A 39 -15.00 7.70 6.14
C GLY A 39 -14.94 8.27 7.55
N LYS A 40 -14.65 9.56 7.64
CA LYS A 40 -14.55 10.29 8.92
C LYS A 40 -15.88 10.30 9.66
N THR A 41 -16.97 10.63 8.98
CA THR A 41 -18.29 10.70 9.63
C THR A 41 -18.85 9.32 9.94
N SER A 42 -18.56 8.33 9.12
CA SER A 42 -18.89 6.93 9.38
C SER A 42 -18.17 6.42 10.63
N SER A 43 -16.87 6.70 10.74
CA SER A 43 -16.06 6.43 11.94
C SER A 43 -16.64 7.13 13.18
N LEU A 44 -16.98 8.42 13.10
CA LEU A 44 -17.60 9.15 14.22
C LEU A 44 -18.97 8.57 14.62
N GLY A 45 -19.80 8.17 13.66
CA GLY A 45 -21.08 7.51 13.91
C GLY A 45 -20.89 6.16 14.62
N GLU A 46 -19.91 5.37 14.19
CA GLU A 46 -19.54 4.10 14.81
C GLU A 46 -19.09 4.31 16.27
N LEU A 47 -18.15 5.24 16.50
CA LEU A 47 -17.66 5.59 17.83
C LEU A 47 -18.77 6.12 18.75
N PHE A 48 -19.67 6.95 18.21
CA PHE A 48 -20.83 7.45 18.94
C PHE A 48 -21.76 6.30 19.35
N SER A 49 -21.95 5.30 18.48
CA SER A 49 -22.76 4.11 18.79
C SER A 49 -22.14 3.22 19.88
N MET A 50 -20.80 3.21 19.99
CA MET A 50 -20.05 2.54 21.05
C MET A 50 -20.11 3.27 22.40
N LYS A 51 -20.85 4.40 22.49
CA LYS A 51 -20.93 5.27 23.67
C LYS A 51 -19.59 5.90 24.08
N LEU A 52 -18.64 6.02 23.15
CA LEU A 52 -17.45 6.84 23.36
C LEU A 52 -17.84 8.33 23.37
N PRO A 53 -17.05 9.20 24.01
CA PRO A 53 -17.41 10.61 24.15
C PRO A 53 -17.19 11.36 22.83
N VAL A 54 -18.07 11.17 21.87
CA VAL A 54 -18.06 11.90 20.60
C VAL A 54 -19.03 13.09 20.70
N PRO A 55 -18.66 14.30 20.23
CA PRO A 55 -19.59 15.43 20.19
C PRO A 55 -20.83 15.06 19.36
N ASN A 56 -22.02 15.33 19.89
CA ASN A 56 -23.24 15.03 19.16
C ASN A 56 -23.32 15.85 17.87
N GLY A 57 -23.88 15.28 16.81
CA GLY A 57 -23.85 15.87 15.48
C GLY A 57 -24.73 15.13 14.48
N PHE A 58 -24.71 15.62 13.25
CA PHE A 58 -25.37 15.03 12.11
C PHE A 58 -24.51 15.17 10.84
N ALA A 59 -24.74 14.29 9.88
CA ALA A 59 -24.17 14.36 8.55
C ALA A 59 -25.16 15.01 7.58
N VAL A 60 -24.69 16.00 6.83
CA VAL A 60 -25.27 16.39 5.56
C VAL A 60 -24.71 15.43 4.52
N THR A 61 -25.53 14.50 4.06
CA THR A 61 -25.10 13.32 3.28
C THR A 61 -24.54 13.69 1.91
N ALA A 62 -23.83 12.76 1.27
CA ALA A 62 -23.43 12.94 -0.13
C ALA A 62 -24.63 13.14 -1.07
N ASP A 63 -25.79 12.56 -0.77
CA ASP A 63 -27.03 12.81 -1.52
C ASP A 63 -27.54 14.25 -1.37
N ALA A 64 -27.34 14.87 -0.20
CA ALA A 64 -27.65 16.28 -0.01
C ALA A 64 -26.76 17.18 -0.86
N TYR A 65 -25.47 16.85 -0.97
CA TYR A 65 -24.55 17.53 -1.88
C TYR A 65 -25.00 17.38 -3.35
N ARG A 66 -25.35 16.16 -3.78
CA ARG A 66 -25.88 15.91 -5.14
C ARG A 66 -27.13 16.75 -5.42
N TYR A 67 -28.05 16.80 -4.47
CA TYR A 67 -29.27 17.58 -4.59
C TYR A 67 -28.97 19.08 -4.72
N PHE A 68 -28.06 19.61 -3.89
CA PHE A 68 -27.64 21.02 -3.97
C PHE A 68 -27.02 21.39 -5.33
N ILE A 69 -26.09 20.58 -5.85
CA ILE A 69 -25.42 20.84 -7.13
C ILE A 69 -26.42 20.79 -8.29
N ARG A 70 -27.33 19.80 -8.30
CA ARG A 70 -28.31 19.58 -9.37
C ARG A 70 -29.33 20.71 -9.46
N GLU A 71 -29.95 21.12 -8.35
CA GLU A 71 -30.98 22.17 -8.36
C GLU A 71 -30.42 23.54 -8.78
N ASN A 72 -29.14 23.80 -8.49
CA ASN A 72 -28.44 25.01 -8.91
C ASN A 72 -27.81 24.90 -10.30
N LYS A 73 -27.94 23.75 -10.99
CA LYS A 73 -27.42 23.49 -12.33
C LYS A 73 -25.91 23.76 -12.46
N LEU A 74 -25.14 23.53 -11.39
CA LEU A 74 -23.71 23.86 -11.33
C LEU A 74 -22.83 22.85 -12.06
N ASP A 75 -23.31 21.62 -12.27
CA ASP A 75 -22.54 20.52 -12.88
C ASP A 75 -21.88 20.92 -14.20
N ALA A 76 -22.67 21.50 -15.12
CA ALA A 76 -22.19 21.85 -16.45
C ALA A 76 -21.10 22.94 -16.41
N GLU A 77 -21.26 23.91 -15.52
CA GLU A 77 -20.36 25.05 -15.44
C GLU A 77 -19.04 24.71 -14.74
N ILE A 78 -19.08 23.89 -13.69
CA ILE A 78 -17.87 23.39 -13.03
C ILE A 78 -17.06 22.52 -14.01
N ARG A 79 -17.72 21.66 -14.81
CA ARG A 79 -17.06 20.85 -15.85
C ARG A 79 -16.37 21.74 -16.89
N ARG A 80 -17.01 22.83 -17.29
CA ARG A 80 -16.45 23.81 -18.23
C ARG A 80 -15.19 24.48 -17.69
N ILE A 81 -15.18 24.87 -16.41
CA ILE A 81 -14.06 25.60 -15.82
C ILE A 81 -12.84 24.69 -15.66
N ILE A 82 -13.02 23.52 -15.03
CA ILE A 82 -11.91 22.61 -14.77
C ILE A 82 -11.38 22.03 -16.08
N GLY A 83 -12.27 21.64 -17.00
CA GLY A 83 -11.88 21.10 -18.30
C GLY A 83 -11.13 22.07 -19.22
N ASN A 84 -11.19 23.39 -18.95
CA ASN A 84 -10.46 24.42 -19.70
C ASN A 84 -9.18 24.91 -18.98
N THR A 85 -8.70 24.17 -17.99
CA THR A 85 -7.58 24.59 -17.15
C THR A 85 -6.43 23.60 -17.23
N ASP A 86 -5.22 24.08 -17.52
CA ASP A 86 -4.01 23.28 -17.42
C ASP A 86 -3.60 23.13 -15.94
N ILE A 87 -3.93 21.98 -15.35
CA ILE A 87 -3.73 21.68 -13.93
C ILE A 87 -2.22 21.57 -13.59
N LYS A 88 -1.34 21.33 -14.57
CA LYS A 88 0.12 21.32 -14.38
C LYS A 88 0.70 22.73 -14.20
N LYS A 89 -0.03 23.77 -14.59
CA LYS A 89 0.34 25.16 -14.34
C LYS A 89 -0.33 25.68 -13.08
N ILE A 90 0.48 25.86 -12.03
CA ILE A 90 0.05 26.34 -10.71
C ILE A 90 -0.83 27.60 -10.79
N LYS A 91 -0.55 28.54 -11.71
CA LYS A 91 -1.36 29.77 -11.86
C LYS A 91 -2.75 29.52 -12.46
N GLU A 92 -2.86 28.58 -13.40
CA GLU A 92 -4.13 28.25 -14.05
C GLU A 92 -5.01 27.39 -13.12
N LEU A 93 -4.42 26.37 -12.48
CA LEU A 93 -5.05 25.57 -11.43
C LEU A 93 -5.67 26.44 -10.32
N LYS A 94 -4.89 27.40 -9.81
CA LYS A 94 -5.37 28.37 -8.80
C LYS A 94 -6.58 29.17 -9.28
N ARG A 95 -6.56 29.61 -10.53
CA ARG A 95 -7.66 30.38 -11.13
C ARG A 95 -8.92 29.53 -11.22
N ALA A 96 -8.83 28.31 -11.75
CA ALA A 96 -9.95 27.42 -11.95
C ALA A 96 -10.58 26.93 -10.65
N GLY A 97 -9.75 26.52 -9.69
CA GLY A 97 -10.20 26.19 -8.35
C GLY A 97 -10.96 27.36 -7.72
N SER A 98 -10.42 28.58 -7.84
CA SER A 98 -11.09 29.78 -7.32
C SER A 98 -12.43 30.08 -8.01
N GLU A 99 -12.50 29.91 -9.33
CA GLU A 99 -13.70 30.16 -10.13
C GLU A 99 -14.83 29.16 -9.77
N VAL A 100 -14.51 27.86 -9.68
CA VAL A 100 -15.45 26.82 -9.23
C VAL A 100 -15.93 27.05 -7.81
N ARG A 101 -15.02 27.33 -6.88
CA ARG A 101 -15.39 27.61 -5.48
C ARG A 101 -16.31 28.83 -5.38
N SER A 102 -16.13 29.83 -6.24
CA SER A 102 -16.99 31.02 -6.27
C SER A 102 -18.41 30.68 -6.74
N LEU A 103 -18.56 29.82 -7.75
CA LEU A 103 -19.87 29.35 -8.21
C LEU A 103 -20.65 28.61 -7.14
N ILE A 104 -20.01 27.65 -6.47
CA ILE A 104 -20.65 26.86 -5.40
C ILE A 104 -21.07 27.78 -4.24
N LYS A 105 -20.26 28.79 -3.91
CA LYS A 105 -20.58 29.74 -2.84
C LYS A 105 -21.73 30.68 -3.21
N ALA A 106 -21.89 31.03 -4.48
CA ALA A 106 -22.97 31.88 -4.98
C ALA A 106 -24.33 31.17 -5.10
N ALA A 107 -24.36 29.84 -5.15
CA ALA A 107 -25.58 29.04 -5.23
C ALA A 107 -26.44 29.05 -3.95
N SER A 108 -27.73 28.80 -4.13
CA SER A 108 -28.76 28.83 -3.07
C SER A 108 -29.18 27.42 -2.66
N PHE A 109 -29.46 27.20 -1.37
CA PHE A 109 -29.97 25.89 -0.95
C PHE A 109 -31.41 25.69 -1.43
N PRO A 110 -31.79 24.47 -1.85
CA PRO A 110 -33.20 24.11 -1.97
C PRO A 110 -33.91 24.26 -0.62
N ALA A 111 -35.13 24.81 -0.62
CA ALA A 111 -35.84 25.20 0.61
C ALA A 111 -36.10 24.02 1.57
N ASP A 112 -36.31 22.82 1.04
CA ASP A 112 -36.50 21.60 1.82
C ASP A 112 -35.21 21.09 2.46
N LEU A 113 -34.08 21.16 1.74
CA LEU A 113 -32.75 20.80 2.26
C LEU A 113 -32.31 21.80 3.34
N GLU A 114 -32.49 23.09 3.09
CA GLU A 114 -32.22 24.15 4.07
C GLU A 114 -32.99 23.91 5.37
N LYS A 115 -34.30 23.63 5.25
CA LYS A 115 -35.15 23.33 6.42
C LYS A 115 -34.65 22.11 7.20
N GLN A 116 -34.21 21.04 6.53
CA GLN A 116 -33.68 19.85 7.21
C GLN A 116 -32.37 20.13 7.96
N ILE A 117 -31.46 20.92 7.37
CA ILE A 117 -30.20 21.31 8.00
C ILE A 117 -30.46 22.18 9.23
N LEU A 118 -31.30 23.21 9.10
CA LEU A 118 -31.63 24.12 10.20
C LEU A 118 -32.41 23.41 11.31
N SER A 119 -33.39 22.57 10.98
CA SER A 119 -34.13 21.76 11.97
C SER A 119 -33.19 20.83 12.75
N SER A 120 -32.22 20.21 12.08
CA SER A 120 -31.23 19.33 12.74
C SER A 120 -30.30 20.13 13.64
N TYR A 121 -29.88 21.33 13.20
CA TYR A 121 -29.11 22.28 14.01
C TYR A 121 -29.85 22.73 15.27
N HIS A 122 -31.13 23.12 15.16
CA HIS A 122 -31.93 23.48 16.33
C HIS A 122 -32.11 22.31 17.30
N THR A 123 -32.26 21.09 16.77
CA THR A 123 -32.36 19.86 17.58
C THR A 123 -31.07 19.54 18.34
N LEU A 124 -29.89 19.92 17.81
CA LEU A 124 -28.63 19.80 18.55
C LEU A 124 -28.65 20.64 19.84
N GLY A 125 -29.40 21.75 19.87
CA GLY A 125 -29.48 22.65 21.03
C GLY A 125 -28.16 23.34 21.35
N SER A 126 -27.25 23.48 20.37
CA SER A 126 -25.98 24.19 20.51
C SER A 126 -26.02 25.51 19.76
N ARG A 127 -25.49 26.57 20.37
CA ARG A 127 -25.35 27.89 19.71
C ARG A 127 -24.22 27.92 18.67
N PHE A 128 -23.22 27.05 18.81
CA PHE A 128 -22.08 26.98 17.89
C PHE A 128 -21.77 25.53 17.52
N VAL A 129 -21.41 25.32 16.25
CA VAL A 129 -21.07 24.01 15.68
C VAL A 129 -19.72 24.07 14.96
N ALA A 130 -19.07 22.91 14.86
CA ALA A 130 -17.98 22.68 13.92
C ALA A 130 -18.55 22.04 12.66
N VAL A 131 -18.05 22.46 11.50
CA VAL A 131 -18.49 21.98 10.19
C VAL A 131 -17.27 21.39 9.48
N ARG A 132 -17.28 20.08 9.24
CA ARG A 132 -16.13 19.32 8.73
C ARG A 132 -16.49 18.53 7.48
N SER A 133 -15.60 18.52 6.52
CA SER A 133 -15.75 17.71 5.32
C SER A 133 -15.35 16.24 5.54
N SER A 134 -16.07 15.32 4.89
CA SER A 134 -15.89 13.86 4.96
C SER A 134 -16.19 13.25 3.58
N ALA A 135 -15.19 12.67 2.90
CA ALA A 135 -15.39 12.09 1.57
C ALA A 135 -15.86 10.63 1.62
N THR A 136 -16.76 10.27 0.71
CA THR A 136 -17.45 8.96 0.59
C THR A 136 -16.62 7.85 -0.04
N ALA A 137 -15.46 8.17 -0.63
CA ALA A 137 -14.54 7.18 -1.20
C ALA A 137 -13.63 6.51 -0.15
N GLU A 138 -14.24 5.93 0.91
CA GLU A 138 -13.58 5.01 1.85
C GLU A 138 -14.15 3.56 1.79
N ASP A 139 -14.94 3.23 0.76
CA ASP A 139 -15.47 1.87 0.53
C ASP A 139 -14.49 1.02 -0.30
N LEU A 140 -14.17 -0.20 0.15
CA LEU A 140 -13.25 -1.10 -0.57
C LEU A 140 -13.91 -1.75 -1.81
N PRO A 141 -13.32 -1.64 -3.00
CA PRO A 141 -13.86 -2.24 -4.24
C PRO A 141 -13.88 -3.77 -4.11
N SER A 142 -14.87 -4.50 -4.67
CA SER A 142 -14.86 -5.99 -4.64
C SER A 142 -15.62 -6.66 -5.79
N ILE A 143 -15.29 -7.93 -6.06
CA ILE A 143 -15.79 -8.81 -7.14
C ILE A 143 -16.49 -10.03 -6.55
N SER A 144 -17.59 -10.46 -7.15
CA SER A 144 -18.32 -11.69 -6.77
C SER A 144 -17.47 -12.96 -6.84
N GLU A 145 -17.57 -13.83 -5.83
CA GLU A 145 -16.90 -15.15 -5.82
C GLU A 145 -17.34 -16.11 -6.94
N ASP A 146 -18.47 -15.82 -7.59
CA ASP A 146 -19.01 -16.62 -8.69
C ASP A 146 -18.42 -16.29 -10.06
N GLU A 147 -17.60 -15.24 -10.14
CA GLU A 147 -16.90 -14.86 -11.36
C GLU A 147 -15.79 -15.86 -11.72
N TYR A 148 -15.62 -16.13 -13.01
CA TYR A 148 -14.50 -16.94 -13.50
C TYR A 148 -13.22 -16.11 -13.55
N VAL A 149 -12.12 -16.72 -13.14
CA VAL A 149 -10.79 -16.12 -13.17
C VAL A 149 -9.81 -17.09 -13.84
N PHE A 150 -8.88 -16.51 -14.61
CA PHE A 150 -7.73 -17.21 -15.17
C PHE A 150 -6.47 -16.65 -14.51
N VAL A 151 -5.82 -17.46 -13.66
CA VAL A 151 -4.63 -17.06 -12.88
C VAL A 151 -3.50 -18.05 -13.08
N LYS A 152 -2.26 -17.63 -12.80
CA LYS A 152 -1.21 -18.59 -12.47
C LYS A 152 -1.19 -18.82 -10.97
N LEU A 153 -1.06 -20.06 -10.59
CA LEU A 153 -1.00 -20.51 -9.22
C LEU A 153 0.22 -21.39 -9.07
N ASN A 154 1.22 -20.91 -8.33
CA ASN A 154 2.51 -21.58 -8.18
C ASN A 154 3.13 -21.99 -9.55
N GLY A 155 3.04 -21.10 -10.54
CA GLY A 155 3.53 -21.32 -11.89
C GLY A 155 2.64 -22.16 -12.82
N LYS A 156 1.54 -22.75 -12.32
CA LYS A 156 0.61 -23.54 -13.15
C LYS A 156 -0.66 -22.75 -13.48
N SER A 157 -1.28 -23.00 -14.63
CA SER A 157 -2.55 -22.37 -14.99
C SER A 157 -3.72 -22.86 -14.15
N PHE A 158 -4.53 -21.94 -13.63
CA PHE A 158 -5.82 -22.23 -13.02
C PHE A 158 -6.93 -21.48 -13.78
N PHE A 159 -7.99 -22.20 -14.14
CA PHE A 159 -9.22 -21.62 -14.69
C PHE A 159 -10.44 -22.19 -13.95
N GLY A 160 -11.18 -21.30 -13.28
CA GLY A 160 -12.32 -21.68 -12.47
C GLY A 160 -13.01 -20.48 -11.86
N LYS A 161 -14.03 -20.69 -11.05
CA LYS A 161 -14.63 -19.61 -10.26
C LYS A 161 -13.66 -19.12 -9.18
N ILE A 162 -13.77 -17.87 -8.77
CA ILE A 162 -12.95 -17.32 -7.67
C ILE A 162 -13.12 -18.16 -6.40
N LYS A 163 -14.33 -18.63 -6.06
CA LYS A 163 -14.50 -19.56 -4.93
C LYS A 163 -13.74 -20.88 -5.10
N GLU A 164 -13.71 -21.44 -6.32
CA GLU A 164 -12.98 -22.68 -6.61
C GLU A 164 -11.47 -22.45 -6.44
N LEU A 165 -10.94 -21.25 -6.69
CA LEU A 165 -9.54 -20.94 -6.44
C LEU A 165 -9.19 -21.07 -4.94
N PHE A 166 -10.06 -20.54 -4.07
CA PHE A 166 -9.83 -20.47 -2.63
C PHE A 166 -10.39 -21.66 -1.82
N ASP A 167 -11.13 -22.57 -2.45
CA ASP A 167 -11.55 -23.83 -1.82
C ASP A 167 -10.41 -24.86 -1.75
N ILE A 168 -9.41 -24.72 -2.62
CA ILE A 168 -8.25 -25.63 -2.73
C ILE A 168 -6.90 -24.98 -2.41
N HIS A 169 -6.87 -23.66 -2.15
CA HIS A 169 -5.64 -22.89 -1.91
C HIS A 169 -5.86 -21.75 -0.91
N GLU A 170 -4.81 -21.40 -0.15
CA GLU A 170 -4.89 -20.32 0.82
C GLU A 170 -4.61 -18.95 0.16
N PRO A 171 -5.21 -17.84 0.63
CA PRO A 171 -4.94 -16.49 0.10
C PRO A 171 -3.48 -16.00 0.21
N THR A 172 -2.59 -16.80 0.78
CA THR A 172 -1.15 -16.59 0.96
C THR A 172 -0.30 -17.23 -0.15
N ASP A 173 -0.91 -18.07 -1.01
CA ASP A 173 -0.23 -18.76 -2.10
C ASP A 173 0.20 -17.80 -3.22
N ASP A 174 1.18 -18.23 -4.03
CA ASP A 174 1.72 -17.41 -5.12
C ASP A 174 0.76 -17.34 -6.31
N ILE A 175 -0.16 -16.37 -6.26
CA ILE A 175 -1.17 -16.13 -7.28
C ILE A 175 -0.73 -14.96 -8.17
N GLU A 176 -0.48 -15.24 -9.45
CA GLU A 176 -0.35 -14.22 -10.49
C GLU A 176 -1.67 -14.06 -11.24
N VAL A 177 -2.18 -12.85 -11.31
CA VAL A 177 -3.38 -12.52 -12.08
C VAL A 177 -3.01 -11.87 -13.40
N LEU A 178 -3.91 -11.96 -14.38
CA LEU A 178 -3.78 -11.23 -15.64
C LEU A 178 -4.00 -9.74 -15.34
N SER A 179 -3.02 -8.91 -15.68
CA SER A 179 -3.03 -7.47 -15.41
C SER A 179 -2.74 -6.65 -16.67
N MET A 180 -3.07 -5.36 -16.61
CA MET A 180 -2.82 -4.43 -17.70
C MET A 180 -1.88 -3.32 -17.25
N ASN A 181 -0.78 -3.15 -17.98
CA ASN A 181 0.18 -2.07 -17.80
C ASN A 181 0.43 -1.40 -19.16
N SER A 182 0.21 -0.08 -19.25
CA SER A 182 0.37 0.67 -20.50
C SER A 182 -0.36 0.04 -21.71
N PHE A 183 -1.59 -0.43 -21.49
CA PHE A 183 -2.45 -1.14 -22.47
C PHE A 183 -1.89 -2.45 -23.03
N LYS A 184 -0.84 -3.00 -22.42
CA LYS A 184 -0.34 -4.34 -22.66
C LYS A 184 -0.76 -5.26 -21.52
N THR A 185 -1.10 -6.49 -21.88
CA THR A 185 -1.47 -7.50 -20.89
C THR A 185 -0.23 -8.24 -20.40
N GLU A 186 -0.08 -8.40 -19.10
CA GLU A 186 1.03 -9.13 -18.46
C GLU A 186 0.55 -9.95 -17.26
N TRP A 187 1.33 -10.96 -16.86
CA TRP A 187 1.08 -11.70 -15.62
C TRP A 187 1.78 -11.01 -14.46
N LYS A 188 1.04 -10.73 -13.38
CA LYS A 188 1.58 -10.05 -12.21
C LYS A 188 1.05 -10.65 -10.92
N ARG A 189 1.94 -10.76 -9.93
CA ARG A 189 1.64 -11.28 -8.60
C ARG A 189 0.66 -10.38 -7.84
N ALA A 190 -0.42 -10.95 -7.31
CA ALA A 190 -1.31 -10.26 -6.38
C ALA A 190 -0.60 -10.10 -5.02
N SER A 191 -0.42 -8.86 -4.53
CA SER A 191 0.21 -8.59 -3.24
C SER A 191 -0.71 -8.81 -2.06
N ASN A 192 -2.00 -8.53 -2.25
CA ASN A 192 -3.04 -8.76 -1.25
C ASN A 192 -4.30 -9.23 -1.95
N ILE A 193 -5.00 -10.16 -1.30
CA ILE A 193 -6.32 -10.60 -1.71
C ILE A 193 -7.24 -10.40 -0.51
N TYR A 194 -8.11 -9.40 -0.60
CA TYR A 194 -9.09 -9.15 0.45
C TYR A 194 -10.32 -9.99 0.17
N ARG A 195 -10.81 -10.68 1.20
CA ARG A 195 -12.05 -11.45 1.14
C ARG A 195 -12.97 -10.96 2.24
N HIS A 196 -14.18 -10.59 1.88
CA HIS A 196 -15.23 -10.30 2.86
C HIS A 196 -16.58 -10.80 2.37
N LYS A 197 -17.52 -10.96 3.30
CA LYS A 197 -18.84 -11.46 2.97
C LYS A 197 -19.76 -10.28 2.67
N ALA A 198 -20.32 -10.27 1.46
CA ALA A 198 -21.42 -9.36 1.13
C ALA A 198 -22.69 -9.89 1.78
N ASN A 199 -23.32 -9.10 2.64
CA ASN A 199 -24.45 -9.53 3.48
C ASN A 199 -25.73 -8.84 3.02
N ASN A 200 -26.41 -9.45 2.05
CA ASN A 200 -27.57 -8.86 1.36
C ASN A 200 -27.25 -7.52 0.67
N ASP A 201 -26.04 -7.41 0.12
CA ASP A 201 -25.63 -6.24 -0.65
C ASP A 201 -26.20 -6.30 -2.07
N VAL A 202 -26.19 -5.16 -2.74
CA VAL A 202 -26.48 -5.06 -4.17
C VAL A 202 -25.16 -4.92 -4.91
N LEU A 203 -24.79 -5.96 -5.66
CA LEU A 203 -23.71 -5.87 -6.63
C LEU A 203 -24.30 -5.47 -8.00
N TYR A 204 -23.44 -5.00 -8.88
CA TYR A 204 -23.81 -4.69 -10.26
C TYR A 204 -23.16 -5.68 -11.21
N ARG A 205 -24.00 -6.31 -12.04
CA ARG A 205 -23.55 -7.13 -13.15
C ARG A 205 -23.51 -6.30 -14.41
N LEU A 206 -22.31 -6.15 -14.95
CA LEU A 206 -22.07 -5.54 -16.25
C LEU A 206 -22.19 -6.57 -17.36
N THR A 207 -22.76 -6.16 -18.49
CA THR A 207 -22.68 -6.91 -19.75
C THR A 207 -22.23 -5.97 -20.86
N THR A 208 -21.23 -6.40 -21.63
CA THR A 208 -20.68 -5.62 -22.76
C THR A 208 -21.33 -5.99 -24.09
N ALA A 209 -21.06 -5.23 -25.16
CA ALA A 209 -21.61 -5.42 -26.49
C ALA A 209 -21.12 -6.71 -27.15
N THR A 210 -19.93 -7.15 -26.77
CA THR A 210 -19.43 -8.49 -27.10
C THR A 210 -19.94 -9.58 -26.17
N GLY A 211 -20.76 -9.25 -25.18
CA GLY A 211 -21.41 -10.22 -24.28
C GLY A 211 -20.55 -10.72 -23.13
N ARG A 212 -19.44 -10.04 -22.83
CA ARG A 212 -18.62 -10.28 -21.65
C ARG A 212 -19.35 -9.79 -20.40
N LYS A 213 -19.09 -10.41 -19.25
CA LYS A 213 -19.81 -10.12 -18.01
C LYS A 213 -18.91 -10.16 -16.79
N ILE A 214 -19.21 -9.28 -15.84
CA ILE A 214 -18.57 -9.27 -14.51
C ILE A 214 -19.55 -8.69 -13.49
N THR A 215 -19.56 -9.24 -12.27
CA THR A 215 -20.39 -8.81 -11.15
C THR A 215 -19.50 -8.21 -10.04
N ILE A 216 -19.64 -6.91 -9.78
CA ILE A 216 -18.76 -6.13 -8.90
C ILE A 216 -19.54 -5.18 -7.99
N SER A 217 -18.89 -4.66 -6.94
CA SER A 217 -19.49 -3.73 -5.98
C SER A 217 -19.69 -2.31 -6.57
N PRO A 218 -20.61 -1.49 -6.01
CA PRO A 218 -20.91 -0.14 -6.49
C PRO A 218 -19.72 0.83 -6.54
N ASN A 219 -18.80 0.65 -5.59
CA ASN A 219 -17.58 1.43 -5.39
C ASN A 219 -16.36 0.81 -6.12
N HIS A 220 -16.55 -0.29 -6.87
CA HIS A 220 -15.47 -0.91 -7.63
C HIS A 220 -15.08 -0.02 -8.81
N SER A 221 -13.82 0.39 -8.86
CA SER A 221 -13.29 1.27 -9.91
C SER A 221 -13.01 0.49 -11.20
N LEU A 222 -13.42 1.05 -12.33
CA LEU A 222 -13.24 0.52 -13.67
C LEU A 222 -12.53 1.54 -14.53
N ILE A 223 -11.79 1.07 -15.54
CA ILE A 223 -11.32 1.98 -16.58
C ILE A 223 -12.41 2.10 -17.64
N VAL A 224 -12.69 3.33 -18.05
CA VAL A 224 -13.44 3.61 -19.27
C VAL A 224 -12.64 4.49 -20.23
N LEU A 225 -12.84 4.30 -21.54
CA LEU A 225 -12.28 5.17 -22.56
C LEU A 225 -13.14 6.43 -22.69
N ASP A 226 -12.53 7.60 -22.51
CA ASP A 226 -13.13 8.85 -22.98
C ASP A 226 -12.96 8.94 -24.50
N GLU A 227 -14.02 8.61 -25.25
CA GLU A 227 -14.01 8.68 -26.71
C GLU A 227 -13.80 10.10 -27.26
N SER A 228 -13.91 11.14 -26.43
CA SER A 228 -13.66 12.52 -26.86
C SER A 228 -12.18 12.89 -26.89
N THR A 229 -11.36 12.23 -26.09
CA THR A 229 -9.92 12.50 -25.92
C THR A 229 -9.03 11.28 -26.20
N LEU A 230 -9.61 10.09 -26.34
CA LEU A 230 -8.92 8.79 -26.39
C LEU A 230 -8.01 8.54 -25.18
N GLN A 231 -8.38 9.05 -24.00
CA GLN A 231 -7.65 8.79 -22.77
C GLN A 231 -8.47 7.86 -21.86
N PRO A 232 -7.83 6.88 -21.18
CA PRO A 232 -8.50 6.12 -20.14
C PRO A 232 -8.78 7.03 -18.94
N ARG A 233 -9.96 6.87 -18.33
CA ARG A 233 -10.32 7.48 -17.05
C ARG A 233 -10.88 6.42 -16.11
N VAL A 234 -10.68 6.62 -14.81
CA VAL A 234 -11.18 5.69 -13.79
C VAL A 234 -12.58 6.13 -13.35
N ILE A 235 -13.53 5.19 -13.44
CA ILE A 235 -14.93 5.35 -13.07
C ILE A 235 -15.36 4.16 -12.17
N GLU A 236 -15.74 4.39 -10.92
CA GLU A 236 -16.51 3.47 -10.09
C GLU A 236 -17.79 3.04 -10.79
N MET A 237 -18.16 1.81 -10.52
CA MET A 237 -19.33 1.12 -11.03
C MET A 237 -20.62 1.95 -10.91
N SER A 238 -20.82 2.65 -9.79
CA SER A 238 -22.03 3.43 -9.49
C SER A 238 -22.32 4.60 -10.44
N GLU A 239 -21.34 5.02 -11.26
CA GLU A 239 -21.51 6.17 -12.16
C GLU A 239 -21.46 5.82 -13.64
N LEU A 240 -21.39 4.52 -13.94
CA LEU A 240 -21.61 4.05 -15.29
C LEU A 240 -23.07 4.27 -15.68
N THR A 241 -23.27 4.92 -16.83
CA THR A 241 -24.61 5.20 -17.38
C THR A 241 -25.02 4.18 -18.44
N GLY A 242 -24.11 3.28 -18.81
CA GLY A 242 -24.23 2.41 -19.97
C GLY A 242 -23.86 3.17 -21.24
N LYS A 243 -23.21 2.47 -22.18
CA LYS A 243 -22.56 2.97 -23.42
C LYS A 243 -21.08 3.36 -23.27
N GLU A 244 -20.55 3.48 -22.07
CA GLU A 244 -19.10 3.64 -21.88
C GLU A 244 -18.35 2.40 -22.39
N LYS A 245 -17.10 2.61 -22.85
CA LYS A 245 -16.24 1.53 -23.32
C LYS A 245 -15.23 1.15 -22.25
N ILE A 246 -15.22 -0.12 -21.85
CA ILE A 246 -14.27 -0.66 -20.87
C ILE A 246 -13.19 -1.51 -21.56
N PRO A 247 -11.96 -1.58 -21.04
CA PRO A 247 -10.94 -2.43 -21.61
C PRO A 247 -11.22 -3.90 -21.27
N VAL A 248 -11.15 -4.74 -22.28
CA VAL A 248 -11.21 -6.19 -22.14
C VAL A 248 -9.97 -6.79 -22.78
N ALA A 249 -9.38 -7.82 -22.18
CA ALA A 249 -8.18 -8.43 -22.74
C ALA A 249 -8.51 -9.08 -24.10
N ARG A 250 -7.80 -8.66 -25.15
CA ARG A 250 -7.84 -9.29 -26.48
C ARG A 250 -6.80 -10.39 -26.58
N ASN A 251 -5.60 -10.10 -26.09
CA ASN A 251 -4.47 -11.01 -26.07
C ASN A 251 -4.20 -11.42 -24.63
N ILE A 252 -3.99 -12.70 -24.38
CA ILE A 252 -3.64 -13.22 -23.05
C ILE A 252 -2.24 -13.81 -23.18
N PRO A 253 -1.25 -13.35 -22.39
CA PRO A 253 0.10 -13.89 -22.46
C PRO A 253 0.09 -15.38 -22.17
N GLN A 254 0.77 -16.14 -23.02
CA GLN A 254 0.77 -17.59 -22.95
C GLN A 254 1.60 -18.09 -21.77
N LEU A 255 1.19 -19.23 -21.21
CA LEU A 255 1.91 -20.01 -20.21
C LEU A 255 2.51 -21.21 -20.98
N ASN A 256 3.83 -21.33 -21.09
CA ASN A 256 4.48 -22.31 -21.98
C ASN A 256 5.33 -23.28 -21.17
N ASP A 257 4.75 -24.37 -20.65
CA ASP A 257 5.49 -25.25 -19.73
C ASP A 257 5.14 -26.76 -19.83
N LEU A 258 4.34 -27.23 -20.80
CA LEU A 258 3.82 -28.62 -20.80
C LEU A 258 3.84 -29.30 -22.19
N ASP A 259 4.66 -30.35 -22.31
CA ASP A 259 4.75 -31.23 -23.50
C ASP A 259 4.15 -32.63 -23.28
N GLU A 260 3.97 -33.04 -22.02
CA GLU A 260 3.48 -34.36 -21.60
C GLU A 260 2.60 -34.22 -20.35
N ILE A 261 1.62 -35.12 -20.18
CA ILE A 261 0.88 -35.28 -18.92
C ILE A 261 1.08 -36.69 -18.35
N ASP A 262 1.20 -36.79 -17.02
CA ASP A 262 1.03 -38.06 -16.30
C ASP A 262 -0.45 -38.21 -15.93
N ILE A 263 -1.10 -39.24 -16.44
CA ILE A 263 -2.51 -39.50 -16.19
C ILE A 263 -2.77 -39.82 -14.71
N LEU A 264 -1.78 -40.33 -13.97
CA LEU A 264 -1.91 -40.58 -12.53
C LEU A 264 -2.24 -39.32 -11.74
N ASP A 265 -1.74 -38.15 -12.16
CA ASP A 265 -2.02 -36.87 -11.50
C ASP A 265 -3.52 -36.56 -11.45
N TYR A 266 -4.29 -37.14 -12.38
CA TYR A 266 -5.72 -36.88 -12.53
C TYR A 266 -6.61 -38.00 -11.99
N ILE A 267 -6.13 -39.25 -11.96
CA ILE A 267 -6.97 -40.41 -11.62
C ILE A 267 -6.44 -41.28 -10.47
N SER A 268 -5.37 -40.89 -9.79
CA SER A 268 -4.79 -41.62 -8.65
C SER A 268 -5.80 -42.06 -7.59
N LYS A 269 -6.84 -41.24 -7.34
CA LYS A 269 -7.93 -41.52 -6.40
C LYS A 269 -8.80 -42.74 -6.73
N TYR A 270 -8.66 -43.34 -7.92
CA TYR A 270 -9.53 -44.41 -8.41
C TYR A 270 -8.98 -45.83 -8.25
N GLY A 271 -7.92 -46.05 -7.47
CA GLY A 271 -7.36 -47.39 -7.25
C GLY A 271 -6.71 -47.94 -8.53
N VAL A 272 -5.68 -47.23 -9.00
CA VAL A 272 -4.96 -47.51 -10.24
C VAL A 272 -4.01 -48.71 -10.08
N VAL A 273 -3.92 -49.54 -11.11
CA VAL A 273 -2.95 -50.64 -11.24
C VAL A 273 -2.09 -50.37 -12.47
N GLU A 274 -0.77 -50.46 -12.31
CA GLU A 274 0.22 -50.23 -13.38
C GLU A 274 0.80 -51.57 -13.84
N GLN A 275 0.79 -51.81 -15.15
CA GLN A 275 1.35 -53.02 -15.77
C GLN A 275 1.87 -52.68 -17.17
N ASN A 276 3.14 -52.99 -17.46
CA ASN A 276 3.79 -52.75 -18.76
C ASN A 276 3.59 -51.30 -19.28
N ASP A 277 3.88 -50.30 -18.44
CA ASP A 277 3.72 -48.85 -18.70
C ASP A 277 2.29 -48.38 -19.04
N LYS A 278 1.30 -49.25 -18.81
CA LYS A 278 -0.12 -48.93 -18.93
C LYS A 278 -0.80 -48.91 -17.57
N ILE A 279 -1.73 -47.99 -17.40
CA ILE A 279 -2.58 -47.86 -16.22
C ILE A 279 -3.97 -48.42 -16.46
N MET A 280 -4.48 -49.11 -15.45
CA MET A 280 -5.82 -49.71 -15.40
C MET A 280 -6.50 -49.34 -14.08
N ILE A 281 -7.83 -49.42 -14.04
CA ILE A 281 -8.60 -49.14 -12.82
C ILE A 281 -9.15 -50.45 -12.26
N ARG A 282 -8.80 -50.77 -11.01
CA ARG A 282 -9.25 -52.00 -10.32
C ARG A 282 -10.77 -52.16 -10.46
N ASN A 283 -11.23 -53.35 -10.83
CA ASN A 283 -12.65 -53.72 -10.79
C ASN A 283 -12.80 -55.07 -10.07
N ASN A 284 -14.04 -55.46 -9.76
CA ASN A 284 -14.35 -56.73 -9.10
C ASN A 284 -14.42 -57.92 -10.10
N SER A 285 -13.94 -57.77 -11.33
CA SER A 285 -13.92 -58.81 -12.36
C SER A 285 -12.51 -59.38 -12.45
N THR A 286 -12.41 -60.70 -12.44
CA THR A 286 -11.15 -61.46 -12.47
C THR A 286 -10.51 -61.54 -13.86
N ASN A 287 -11.16 -61.02 -14.90
CA ASN A 287 -10.70 -61.13 -16.29
C ASN A 287 -9.95 -59.87 -16.75
N TRP A 288 -8.70 -59.74 -16.29
CA TRP A 288 -7.81 -58.59 -16.59
C TRP A 288 -7.36 -58.52 -18.06
N THR A 289 -7.43 -59.64 -18.79
CA THR A 289 -7.13 -59.78 -20.23
C THR A 289 -8.08 -59.00 -21.16
N ILE A 290 -9.19 -58.45 -20.64
CA ILE A 290 -10.20 -57.73 -21.43
C ILE A 290 -10.09 -56.20 -21.27
N GLN A 291 -9.33 -55.69 -20.29
CA GLN A 291 -9.17 -54.23 -20.13
C GLN A 291 -8.03 -53.71 -21.00
N SER A 292 -8.36 -52.82 -21.96
CA SER A 292 -7.34 -51.99 -22.60
C SER A 292 -6.76 -51.01 -21.57
N GLY A 293 -5.50 -51.19 -21.20
CA GLY A 293 -4.76 -50.22 -20.40
C GLY A 293 -4.48 -48.94 -21.19
N LEU A 294 -4.39 -47.80 -20.49
CA LEU A 294 -4.04 -46.50 -21.07
C LEU A 294 -2.55 -46.23 -20.81
N PRO A 295 -1.76 -45.66 -21.73
CA PRO A 295 -0.40 -45.22 -21.41
C PRO A 295 -0.41 -44.27 -20.22
N ARG A 296 0.50 -44.48 -19.25
CA ARG A 296 0.60 -43.63 -18.06
C ARG A 296 0.90 -42.18 -18.43
N LYS A 297 1.89 -42.02 -19.29
CA LYS A 297 2.37 -40.74 -19.80
C LYS A 297 1.85 -40.56 -21.21
N ILE A 298 1.19 -39.44 -21.47
CA ILE A 298 0.65 -39.12 -22.79
C ILE A 298 1.29 -37.82 -23.27
N PRO A 299 2.04 -37.83 -24.39
CA PRO A 299 2.54 -36.61 -24.99
C PRO A 299 1.36 -35.76 -25.49
N ILE A 300 1.45 -34.45 -25.28
CA ILE A 300 0.42 -33.51 -25.71
C ILE A 300 0.59 -33.24 -27.21
N THR A 301 0.10 -34.16 -28.03
CA THR A 301 0.14 -34.08 -29.49
C THR A 301 -1.08 -33.36 -30.05
N LYS A 302 -0.98 -32.93 -31.33
CA LYS A 302 -2.11 -32.34 -32.08
C LYS A 302 -3.34 -33.27 -32.11
N ASP A 303 -3.13 -34.58 -32.27
CA ASP A 303 -4.22 -35.55 -32.30
C ASP A 303 -4.85 -35.80 -30.93
N PHE A 304 -4.05 -35.78 -29.86
CA PHE A 304 -4.61 -35.86 -28.50
C PHE A 304 -5.44 -34.62 -28.17
N ALA A 305 -4.94 -33.42 -28.49
CA ALA A 305 -5.66 -32.18 -28.29
C ALA A 305 -6.98 -32.15 -29.09
N TYR A 306 -6.92 -32.53 -30.38
CA TYR A 306 -8.10 -32.66 -31.23
C TYR A 306 -9.12 -33.65 -30.65
N PHE A 307 -8.66 -34.83 -30.18
CA PHE A 307 -9.50 -35.83 -29.53
C PHE A 307 -10.23 -35.28 -28.30
N LEU A 308 -9.52 -34.55 -27.43
CA LEU A 308 -10.13 -33.91 -26.26
C LEU A 308 -11.16 -32.86 -26.68
N GLY A 309 -10.88 -32.10 -27.75
CA GLY A 309 -11.80 -31.11 -28.30
C GLY A 309 -13.09 -31.74 -28.81
N ILE A 310 -13.00 -32.76 -29.68
CA ILE A 310 -14.17 -33.43 -30.24
C ILE A 310 -14.94 -34.23 -29.17
N TYR A 311 -14.26 -34.81 -28.18
CA TYR A 311 -14.93 -35.39 -27.01
C TYR A 311 -15.70 -34.32 -26.23
N THR A 312 -15.09 -33.15 -26.04
CA THR A 312 -15.73 -32.04 -25.34
C THR A 312 -16.95 -31.53 -26.11
N ALA A 313 -16.97 -31.55 -27.44
CA ALA A 313 -18.16 -31.23 -28.23
C ALA A 313 -19.20 -32.37 -28.24
N GLU A 314 -18.87 -33.52 -28.82
CA GLU A 314 -19.82 -34.59 -29.16
C GLU A 314 -19.65 -35.88 -28.33
N GLY A 315 -18.64 -35.93 -27.46
CA GLY A 315 -18.36 -37.08 -26.62
C GLY A 315 -19.29 -37.23 -25.43
N THR A 316 -19.57 -38.49 -25.09
CA THR A 316 -20.28 -38.89 -23.87
C THR A 316 -19.71 -40.18 -23.30
N THR A 317 -19.78 -40.34 -21.97
CA THR A 317 -19.33 -41.56 -21.28
C THR A 317 -20.49 -42.52 -21.04
N TYR A 318 -20.21 -43.80 -21.15
CA TYR A 318 -21.18 -44.89 -21.06
C TYR A 318 -20.73 -45.93 -20.01
N LYS A 319 -21.63 -46.30 -19.10
CA LYS A 319 -21.44 -47.36 -18.07
C LYS A 319 -20.09 -47.30 -17.32
N ASN A 320 -19.54 -46.10 -17.10
CA ASN A 320 -18.29 -45.85 -16.37
C ASN A 320 -17.02 -46.52 -16.95
N ASN A 321 -17.08 -47.05 -18.17
CA ASN A 321 -15.95 -47.71 -18.82
C ASN A 321 -15.86 -47.52 -20.34
N GLY A 322 -16.87 -46.90 -20.98
CA GLY A 322 -16.91 -46.66 -22.41
C GLY A 322 -17.04 -45.19 -22.76
N VAL A 323 -16.54 -44.83 -23.93
CA VAL A 323 -16.66 -43.51 -24.54
C VAL A 323 -17.36 -43.67 -25.88
N ILE A 324 -18.27 -42.76 -26.18
CA ILE A 324 -18.98 -42.70 -27.47
C ILE A 324 -18.79 -41.30 -28.04
N ILE A 325 -18.35 -41.22 -29.29
CA ILE A 325 -18.30 -39.99 -30.09
C ILE A 325 -19.15 -40.22 -31.33
N THR A 326 -19.98 -39.25 -31.71
CA THR A 326 -20.89 -39.35 -32.86
C THR A 326 -20.89 -38.07 -33.66
N ASN A 327 -20.46 -38.15 -34.92
CA ASN A 327 -20.35 -37.04 -35.85
C ASN A 327 -20.88 -37.43 -37.23
N SER A 328 -21.53 -36.49 -37.93
CA SER A 328 -22.04 -36.70 -39.29
C SER A 328 -20.97 -36.86 -40.38
N ASN A 329 -19.70 -36.54 -40.08
CA ASN A 329 -18.57 -36.64 -40.99
C ASN A 329 -17.70 -37.86 -40.63
N GLU A 330 -17.62 -38.82 -41.56
CA GLU A 330 -16.89 -40.08 -41.35
C GLU A 330 -15.38 -39.86 -41.14
N LYS A 331 -14.77 -38.86 -41.79
CA LYS A 331 -13.32 -38.56 -41.65
C LYS A 331 -12.95 -38.15 -40.23
N ILE A 332 -13.84 -37.46 -39.52
CA ILE A 332 -13.64 -37.09 -38.11
C ILE A 332 -13.62 -38.35 -37.25
N ILE A 333 -14.56 -39.27 -37.50
CA ILE A 333 -14.65 -40.54 -36.78
C ILE A 333 -13.43 -41.43 -37.07
N GLU A 334 -12.89 -41.40 -38.28
CA GLU A 334 -11.65 -42.09 -38.64
C GLU A 334 -10.45 -41.51 -37.88
N ARG A 335 -10.26 -40.18 -37.87
CA ARG A 335 -9.16 -39.55 -37.10
C ARG A 335 -9.21 -39.89 -35.60
N VAL A 336 -10.42 -39.91 -35.01
CA VAL A 336 -10.61 -40.34 -33.61
C VAL A 336 -10.23 -41.81 -33.43
N ARG A 337 -10.60 -42.68 -34.38
CA ARG A 337 -10.30 -44.11 -34.35
C ARG A 337 -8.79 -44.36 -34.42
N ASP A 338 -8.10 -43.67 -35.32
CA ASP A 338 -6.66 -43.78 -35.51
C ASP A 338 -5.92 -43.36 -34.23
N PHE A 339 -6.30 -42.23 -33.64
CA PHE A 339 -5.73 -41.78 -32.36
C PHE A 339 -5.98 -42.77 -31.21
N VAL A 340 -7.19 -43.33 -31.09
CA VAL A 340 -7.49 -44.36 -30.08
C VAL A 340 -6.66 -45.63 -30.31
N GLY A 341 -6.39 -45.98 -31.58
CA GLY A 341 -5.46 -47.05 -31.94
C GLY A 341 -4.02 -46.77 -31.50
N ILE A 342 -3.54 -45.53 -31.66
CA ILE A 342 -2.21 -45.09 -31.18
C ILE A 342 -2.10 -45.24 -29.66
N LEU A 343 -3.18 -45.01 -28.90
CA LEU A 343 -3.22 -45.26 -27.45
C LEU A 343 -3.20 -46.76 -27.08
N GLY A 344 -3.21 -47.67 -28.06
CA GLY A 344 -3.25 -49.10 -27.84
C GLY A 344 -4.59 -49.58 -27.26
N ILE A 345 -5.68 -48.87 -27.56
CA ILE A 345 -7.05 -49.22 -27.21
C ILE A 345 -7.72 -49.81 -28.46
N ASN A 346 -8.55 -50.84 -28.29
CA ASN A 346 -9.26 -51.47 -29.41
C ASN A 346 -10.12 -50.44 -30.16
N SER A 347 -9.77 -50.22 -31.43
CA SER A 347 -10.38 -49.24 -32.32
C SER A 347 -11.31 -49.85 -33.38
N GLU A 348 -11.49 -51.17 -33.38
CA GLU A 348 -12.32 -51.91 -34.36
C GLU A 348 -13.83 -51.83 -34.06
N ASN A 349 -14.20 -51.40 -32.85
CA ASN A 349 -15.58 -51.33 -32.37
C ASN A 349 -16.38 -50.17 -33.00
N LYS A 350 -16.83 -50.35 -34.25
CA LYS A 350 -17.69 -49.40 -34.99
C LYS A 350 -19.18 -49.68 -34.69
N ILE A 351 -19.94 -48.68 -34.21
CA ILE A 351 -21.41 -48.81 -34.14
C ILE A 351 -21.99 -48.66 -35.54
N ASN A 352 -21.53 -47.62 -36.26
CA ASN A 352 -21.81 -47.35 -37.67
C ASN A 352 -20.78 -46.31 -38.18
N LYS A 353 -20.87 -45.87 -39.43
CA LYS A 353 -19.96 -44.87 -40.03
C LYS A 353 -19.92 -43.50 -39.37
N TYR A 354 -20.90 -43.16 -38.55
CA TYR A 354 -21.02 -41.88 -37.87
C TYR A 354 -20.83 -41.96 -36.35
N SER A 355 -20.69 -43.17 -35.79
CA SER A 355 -20.60 -43.38 -34.34
C SER A 355 -19.53 -44.41 -33.99
N PHE A 356 -18.57 -43.98 -33.17
CA PHE A 356 -17.49 -44.83 -32.67
C PHE A 356 -17.60 -44.99 -31.17
N ARG A 357 -17.43 -46.24 -30.70
CA ARG A 357 -17.46 -46.59 -29.28
C ARG A 357 -16.26 -47.45 -28.96
N PHE A 358 -15.55 -47.07 -27.90
CA PHE A 358 -14.43 -47.84 -27.38
C PHE A 358 -14.51 -47.91 -25.86
N TYR A 359 -13.77 -48.84 -25.28
CA TYR A 359 -13.81 -49.13 -23.85
C TYR A 359 -12.42 -48.98 -23.25
N CYS A 360 -12.28 -48.03 -22.33
CA CYS A 360 -11.09 -47.85 -21.52
C CYS A 360 -11.48 -47.13 -20.22
N LYS A 361 -11.42 -47.85 -19.10
CA LYS A 361 -11.89 -47.35 -17.80
C LYS A 361 -11.01 -46.22 -17.28
N ALA A 362 -9.69 -46.32 -17.44
CA ALA A 362 -8.74 -45.27 -17.07
C ALA A 362 -9.00 -43.97 -17.86
N LEU A 363 -9.13 -44.07 -19.18
CA LEU A 363 -9.44 -42.92 -20.04
C LEU A 363 -10.81 -42.32 -19.71
N THR A 364 -11.83 -43.15 -19.46
CA THR A 364 -13.16 -42.67 -19.04
C THR A 364 -13.08 -41.83 -17.76
N ARG A 365 -12.29 -42.26 -16.77
CA ARG A 365 -12.09 -41.50 -15.53
C ARG A 365 -11.34 -40.20 -15.77
N PHE A 366 -10.27 -40.26 -16.57
CA PHE A 366 -9.52 -39.07 -16.95
C PHE A 366 -10.40 -38.03 -17.63
N LEU A 367 -11.23 -38.45 -18.61
CA LEU A 367 -12.17 -37.56 -19.29
C LEU A 367 -13.26 -37.03 -18.36
N ASN A 368 -13.72 -37.82 -17.39
CA ASN A 368 -14.74 -37.35 -16.45
C ASN A 368 -14.23 -36.24 -15.51
N GLU A 369 -12.98 -36.35 -15.05
CA GLU A 369 -12.35 -35.35 -14.18
C GLU A 369 -12.00 -34.08 -14.95
N ASN A 370 -11.55 -34.22 -16.20
CA ASN A 370 -10.93 -33.11 -16.93
C ASN A 370 -11.84 -32.47 -17.98
N CYS A 371 -12.72 -33.23 -18.62
CA CYS A 371 -13.54 -32.75 -19.73
C CYS A 371 -15.03 -32.63 -19.38
N SER A 372 -15.57 -33.50 -18.51
CA SER A 372 -17.00 -33.45 -18.16
C SER A 372 -17.40 -34.35 -16.99
N ILE A 373 -18.02 -33.81 -15.94
CA ILE A 373 -18.50 -34.63 -14.80
C ILE A 373 -19.94 -35.13 -15.07
N PRO A 374 -20.22 -36.44 -15.13
CA PRO A 374 -21.58 -36.92 -15.38
C PRO A 374 -22.58 -36.48 -14.31
N ASP A 375 -23.66 -35.83 -14.71
CA ASP A 375 -24.78 -35.52 -13.81
C ASP A 375 -25.54 -36.82 -13.48
N GLU A 376 -25.64 -37.13 -12.18
CA GLU A 376 -26.34 -38.31 -11.67
C GLU A 376 -27.87 -38.18 -11.78
N LYS A 377 -28.39 -36.96 -11.88
CA LYS A 377 -29.84 -36.69 -11.99
C LYS A 377 -30.37 -36.93 -13.39
N ILE A 378 -29.52 -36.84 -14.41
CA ILE A 378 -29.88 -37.04 -15.81
C ILE A 378 -29.60 -38.51 -16.17
N LYS A 379 -30.48 -39.15 -16.96
CA LYS A 379 -30.25 -40.50 -17.52
C LYS A 379 -30.07 -40.39 -19.04
N GLY A 380 -29.25 -41.26 -19.65
CA GLY A 380 -29.06 -41.31 -21.11
C GLY A 380 -27.91 -40.45 -21.67
N LYS A 381 -28.00 -40.06 -22.95
CA LYS A 381 -26.88 -39.45 -23.73
C LYS A 381 -26.56 -37.97 -23.39
N GLY A 382 -27.39 -37.32 -22.57
CA GLY A 382 -27.24 -35.89 -22.21
C GLY A 382 -26.62 -35.62 -20.84
N ARG A 383 -26.10 -36.63 -20.15
CA ARG A 383 -25.66 -36.52 -18.74
C ARG A 383 -24.51 -35.55 -18.49
N THR A 384 -23.73 -35.26 -19.51
CA THR A 384 -22.53 -34.43 -19.39
C THR A 384 -22.70 -33.04 -19.97
N CYS A 385 -23.81 -32.71 -20.65
CA CYS A 385 -23.90 -31.51 -21.49
C CYS A 385 -23.76 -30.17 -20.73
N HIS A 386 -24.18 -30.10 -19.47
CA HIS A 386 -24.10 -28.89 -18.65
C HIS A 386 -22.81 -28.78 -17.84
N THR A 387 -22.04 -29.86 -17.75
CA THR A 387 -20.84 -29.99 -16.89
C THR A 387 -19.54 -30.11 -17.69
N LYS A 388 -19.63 -30.02 -19.02
CA LYS A 388 -18.45 -30.04 -19.91
C LYS A 388 -17.55 -28.85 -19.58
N GLN A 389 -16.24 -29.01 -19.73
CA GLN A 389 -15.25 -27.96 -19.49
C GLN A 389 -14.01 -28.17 -20.36
N VAL A 390 -13.22 -27.11 -20.52
CA VAL A 390 -11.87 -27.22 -21.09
C VAL A 390 -10.95 -27.84 -20.03
N PRO A 391 -10.17 -28.89 -20.34
CA PRO A 391 -9.18 -29.42 -19.42
C PRO A 391 -8.17 -28.35 -18.99
N SER A 392 -7.85 -28.28 -17.70
CA SER A 392 -7.03 -27.19 -17.14
C SER A 392 -5.64 -27.09 -17.78
N PHE A 393 -5.01 -28.22 -18.10
CA PHE A 393 -3.68 -28.23 -18.73
C PHE A 393 -3.67 -27.67 -20.17
N ILE A 394 -4.81 -27.64 -20.87
CA ILE A 394 -4.89 -27.06 -22.23
C ILE A 394 -4.58 -25.56 -22.20
N PHE A 395 -4.88 -24.86 -21.11
CA PHE A 395 -4.56 -23.44 -20.95
C PHE A 395 -3.05 -23.15 -20.85
N SER A 396 -2.22 -24.18 -20.60
CA SER A 396 -0.75 -24.09 -20.53
C SER A 396 -0.04 -24.68 -21.76
N CYS A 397 -0.81 -25.07 -22.79
CA CYS A 397 -0.25 -25.68 -24.00
C CYS A 397 0.16 -24.65 -25.05
N SER A 398 0.94 -25.09 -26.05
CA SER A 398 1.32 -24.27 -27.20
C SER A 398 0.10 -23.75 -27.98
N ARG A 399 0.21 -22.60 -28.66
CA ARG A 399 -0.87 -22.04 -29.50
C ARG A 399 -1.36 -23.01 -30.56
N GLU A 400 -0.48 -23.85 -31.08
CA GLU A 400 -0.81 -24.90 -32.05
C GLU A 400 -1.69 -25.99 -31.43
N ILE A 401 -1.34 -26.45 -30.23
CA ILE A 401 -2.11 -27.45 -29.48
C ILE A 401 -3.48 -26.91 -29.08
N ILE A 402 -3.54 -25.66 -28.60
CA ILE A 402 -4.80 -24.96 -28.32
C ILE A 402 -5.65 -24.87 -29.58
N GLY A 403 -5.05 -24.52 -30.72
CA GLY A 403 -5.72 -24.47 -32.02
C GLY A 403 -6.36 -25.79 -32.43
N GLU A 404 -5.66 -26.91 -32.25
CA GLU A 404 -6.17 -28.26 -32.55
C GLU A 404 -7.28 -28.71 -31.59
N PHE A 405 -7.17 -28.39 -30.29
CA PHE A 405 -8.27 -28.62 -29.34
C PHE A 405 -9.53 -27.85 -29.75
N LEU A 406 -9.38 -26.58 -30.11
CA LEU A 406 -10.49 -25.78 -30.61
C LEU A 406 -11.03 -26.33 -31.93
N ARG A 407 -10.19 -26.82 -32.85
CA ARG A 407 -10.63 -27.44 -34.11
C ARG A 407 -11.56 -28.62 -33.81
N GLY A 408 -11.19 -29.49 -32.87
CA GLY A 408 -12.04 -30.59 -32.43
C GLY A 408 -13.39 -30.12 -31.88
N CYS A 409 -13.40 -29.05 -31.08
CA CYS A 409 -14.65 -28.45 -30.58
C CYS A 409 -15.53 -27.94 -31.73
N PHE A 410 -14.97 -27.12 -32.62
CA PHE A 410 -15.70 -26.48 -33.72
C PHE A 410 -16.13 -27.48 -34.82
N ASP A 411 -15.37 -28.54 -35.05
CA ASP A 411 -15.75 -29.60 -35.96
C ASP A 411 -17.01 -30.34 -35.49
N GLY A 412 -17.16 -30.54 -34.18
CA GLY A 412 -18.37 -31.06 -33.56
C GLY A 412 -19.52 -30.04 -33.59
N ASP A 413 -19.50 -29.10 -32.63
CA ASP A 413 -20.63 -28.21 -32.36
C ASP A 413 -20.58 -26.87 -33.12
N GLY A 414 -19.52 -26.63 -33.90
CA GLY A 414 -19.32 -25.38 -34.63
C GLY A 414 -20.10 -25.31 -35.96
N THR A 415 -20.54 -24.11 -36.32
CA THR A 415 -21.26 -23.85 -37.58
C THR A 415 -20.68 -22.64 -38.31
N VAL A 416 -20.75 -22.68 -39.64
CA VAL A 416 -20.34 -21.56 -40.52
C VAL A 416 -21.57 -21.02 -41.24
N SER A 417 -21.91 -19.77 -40.94
CA SER A 417 -23.02 -19.05 -41.57
C SER A 417 -22.62 -17.60 -41.86
N LYS A 418 -23.34 -16.61 -41.29
CA LYS A 418 -22.91 -15.21 -41.24
C LYS A 418 -21.84 -14.96 -40.16
N THR A 419 -21.58 -15.94 -39.31
CA THR A 419 -20.51 -15.97 -38.31
C THR A 419 -19.99 -17.41 -38.24
N VAL A 420 -18.79 -17.58 -37.71
CA VAL A 420 -18.37 -18.90 -37.21
C VAL A 420 -18.86 -18.98 -35.76
N SER A 421 -19.78 -19.88 -35.48
CA SER A 421 -20.47 -19.94 -34.18
C SER A 421 -20.27 -21.27 -33.49
N TYR A 422 -20.20 -21.24 -32.17
CA TYR A 422 -20.12 -22.40 -31.29
C TYR A 422 -21.15 -22.25 -30.17
N SER A 423 -21.94 -23.29 -29.90
CA SER A 423 -23.01 -23.24 -28.90
C SER A 423 -22.80 -24.32 -27.85
N SER A 424 -22.98 -23.99 -26.57
CA SER A 424 -22.92 -24.96 -25.48
C SER A 424 -23.90 -24.63 -24.36
N THR A 425 -24.42 -25.66 -23.70
CA THR A 425 -25.24 -25.51 -22.49
C THR A 425 -24.41 -25.41 -21.20
N SER A 426 -23.09 -25.60 -21.29
CA SER A 426 -22.15 -25.45 -20.18
C SER A 426 -21.53 -24.05 -20.19
N GLU A 427 -21.74 -23.31 -19.11
CA GLU A 427 -21.13 -21.99 -18.89
C GLU A 427 -19.60 -22.10 -18.67
N LYS A 428 -19.12 -23.18 -18.04
CA LYS A 428 -17.69 -23.41 -17.82
C LYS A 428 -16.96 -23.70 -19.13
N LEU A 429 -17.58 -24.50 -20.01
CA LEU A 429 -17.01 -24.78 -21.34
C LEU A 429 -16.97 -23.53 -22.22
N ILE A 430 -18.09 -22.79 -22.31
CA ILE A 430 -18.12 -21.61 -23.19
C ILE A 430 -17.14 -20.53 -22.70
N SER A 431 -16.99 -20.37 -21.38
CA SER A 431 -16.04 -19.42 -20.79
C SER A 431 -14.59 -19.88 -21.02
N GLY A 432 -14.31 -21.19 -20.94
CA GLY A 432 -13.01 -21.73 -21.27
C GLY A 432 -12.64 -21.56 -22.75
N ILE A 433 -13.56 -21.83 -23.67
CA ILE A 433 -13.36 -21.60 -25.12
C ILE A 433 -13.12 -20.12 -25.40
N ALA A 434 -13.88 -19.22 -24.76
CA ALA A 434 -13.66 -17.79 -24.86
C ALA A 434 -12.25 -17.38 -24.41
N THR A 435 -11.74 -17.93 -23.31
CA THR A 435 -10.37 -17.71 -22.83
C THR A 435 -9.33 -18.26 -23.82
N LEU A 436 -9.50 -19.47 -24.35
CA LEU A 436 -8.59 -20.04 -25.35
C LEU A 436 -8.54 -19.22 -26.65
N LEU A 437 -9.70 -18.75 -27.14
CA LEU A 437 -9.76 -17.84 -28.29
C LEU A 437 -9.01 -16.53 -28.00
N GLY A 438 -9.08 -16.02 -26.76
CA GLY A 438 -8.28 -14.88 -26.30
C GLY A 438 -6.76 -15.15 -26.31
N ILE A 439 -6.32 -16.34 -25.90
CA ILE A 439 -4.90 -16.75 -25.99
C ILE A 439 -4.42 -16.81 -27.44
N LEU A 440 -5.29 -17.22 -28.38
CA LEU A 440 -5.00 -17.18 -29.82
C LEU A 440 -5.18 -15.77 -30.44
N GLY A 441 -5.67 -14.79 -29.68
CA GLY A 441 -6.01 -13.46 -30.14
C GLY A 441 -7.11 -13.44 -31.22
N ILE A 442 -8.06 -14.38 -31.14
CA ILE A 442 -9.25 -14.45 -32.00
C ILE A 442 -10.39 -13.76 -31.27
N GLU A 443 -10.95 -12.71 -31.89
CA GLU A 443 -12.08 -11.99 -31.30
C GLU A 443 -13.36 -12.81 -31.39
N PHE A 444 -14.24 -12.61 -30.42
CA PHE A 444 -15.52 -13.30 -30.32
C PHE A 444 -16.58 -12.43 -29.67
N TYR A 445 -17.83 -12.80 -29.92
CA TYR A 445 -19.03 -12.32 -29.24
C TYR A 445 -19.71 -13.47 -28.52
N MET A 446 -20.27 -13.20 -27.35
CA MET A 446 -21.06 -14.14 -26.56
C MET A 446 -22.50 -13.64 -26.45
N HIS A 447 -23.44 -14.55 -26.54
CA HIS A 447 -24.85 -14.27 -26.35
C HIS A 447 -25.49 -15.41 -25.55
N LYS A 448 -26.25 -15.07 -24.50
CA LYS A 448 -27.00 -16.05 -23.72
C LYS A 448 -28.36 -16.28 -24.38
N LYS A 449 -28.64 -17.51 -24.79
CA LYS A 449 -29.98 -17.99 -25.20
C LYS A 449 -30.71 -18.58 -23.98
N LYS A 450 -32.00 -18.93 -24.14
CA LYS A 450 -32.84 -19.47 -23.04
C LYS A 450 -32.21 -20.66 -22.32
N SER A 451 -31.52 -21.56 -23.03
CA SER A 451 -30.97 -22.80 -22.50
C SER A 451 -29.50 -23.06 -22.85
N SER A 452 -28.84 -22.14 -23.56
CA SER A 452 -27.47 -22.29 -24.03
C SER A 452 -26.74 -20.95 -24.12
N PHE A 453 -25.42 -21.00 -24.22
CA PHE A 453 -24.55 -19.89 -24.54
C PHE A 453 -24.04 -20.07 -25.96
N ASP A 454 -24.08 -18.99 -26.73
CA ASP A 454 -23.55 -18.97 -28.09
C ASP A 454 -22.33 -18.05 -28.13
N LEU A 455 -21.25 -18.56 -28.68
CA LEU A 455 -20.07 -17.82 -29.06
C LEU A 455 -20.07 -17.65 -30.58
N SER A 456 -19.73 -16.46 -31.07
CA SER A 456 -19.70 -16.14 -32.50
C SER A 456 -18.48 -15.31 -32.84
N ILE A 457 -17.70 -15.77 -33.81
CA ILE A 457 -16.50 -15.12 -34.32
C ILE A 457 -16.92 -14.22 -35.49
N PRO A 458 -16.49 -12.95 -35.53
CA PRO A 458 -16.78 -12.04 -36.63
C PRO A 458 -16.02 -12.39 -37.90
N PHE A 459 -16.56 -12.00 -39.07
CA PHE A 459 -15.93 -12.20 -40.38
C PHE A 459 -14.47 -11.73 -40.46
N LYS A 460 -14.11 -10.62 -39.82
CA LYS A 460 -12.73 -10.09 -39.83
C LYS A 460 -11.71 -11.06 -39.22
N ASN A 461 -12.15 -11.97 -38.36
CA ASN A 461 -11.31 -12.99 -37.74
C ASN A 461 -11.36 -14.34 -38.48
N PHE A 462 -12.07 -14.46 -39.61
CA PHE A 462 -12.22 -15.73 -40.32
C PHE A 462 -10.91 -16.25 -40.90
N ALA A 463 -10.08 -15.38 -41.48
CA ALA A 463 -8.75 -15.79 -41.97
C ALA A 463 -7.89 -16.33 -40.82
N LYS A 464 -7.81 -15.58 -39.72
CA LYS A 464 -7.10 -16.01 -38.51
C LYS A 464 -7.67 -17.31 -37.92
N PHE A 465 -8.99 -17.45 -37.90
CA PHE A 465 -9.67 -18.68 -37.47
C PHE A 465 -9.32 -19.85 -38.39
N ARG A 466 -9.36 -19.67 -39.72
CA ARG A 466 -8.99 -20.69 -40.70
C ARG A 466 -7.57 -21.18 -40.48
N ASP A 467 -6.65 -20.25 -40.28
CA ASP A 467 -5.21 -20.54 -40.22
C ASP A 467 -4.82 -21.18 -38.88
N MET A 468 -5.42 -20.74 -37.77
CA MET A 468 -5.08 -21.25 -36.43
C MET A 468 -5.95 -22.43 -35.97
N ILE A 469 -7.19 -22.50 -36.43
CA ILE A 469 -8.19 -23.49 -35.98
C ILE A 469 -8.69 -24.26 -37.20
N GLY A 470 -9.47 -23.63 -38.09
CA GLY A 470 -10.03 -24.27 -39.28
C GLY A 470 -11.08 -25.35 -38.96
N PHE A 471 -11.45 -26.12 -39.98
CA PHE A 471 -12.35 -27.27 -39.89
C PHE A 471 -11.75 -28.44 -40.69
N MET A 472 -11.99 -29.67 -40.24
CA MET A 472 -11.77 -30.84 -41.09
C MET A 472 -12.91 -31.06 -42.09
N ASP A 473 -14.11 -30.58 -41.76
CA ASP A 473 -15.25 -30.70 -42.66
C ASP A 473 -15.10 -29.79 -43.89
N GLU A 474 -14.91 -30.40 -45.06
CA GLU A 474 -14.72 -29.69 -46.33
C GLU A 474 -15.89 -28.75 -46.66
N ARG A 475 -17.13 -29.08 -46.28
CA ARG A 475 -18.28 -28.20 -46.53
C ARG A 475 -18.22 -26.97 -45.62
N LYS A 476 -17.85 -27.13 -44.35
CA LYS A 476 -17.62 -26.00 -43.42
C LYS A 476 -16.43 -25.15 -43.89
N MET A 477 -15.33 -25.76 -44.33
CA MET A 477 -14.16 -25.07 -44.88
C MET A 477 -14.48 -24.29 -46.15
N ASN A 478 -15.22 -24.87 -47.09
CA ASN A 478 -15.61 -24.18 -48.32
C ASN A 478 -16.52 -22.98 -48.03
N LYS A 479 -17.47 -23.12 -47.11
CA LYS A 479 -18.29 -21.99 -46.64
C LYS A 479 -17.45 -20.90 -45.97
N LEU A 480 -16.44 -21.28 -45.19
CA LEU A 480 -15.52 -20.35 -44.54
C LEU A 480 -14.69 -19.58 -45.58
N ASN A 481 -14.13 -20.28 -46.56
CA ASN A 481 -13.34 -19.67 -47.65
C ASN A 481 -14.20 -18.74 -48.51
N GLN A 482 -15.41 -19.16 -48.91
CA GLN A 482 -16.35 -18.31 -49.64
C GLN A 482 -16.72 -17.05 -48.85
N ALA A 483 -16.88 -17.17 -47.53
CA ALA A 483 -17.14 -16.03 -46.66
C ALA A 483 -15.93 -15.06 -46.59
N ILE A 484 -14.70 -15.58 -46.57
CA ILE A 484 -13.47 -14.78 -46.60
C ILE A 484 -13.34 -14.05 -47.94
N GLU A 485 -13.52 -14.75 -49.07
CA GLU A 485 -13.47 -14.14 -50.41
C GLU A 485 -14.52 -13.04 -50.57
N LYS A 486 -15.77 -13.32 -50.15
CA LYS A 486 -16.85 -12.33 -50.17
C LYS A 486 -16.55 -11.10 -49.32
N TYR A 487 -15.84 -11.27 -48.21
CA TYR A 487 -15.41 -10.15 -47.37
C TYR A 487 -14.29 -9.34 -48.04
N ASN A 488 -13.29 -10.01 -48.64
CA ASN A 488 -12.19 -9.36 -49.35
C ASN A 488 -12.67 -8.59 -50.59
N LEU A 489 -13.72 -9.07 -51.28
CA LEU A 489 -14.34 -8.40 -52.43
C LEU A 489 -15.29 -7.25 -52.03
N SER A 490 -15.64 -7.11 -50.74
CA SER A 490 -16.55 -6.06 -50.26
C SER A 490 -15.82 -4.75 -50.06
N SER A 491 -16.28 -3.66 -50.70
CA SER A 491 -15.80 -2.30 -50.42
C SER A 491 -16.27 -1.73 -49.07
N LYS A 492 -17.17 -2.44 -48.38
CA LYS A 492 -17.65 -2.12 -47.04
C LYS A 492 -17.16 -3.16 -46.04
N HIS A 493 -15.99 -2.91 -45.46
CA HIS A 493 -15.51 -3.64 -44.29
C HIS A 493 -16.18 -3.06 -43.05
N PHE A 494 -17.15 -3.78 -42.49
CA PHE A 494 -17.82 -3.34 -41.28
C PHE A 494 -17.04 -3.82 -40.04
N GLU A 495 -16.47 -2.89 -39.29
CA GLU A 495 -16.11 -3.13 -37.89
C GLU A 495 -17.37 -3.07 -37.03
N PHE A 496 -18.12 -4.17 -36.97
CA PHE A 496 -19.31 -4.21 -36.11
C PHE A 496 -18.89 -4.32 -34.64
N LYS A 497 -19.21 -3.27 -33.86
CA LYS A 497 -19.12 -3.14 -32.38
C LYS A 497 -17.83 -2.56 -31.78
N ASN A 498 -16.67 -2.61 -32.43
CA ASN A 498 -15.45 -1.94 -31.95
C ASN A 498 -15.10 -0.71 -32.79
N SER A 499 -15.97 0.30 -32.76
CA SER A 499 -15.73 1.59 -33.41
C SER A 499 -15.34 2.65 -32.39
N ILE A 500 -14.58 3.64 -32.80
CA ILE A 500 -14.29 4.86 -32.04
C ILE A 500 -14.97 6.03 -32.72
N LYS A 501 -15.69 6.82 -31.92
CA LYS A 501 -16.23 8.08 -32.41
C LYS A 501 -15.14 9.15 -32.41
N ILE A 502 -14.79 9.66 -33.58
CA ILE A 502 -13.83 10.78 -33.66
C ILE A 502 -14.54 12.08 -33.28
N SER A 503 -14.14 12.66 -32.15
CA SER A 503 -14.59 13.98 -31.72
C SER A 503 -13.91 15.10 -32.51
N ASN A 504 -14.47 16.31 -32.46
CA ASN A 504 -13.81 17.49 -33.02
C ASN A 504 -12.44 17.75 -32.38
N ILE A 505 -12.28 17.41 -31.09
CA ILE A 505 -11.04 17.62 -30.35
C ILE A 505 -9.96 16.70 -30.93
N ILE A 506 -10.26 15.40 -31.08
CA ILE A 506 -9.34 14.44 -31.70
C ILE A 506 -9.00 14.86 -33.14
N ALA A 507 -10.01 15.26 -33.92
CA ALA A 507 -9.79 15.73 -35.28
C ALA A 507 -8.90 16.99 -35.34
N LEU A 508 -9.05 17.93 -34.41
CA LEU A 508 -8.20 19.11 -34.30
C LEU A 508 -6.79 18.77 -33.82
N SER A 509 -6.62 17.85 -32.87
CA SER A 509 -5.30 17.41 -32.40
C SER A 509 -4.52 16.74 -33.52
N ILE A 510 -5.14 15.81 -34.25
CA ILE A 510 -4.58 15.19 -35.45
C ILE A 510 -4.16 16.27 -36.45
N ARG A 511 -5.03 17.25 -36.70
CA ARG A 511 -4.76 18.35 -37.63
C ARG A 511 -3.59 19.24 -37.17
N ASN A 512 -3.56 19.64 -35.90
CA ASN A 512 -2.52 20.50 -35.36
C ASN A 512 -1.15 19.83 -35.41
N GLU A 513 -1.09 18.52 -35.13
CA GLU A 513 0.16 17.77 -35.17
C GLU A 513 0.69 17.64 -36.61
N ILE A 514 -0.21 17.44 -37.57
CA ILE A 514 0.13 17.51 -39.00
C ILE A 514 0.60 18.94 -39.37
N GLU A 515 -0.08 19.99 -38.89
CA GLU A 515 0.25 21.40 -39.15
C GLU A 515 1.61 21.84 -38.56
N ASN A 516 1.96 21.35 -37.37
CA ASN A 516 3.22 21.67 -36.70
C ASN A 516 4.45 21.14 -37.46
N ASN A 517 4.28 20.06 -38.22
CA ASN A 517 5.33 19.51 -39.07
C ASN A 517 5.48 20.22 -40.42
N LEU A 518 4.67 21.27 -40.70
CA LEU A 518 4.76 22.06 -41.93
C LEU A 518 5.76 23.22 -41.81
N THR A 519 6.60 23.39 -42.83
CA THR A 519 7.61 24.45 -42.88
C THR A 519 6.98 25.85 -42.97
N LYS A 520 7.51 26.81 -42.21
CA LYS A 520 7.08 28.23 -42.17
C LYS A 520 8.08 29.14 -42.91
N ARG A 521 7.61 30.23 -43.51
CA ARG A 521 8.38 31.30 -44.16
C ARG A 521 8.05 32.65 -43.52
N VAL A 522 9.03 33.55 -43.45
CA VAL A 522 8.87 34.91 -42.90
C VAL A 522 8.27 35.85 -43.96
N PHE A 523 7.25 36.60 -43.59
CA PHE A 523 6.57 37.61 -44.41
C PHE A 523 6.46 38.93 -43.65
N THR A 524 6.63 40.08 -44.33
CA THR A 524 6.38 41.39 -43.71
C THR A 524 4.88 41.67 -43.58
N GLY A 525 4.35 41.61 -42.35
CA GLY A 525 2.99 41.97 -41.98
C GLY A 525 2.82 43.46 -41.70
N PHE A 526 1.62 43.99 -41.98
CA PHE A 526 1.25 45.39 -41.74
C PHE A 526 0.26 45.45 -40.58
N PHE A 527 0.47 46.32 -39.60
CA PHE A 527 -0.27 46.39 -38.35
C PHE A 527 -0.74 47.82 -38.02
N CYS A 528 -1.94 47.92 -37.47
CA CYS A 528 -2.53 49.18 -37.05
C CYS A 528 -1.66 49.82 -35.96
N PRO A 529 -1.26 51.11 -36.07
CA PRO A 529 -0.45 51.75 -35.04
C PRO A 529 -1.19 51.88 -33.70
N LEU A 530 -2.52 52.03 -33.72
CA LEU A 530 -3.32 52.24 -32.50
C LEU A 530 -3.62 50.97 -31.71
N CYS A 531 -3.98 49.87 -32.38
CA CYS A 531 -4.39 48.63 -31.69
C CYS A 531 -3.51 47.42 -32.01
N LEU A 532 -2.47 47.61 -32.83
CA LEU A 532 -1.50 46.59 -33.22
C LEU A 532 -2.09 45.33 -33.88
N LYS A 533 -3.37 45.34 -34.30
CA LYS A 533 -3.95 44.26 -35.11
C LYS A 533 -3.55 44.40 -36.57
N THR A 534 -3.46 43.27 -37.26
CA THR A 534 -3.06 43.21 -38.67
C THR A 534 -4.06 44.00 -39.53
N VAL A 535 -3.54 44.86 -40.38
CA VAL A 535 -4.32 45.64 -41.34
C VAL A 535 -4.13 45.08 -42.73
N ARG A 536 -5.11 45.31 -43.59
CA ARG A 536 -5.02 44.94 -44.99
C ARG A 536 -4.76 46.18 -45.82
N ARG A 537 -3.92 46.05 -46.85
CA ARG A 537 -3.80 47.06 -47.90
C ARG A 537 -5.18 47.25 -48.54
N THR A 538 -5.59 48.50 -48.67
CA THR A 538 -6.81 48.90 -49.39
C THR A 538 -6.42 49.76 -50.59
N SER A 539 -7.38 50.47 -51.20
CA SER A 539 -7.11 51.39 -52.31
C SER A 539 -6.20 52.56 -51.89
N LYS A 540 -5.39 53.07 -52.81
CA LYS A 540 -4.59 54.30 -52.59
C LYS A 540 -5.51 55.51 -52.47
N TYR A 541 -5.12 56.51 -51.68
CA TYR A 541 -5.82 57.79 -51.58
C TYR A 541 -4.80 58.91 -51.44
N LYS A 542 -4.88 59.93 -52.31
CA LYS A 542 -3.87 61.00 -52.43
C LYS A 542 -2.44 60.45 -52.53
N ASP A 543 -2.22 59.53 -53.46
CA ASP A 543 -0.94 58.87 -53.79
C ASP A 543 -0.23 58.07 -52.68
N LYS A 544 -0.80 57.99 -51.48
CA LYS A 544 -0.31 57.16 -50.37
C LYS A 544 -1.07 55.84 -50.26
N GLN A 545 -0.35 54.77 -49.91
CA GLN A 545 -0.95 53.43 -49.76
C GLN A 545 -1.76 53.38 -48.47
N ARG A 546 -3.08 53.24 -48.59
CA ARG A 546 -3.99 53.16 -47.45
C ARG A 546 -4.10 51.72 -46.94
N TYR A 547 -4.26 51.61 -45.63
CA TYR A 547 -4.52 50.38 -44.91
C TYR A 547 -5.71 50.61 -43.98
N PHE A 548 -6.63 49.65 -43.92
CA PHE A 548 -7.79 49.79 -43.06
C PHE A 548 -7.75 48.82 -41.90
N CYS A 549 -7.86 49.36 -40.68
CA CYS A 549 -8.03 48.57 -39.47
C CYS A 549 -9.52 48.32 -39.23
N HIS A 550 -9.96 47.09 -39.45
CA HIS A 550 -11.34 46.69 -39.16
C HIS A 550 -11.69 46.79 -37.67
N ASN A 551 -10.69 46.72 -36.79
CA ASN A 551 -10.87 46.77 -35.34
C ASN A 551 -11.06 48.20 -34.83
N CYS A 552 -10.21 49.14 -35.26
CA CYS A 552 -10.36 50.57 -34.91
C CYS A 552 -11.33 51.32 -35.82
N LYS A 553 -11.82 50.66 -36.88
CA LYS A 553 -12.62 51.26 -37.96
C LYS A 553 -11.97 52.52 -38.56
N ARG A 554 -10.64 52.59 -38.51
CA ARG A 554 -9.83 53.72 -38.98
C ARG A 554 -8.89 53.28 -40.10
N ALA A 555 -8.70 54.20 -41.03
CA ALA A 555 -7.71 54.06 -42.08
C ALA A 555 -6.39 54.71 -41.65
N PHE A 556 -5.30 54.09 -42.05
CA PHE A 556 -3.94 54.56 -41.85
C PHE A 556 -3.23 54.52 -43.19
N TYR A 557 -2.19 55.32 -43.35
CA TYR A 557 -1.35 55.31 -44.54
C TYR A 557 -0.03 54.60 -44.24
N ASP A 558 0.75 54.33 -45.27
CA ASP A 558 2.01 53.60 -45.18
C ASP A 558 3.04 54.23 -44.24
N ASP A 559 3.03 55.56 -44.11
CA ASP A 559 3.83 56.34 -43.15
C ASP A 559 3.38 56.17 -41.69
N GLY A 560 2.11 55.83 -41.46
CA GLY A 560 1.54 55.60 -40.14
C GLY A 560 1.36 54.13 -39.76
N ILE A 561 1.73 53.16 -40.61
CA ILE A 561 1.49 51.74 -40.39
C ILE A 561 2.72 51.02 -39.80
N VAL A 562 2.49 50.16 -38.81
CA VAL A 562 3.57 49.39 -38.18
C VAL A 562 3.87 48.17 -39.05
N LYS A 563 5.09 48.08 -39.59
CA LYS A 563 5.56 46.91 -40.35
C LYS A 563 6.32 45.97 -39.42
N LYS A 564 5.97 44.70 -39.39
CA LYS A 564 6.67 43.67 -38.61
C LYS A 564 6.78 42.38 -39.41
N GLU A 565 7.88 41.67 -39.25
CA GLU A 565 8.02 40.32 -39.81
C GLU A 565 7.10 39.35 -39.07
N THR A 566 6.47 38.46 -39.82
CA THR A 566 5.48 37.48 -39.37
C THR A 566 5.67 36.17 -40.12
N GLU A 567 5.73 35.06 -39.41
CA GLU A 567 5.85 33.74 -40.04
C GLU A 567 4.49 33.20 -40.50
N LYS A 568 4.42 32.69 -41.73
CA LYS A 568 3.27 31.93 -42.26
C LYS A 568 3.74 30.63 -42.87
N TYR A 569 2.88 29.61 -42.90
CA TYR A 569 3.19 28.32 -43.54
C TYR A 569 3.50 28.49 -45.03
N THR A 570 4.34 27.60 -45.59
CA THR A 570 4.81 27.62 -47.00
C THR A 570 3.70 27.56 -48.06
N ASN A 571 2.49 27.18 -47.66
CA ASN A 571 1.29 27.11 -48.47
C ASN A 571 0.51 28.44 -48.55
N TYR A 572 1.13 29.58 -48.20
CA TYR A 572 0.58 30.92 -48.41
C TYR A 572 1.32 31.66 -49.54
N ASN A 573 0.59 32.31 -50.44
CA ASN A 573 1.15 33.10 -51.53
C ASN A 573 1.75 34.45 -51.03
N GLU A 574 2.41 35.21 -51.92
CA GLU A 574 3.06 36.50 -51.60
C GLU A 574 2.09 37.59 -51.08
N ARG A 575 0.79 37.43 -51.33
CA ARG A 575 -0.29 38.28 -50.78
C ARG A 575 -0.77 37.81 -49.41
N GLY A 576 -0.19 36.73 -48.89
CA GLY A 576 -0.49 36.13 -47.60
C GLY A 576 -1.81 35.34 -47.57
N GLN A 577 -2.25 34.78 -48.70
CA GLN A 577 -3.46 33.96 -48.87
C GLN A 577 -3.13 32.47 -49.09
N PHE A 578 -3.98 31.56 -48.63
CA PHE A 578 -3.76 30.10 -48.69
C PHE A 578 -3.87 29.54 -50.12
N ILE A 579 -2.99 28.61 -50.49
CA ILE A 579 -2.99 27.90 -51.78
C ILE A 579 -3.99 26.75 -51.71
N LYS A 580 -5.09 26.87 -52.47
CA LYS A 580 -6.16 25.86 -52.56
C LYS A 580 -5.60 24.51 -53.02
N GLY A 581 -5.81 23.43 -52.26
CA GLY A 581 -5.30 22.08 -52.59
C GLY A 581 -4.18 21.57 -51.69
N SER A 582 -3.58 22.42 -50.87
CA SER A 582 -2.47 22.07 -49.99
C SER A 582 -2.94 21.54 -48.62
N VAL A 583 -2.19 20.58 -48.06
CA VAL A 583 -2.29 20.18 -46.63
C VAL A 583 -2.04 21.44 -45.80
N PRO A 584 -2.90 21.77 -44.82
CA PRO A 584 -3.77 20.88 -44.06
C PRO A 584 -5.23 20.92 -44.48
N TRP A 585 -5.58 21.59 -45.58
CA TRP A 585 -6.98 21.72 -45.92
C TRP A 585 -7.30 21.54 -47.40
N ASN A 586 -7.43 20.27 -47.75
CA ASN A 586 -8.50 19.81 -48.62
C ASN A 586 -8.99 18.41 -48.18
N LYS A 587 -10.13 18.37 -47.49
CA LYS A 587 -11.11 17.26 -47.45
C LYS A 587 -10.77 15.88 -46.83
N SER A 588 -9.59 15.58 -46.26
CA SER A 588 -9.32 14.18 -45.81
C SER A 588 -9.75 13.83 -44.38
N VAL A 589 -9.95 14.79 -43.46
CA VAL A 589 -10.48 14.53 -42.11
C VAL A 589 -11.78 15.31 -41.90
N ASN A 590 -12.78 15.04 -42.75
CA ASN A 590 -14.10 15.65 -42.62
C ASN A 590 -14.98 14.83 -41.63
N THR A 591 -15.12 15.39 -40.43
CA THR A 591 -16.37 15.59 -39.65
C THR A 591 -17.27 14.38 -39.30
N TYR A 592 -17.31 14.03 -38.00
CA TYR A 592 -18.34 13.26 -37.27
C TYR A 592 -18.76 11.88 -37.81
N SER A 593 -17.81 10.97 -38.01
CA SER A 593 -18.12 9.55 -38.28
C SER A 593 -17.55 8.63 -37.19
N ASN A 594 -18.24 7.52 -36.95
CA ASN A 594 -17.68 6.40 -36.18
C ASN A 594 -16.64 5.71 -37.07
N TYR A 595 -15.38 5.70 -36.63
CA TYR A 595 -14.31 5.01 -37.33
C TYR A 595 -14.13 3.61 -36.77
N GLY A 596 -13.79 2.68 -37.64
CA GLY A 596 -13.19 1.43 -37.18
C GLY A 596 -11.82 1.70 -36.55
N VAL A 597 -11.53 1.06 -35.42
CA VAL A 597 -10.25 1.19 -34.69
C VAL A 597 -9.06 0.89 -35.60
N THR A 598 -9.17 -0.13 -36.46
CA THR A 598 -8.08 -0.57 -37.35
C THR A 598 -7.79 0.50 -38.39
N LYS A 599 -8.83 0.92 -39.14
CA LYS A 599 -8.73 1.95 -40.16
C LYS A 599 -8.25 3.29 -39.58
N PHE A 600 -8.66 3.59 -38.36
CA PHE A 600 -8.21 4.77 -37.66
C PHE A 600 -6.72 4.69 -37.27
N LYS A 601 -6.25 3.55 -36.76
CA LYS A 601 -4.84 3.30 -36.43
C LYS A 601 -3.93 3.38 -37.68
N GLU A 602 -4.37 2.84 -38.81
CA GLU A 602 -3.69 2.98 -40.11
C GLU A 602 -3.59 4.46 -40.52
N THR A 603 -4.72 5.17 -40.49
CA THR A 603 -4.77 6.60 -40.84
C THR A 603 -3.83 7.44 -39.96
N LEU A 604 -3.76 7.15 -38.66
CA LEU A 604 -2.85 7.84 -37.73
C LEU A 604 -1.38 7.54 -38.05
N SER A 605 -1.07 6.28 -38.38
CA SER A 605 0.28 5.84 -38.71
C SER A 605 0.80 6.47 -40.00
N ASP A 606 -0.05 6.54 -41.05
CA ASP A 606 0.27 7.19 -42.33
C ASP A 606 0.64 8.67 -42.20
N HIS A 607 0.18 9.32 -41.12
CA HIS A 607 0.45 10.72 -40.81
C HIS A 607 1.50 10.91 -39.70
N GLY A 608 2.21 9.85 -39.30
CA GLY A 608 3.29 9.90 -38.29
C GLY A 608 2.82 10.05 -36.84
N LEU A 609 1.52 9.82 -36.56
CA LEU A 609 0.90 10.04 -35.25
C LEU A 609 0.92 8.78 -34.36
N VAL A 610 2.09 8.13 -34.27
CA VAL A 610 2.27 6.83 -33.60
C VAL A 610 1.87 6.88 -32.12
N GLN A 611 2.07 8.03 -31.46
CA GLN A 611 1.75 8.22 -30.04
C GLN A 611 0.26 8.01 -29.70
N LEU A 612 -0.65 8.23 -30.66
CA LEU A 612 -2.10 8.02 -30.46
C LEU A 612 -2.53 6.55 -30.66
N THR A 613 -1.62 5.68 -31.07
CA THR A 613 -1.92 4.26 -31.35
C THR A 613 -1.82 3.37 -30.11
N GLU A 614 -1.16 3.81 -29.04
CA GLU A 614 -0.93 3.02 -27.82
C GLU A 614 -2.24 2.65 -27.10
N VAL A 615 -3.19 3.57 -27.02
CA VAL A 615 -4.55 3.32 -26.46
C VAL A 615 -5.32 2.33 -27.33
N LEU A 616 -4.95 2.21 -28.61
CA LEU A 616 -5.49 1.26 -29.58
C LEU A 616 -4.59 0.02 -29.70
N SER A 617 -3.93 -0.33 -28.60
CA SER A 617 -3.10 -1.52 -28.46
C SER A 617 -3.83 -2.76 -28.97
N ASP A 618 -3.07 -3.68 -29.56
CA ASP A 618 -3.61 -4.93 -30.05
C ASP A 618 -3.94 -5.90 -28.91
N ASP A 619 -3.44 -5.66 -27.69
CA ASP A 619 -3.65 -6.51 -26.52
C ASP A 619 -5.00 -6.30 -25.82
N ILE A 620 -5.70 -5.19 -26.09
CA ILE A 620 -7.00 -4.88 -25.49
C ILE A 620 -8.07 -4.51 -26.53
N ILE A 621 -9.35 -4.69 -26.17
CA ILE A 621 -10.51 -4.17 -26.90
C ILE A 621 -11.24 -3.19 -25.99
N TRP A 622 -11.64 -2.05 -26.55
CA TRP A 622 -12.52 -1.09 -25.88
C TRP A 622 -13.98 -1.43 -26.15
N ASP A 623 -14.53 -2.26 -25.28
CA ASP A 623 -15.85 -2.86 -25.45
C ASP A 623 -16.94 -2.05 -24.75
N THR A 624 -18.04 -1.81 -25.45
CA THR A 624 -19.12 -0.96 -24.98
C THR A 624 -20.00 -1.69 -23.96
N ILE A 625 -20.26 -1.09 -22.80
CA ILE A 625 -21.26 -1.59 -21.84
C ILE A 625 -22.65 -1.42 -22.47
N VAL A 626 -23.42 -2.50 -22.55
CA VAL A 626 -24.79 -2.49 -23.10
C VAL A 626 -25.85 -2.72 -22.03
N GLN A 627 -25.47 -3.32 -20.90
CA GLN A 627 -26.41 -3.61 -19.82
C GLN A 627 -25.71 -3.55 -18.46
N ILE A 628 -26.42 -3.00 -17.49
CA ILE A 628 -26.05 -2.95 -16.09
C ILE A 628 -27.25 -3.47 -15.30
N GLU A 629 -27.08 -4.55 -14.54
CA GLU A 629 -28.14 -5.17 -13.75
C GLU A 629 -27.76 -5.15 -12.27
N GLU A 630 -28.66 -4.73 -11.39
CA GLU A 630 -28.51 -4.93 -9.95
C GLU A 630 -28.75 -6.41 -9.61
N VAL A 631 -27.84 -6.98 -8.82
CA VAL A 631 -27.87 -8.37 -8.40
C VAL A 631 -27.88 -8.40 -6.88
N PRO A 632 -28.99 -8.82 -6.24
CA PRO A 632 -29.00 -9.14 -4.83
C PRO A 632 -27.97 -10.23 -4.56
N TYR A 633 -27.04 -9.97 -3.66
CA TYR A 633 -25.90 -10.84 -3.45
C TYR A 633 -25.67 -11.09 -1.97
N ASN A 634 -25.54 -12.37 -1.64
CA ASN A 634 -25.33 -12.83 -0.27
C ASN A 634 -24.30 -13.96 -0.27
N SER A 635 -23.06 -13.61 -0.61
CA SER A 635 -21.92 -14.54 -0.54
C SER A 635 -20.60 -13.78 -0.45
N TRP A 636 -19.47 -14.47 -0.58
CA TRP A 636 -18.16 -13.82 -0.53
C TRP A 636 -17.90 -12.94 -1.76
N VAL A 637 -17.17 -11.87 -1.50
CA VAL A 637 -16.60 -10.98 -2.51
C VAL A 637 -15.10 -10.80 -2.25
N TYR A 638 -14.37 -10.51 -3.32
CA TYR A 638 -12.92 -10.52 -3.34
C TYR A 638 -12.37 -9.24 -3.96
N ASP A 639 -11.26 -8.74 -3.45
CA ASP A 639 -10.48 -7.66 -4.07
C ASP A 639 -9.04 -8.10 -4.24
N PHE A 640 -8.47 -7.85 -5.42
CA PHE A 640 -7.11 -8.23 -5.76
C PHE A 640 -6.27 -6.97 -5.89
N THR A 641 -5.28 -6.81 -5.02
CA THR A 641 -4.29 -5.74 -5.16
C THR A 641 -3.09 -6.26 -5.91
N VAL A 642 -2.74 -5.63 -7.03
CA VAL A 642 -1.60 -6.01 -7.85
C VAL A 642 -0.62 -4.84 -7.93
N PRO A 643 0.57 -4.92 -7.30
CA PRO A 643 1.56 -3.85 -7.33
C PRO A 643 1.99 -3.51 -8.75
N GLU A 644 2.41 -2.26 -8.97
CA GLU A 644 3.00 -1.78 -10.24
C GLU A 644 2.08 -1.84 -11.46
N THR A 645 0.85 -2.30 -11.28
CA THR A 645 -0.19 -2.28 -12.30
C THR A 645 -1.37 -1.47 -11.79
N GLU A 646 -1.94 -0.68 -12.68
CA GLU A 646 -3.15 0.08 -12.34
C GLU A 646 -4.36 -0.87 -12.24
N ASN A 647 -4.30 -2.09 -12.82
CA ASN A 647 -5.48 -2.90 -13.14
C ASN A 647 -5.25 -4.42 -13.14
N PHE A 648 -6.34 -5.19 -12.99
CA PHE A 648 -6.37 -6.64 -13.21
C PHE A 648 -7.59 -7.07 -14.04
N ALA A 649 -7.56 -8.26 -14.64
CA ALA A 649 -8.63 -8.79 -15.49
C ALA A 649 -9.40 -9.92 -14.79
N SER A 650 -10.73 -9.87 -14.83
CA SER A 650 -11.60 -10.89 -14.21
C SER A 650 -12.98 -10.98 -14.90
N GLY A 651 -13.75 -12.01 -14.58
CA GLY A 651 -15.09 -12.27 -15.11
C GLY A 651 -15.11 -13.00 -16.45
N ILE A 652 -16.33 -13.27 -16.95
CA ILE A 652 -16.53 -13.94 -18.24
C ILE A 652 -16.01 -13.06 -19.38
N GLY A 653 -14.87 -13.46 -19.92
CA GLY A 653 -14.21 -12.80 -21.06
C GLY A 653 -13.21 -11.71 -20.70
N ASN A 654 -12.65 -11.74 -19.48
CA ASN A 654 -11.46 -10.99 -19.05
C ASN A 654 -11.64 -9.46 -19.11
N ILE A 655 -12.62 -8.95 -18.36
CA ILE A 655 -12.85 -7.51 -18.20
C ILE A 655 -11.78 -6.94 -17.27
N VAL A 656 -11.13 -5.84 -17.66
CA VAL A 656 -10.06 -5.19 -16.89
C VAL A 656 -10.66 -4.15 -15.91
N THR A 657 -10.34 -4.27 -14.62
CA THR A 657 -10.80 -3.44 -13.49
C THR A 657 -9.61 -2.78 -12.76
N HIS A 658 -9.82 -1.74 -11.94
CA HIS A 658 -8.76 -0.90 -11.36
C HIS A 658 -8.48 -1.17 -9.86
N ASN A 659 -7.21 -1.04 -9.42
CA ASN A 659 -6.72 -1.27 -8.04
C ASN A 659 -6.88 -0.03 -7.11
N SER A 660 -7.34 -0.15 -5.84
CA SER A 660 -7.64 1.03 -4.96
C SER A 660 -6.80 1.15 -3.67
N ALA A 661 -6.34 2.35 -3.27
CA ALA A 661 -5.75 2.71 -1.95
C ALA A 661 -5.98 4.21 -1.55
N SER A 662 -5.97 4.55 -0.23
CA SER A 662 -6.66 5.67 0.49
C SER A 662 -6.01 7.10 0.58
N PHE A 663 -6.79 8.10 1.08
CA PHE A 663 -6.48 9.56 1.15
C PHE A 663 -6.26 10.11 2.58
N ALA A 664 -5.23 10.95 2.81
CA ALA A 664 -4.98 11.67 4.08
C ALA A 664 -4.59 13.16 3.85
N GLY A 665 -5.20 14.10 4.60
CA GLY A 665 -4.68 15.47 4.79
C GLY A 665 -5.17 16.61 3.87
N GLU A 666 -6.27 16.45 3.12
CA GLU A 666 -6.63 17.41 2.04
C GLU A 666 -7.98 18.15 2.17
N GLN A 667 -8.60 18.17 3.36
CA GLN A 667 -10.01 18.57 3.54
C GLN A 667 -10.21 19.71 4.58
N GLU A 668 -11.06 20.69 4.26
CA GLU A 668 -11.30 21.89 5.08
C GLU A 668 -12.24 21.61 6.27
N SER A 669 -11.94 22.25 7.41
CA SER A 669 -12.76 22.26 8.63
C SER A 669 -12.97 23.70 9.11
N TYR A 670 -14.20 24.00 9.55
CA TYR A 670 -14.60 25.32 10.00
C TYR A 670 -15.12 25.26 11.44
N LEU A 671 -14.51 26.04 12.32
CA LEU A 671 -14.81 26.04 13.75
C LEU A 671 -15.58 27.30 14.18
N ASN A 672 -16.34 27.19 15.27
CA ASN A 672 -17.12 28.25 15.91
C ASN A 672 -18.16 28.90 14.97
N ILE A 673 -19.02 28.07 14.38
CA ILE A 673 -20.02 28.50 13.40
C ILE A 673 -21.38 28.64 14.07
N ASP A 674 -21.98 29.82 13.96
CA ASP A 674 -23.35 30.08 14.41
C ASP A 674 -24.37 29.78 13.29
N GLU A 675 -25.64 29.82 13.65
CA GLU A 675 -26.75 29.57 12.74
C GLU A 675 -26.69 30.44 11.46
N LYS A 676 -26.39 31.74 11.63
CA LYS A 676 -26.32 32.70 10.51
C LYS A 676 -25.26 32.31 9.47
N ASN A 677 -24.18 31.65 9.91
CA ASN A 677 -23.09 31.24 9.03
C ASN A 677 -23.12 29.73 8.67
N LEU A 678 -24.00 28.93 9.28
CA LEU A 678 -24.03 27.47 9.10
C LEU A 678 -24.12 27.07 7.63
N LEU A 679 -25.16 27.53 6.92
CA LEU A 679 -25.39 27.20 5.52
C LEU A 679 -24.20 27.65 4.65
N ARG A 680 -23.65 28.84 4.93
CA ARG A 680 -22.44 29.33 4.25
C ARG A 680 -21.26 28.38 4.44
N ARG A 681 -21.03 27.84 5.64
CA ARG A 681 -19.91 26.92 5.91
C ARG A 681 -20.12 25.52 5.35
N VAL A 682 -21.36 25.04 5.29
CA VAL A 682 -21.68 23.81 4.55
C VAL A 682 -21.34 23.99 3.07
N LYS A 683 -21.67 25.15 2.47
CA LYS A 683 -21.23 25.48 1.10
C LYS A 683 -19.72 25.60 0.97
N ASP A 684 -19.05 26.20 1.94
CA ASP A 684 -17.59 26.28 1.95
C ASP A 684 -16.97 24.87 1.97
N CYS A 685 -17.51 23.93 2.76
CA CYS A 685 -17.10 22.52 2.73
C CYS A 685 -17.35 21.89 1.36
N PHE A 686 -18.54 22.04 0.79
CA PHE A 686 -18.83 21.56 -0.58
C PHE A 686 -17.85 22.14 -1.61
N ALA A 687 -17.47 23.40 -1.47
CA ALA A 687 -16.48 24.06 -2.31
C ALA A 687 -15.05 23.55 -2.04
N SER A 688 -14.74 23.08 -0.83
CA SER A 688 -13.41 22.56 -0.45
C SER A 688 -13.00 21.33 -1.26
N LEU A 689 -13.98 20.59 -1.78
CA LEU A 689 -13.74 19.53 -2.75
C LEU A 689 -12.90 20.08 -3.91
N PHE A 690 -13.06 21.34 -4.30
CA PHE A 690 -12.37 22.00 -5.42
C PHE A 690 -11.22 22.93 -4.96
N THR A 691 -10.52 22.60 -3.88
CA THR A 691 -9.22 23.24 -3.56
C THR A 691 -8.17 22.87 -4.59
N ASP A 692 -7.15 23.72 -4.76
CA ASP A 692 -6.10 23.49 -5.76
C ASP A 692 -5.39 22.15 -5.53
N ARG A 693 -5.17 21.80 -4.25
CA ARG A 693 -4.59 20.52 -3.82
C ARG A 693 -5.52 19.35 -4.12
N ALA A 694 -6.81 19.44 -3.79
CA ALA A 694 -7.76 18.34 -4.03
C ALA A 694 -8.06 18.15 -5.53
N ILE A 695 -8.06 19.23 -6.33
CA ILE A 695 -8.13 19.17 -7.79
C ILE A 695 -6.85 18.52 -8.33
N SER A 696 -5.66 19.00 -7.94
CA SER A 696 -4.38 18.41 -8.35
C SER A 696 -4.28 16.95 -7.97
N TYR A 697 -4.69 16.57 -6.75
CA TYR A 697 -4.67 15.19 -6.29
C TYR A 697 -5.63 14.33 -7.11
N ARG A 698 -6.88 14.78 -7.32
CA ARG A 698 -7.83 14.03 -8.15
C ARG A 698 -7.39 13.98 -9.61
N GLU A 699 -6.68 14.98 -10.10
CA GLU A 699 -6.08 14.96 -11.42
C GLU A 699 -4.89 13.98 -11.50
N ASP A 700 -3.99 14.02 -10.51
CA ASP A 700 -2.84 13.12 -10.36
C ASP A 700 -3.27 11.66 -10.17
N LYS A 701 -4.46 11.43 -9.58
CA LYS A 701 -5.12 10.13 -9.42
C LYS A 701 -6.20 9.82 -10.46
N LYS A 702 -6.47 10.73 -11.39
CA LYS A 702 -7.48 10.63 -12.47
C LYS A 702 -8.92 10.33 -12.00
N PHE A 703 -9.31 10.79 -10.81
CA PHE A 703 -10.68 10.74 -10.33
C PHE A 703 -11.50 11.88 -10.93
N ASP A 704 -12.62 11.56 -11.61
CA ASP A 704 -13.54 12.60 -12.08
C ASP A 704 -14.05 13.41 -10.86
N HIS A 705 -13.91 14.73 -10.96
CA HIS A 705 -14.17 15.65 -9.86
C HIS A 705 -15.64 15.70 -9.41
N PHE A 706 -16.55 15.04 -10.15
CA PHE A 706 -17.97 14.89 -9.84
C PHE A 706 -18.34 13.51 -9.30
N ARG A 707 -17.36 12.61 -9.16
CA ARG A 707 -17.50 11.24 -8.66
C ARG A 707 -17.21 11.13 -7.17
N VAL A 708 -16.28 11.96 -6.73
CA VAL A 708 -15.91 12.08 -5.33
C VAL A 708 -16.91 12.98 -4.64
N TYR A 709 -17.84 12.40 -3.89
CA TYR A 709 -18.86 13.17 -3.17
C TYR A 709 -18.41 13.49 -1.75
N LEU A 710 -18.80 14.69 -1.33
CA LEU A 710 -18.52 15.19 -0.01
C LEU A 710 -19.77 15.11 0.85
N SER A 711 -19.64 14.42 1.96
CA SER A 711 -20.51 14.60 3.11
C SER A 711 -19.93 15.67 4.03
N VAL A 712 -20.80 16.36 4.75
CA VAL A 712 -20.39 17.38 5.73
C VAL A 712 -20.90 16.97 7.11
N ALA A 713 -19.99 16.70 8.02
CA ALA A 713 -20.31 16.54 9.42
C ALA A 713 -20.55 17.91 10.06
N VAL A 714 -21.71 18.08 10.67
CA VAL A 714 -22.05 19.22 11.54
C VAL A 714 -22.16 18.70 12.95
N GLU A 715 -21.20 19.08 13.79
CA GLU A 715 -21.10 18.59 15.17
C GLU A 715 -21.10 19.75 16.16
N LYS A 716 -21.47 19.49 17.41
CA LYS A 716 -21.34 20.50 18.47
C LYS A 716 -19.89 20.97 18.59
N GLN A 717 -19.68 22.29 18.56
CA GLN A 717 -18.35 22.86 18.73
C GLN A 717 -17.88 22.63 20.17
N ILE A 718 -16.73 22.00 20.32
CA ILE A 718 -16.01 21.97 21.59
C ILE A 718 -15.05 23.16 21.61
N PHE A 719 -15.22 24.07 22.58
CA PHE A 719 -14.30 25.19 22.78
C PHE A 719 -13.15 24.73 23.67
N SER A 720 -12.26 23.94 23.08
CA SER A 720 -11.29 23.20 23.86
C SER A 720 -10.31 24.11 24.60
N LYS A 721 -10.14 23.80 25.88
CA LYS A 721 -9.05 24.34 26.70
C LYS A 721 -7.73 23.70 26.31
N ALA A 722 -7.76 22.41 25.96
CA ALA A 722 -6.65 21.67 25.39
C ALA A 722 -7.16 20.67 24.33
N SER A 723 -6.35 20.37 23.34
CA SER A 723 -6.67 19.41 22.27
C SER A 723 -5.41 18.75 21.78
N GLY A 724 -5.56 17.72 20.96
CA GLY A 724 -4.41 16.89 20.59
C GLY A 724 -4.69 15.81 19.57
N VAL A 725 -3.60 15.10 19.26
CA VAL A 725 -3.58 13.91 18.41
C VAL A 725 -2.95 12.79 19.22
N MET A 726 -3.41 11.56 19.06
CA MET A 726 -2.78 10.39 19.66
C MET A 726 -2.70 9.23 18.68
N PHE A 727 -1.61 8.48 18.78
CA PHE A 727 -1.34 7.31 17.95
C PHE A 727 -1.30 6.07 18.82
N THR A 728 -1.94 4.98 18.39
CA THR A 728 -1.87 3.70 19.09
C THR A 728 -0.60 2.91 18.75
N ILE A 729 0.41 3.58 18.24
CA ILE A 729 1.72 3.05 17.89
C ILE A 729 2.69 4.22 18.06
N ASP A 730 3.97 3.96 18.27
CA ASP A 730 4.95 5.03 18.07
C ASP A 730 4.95 5.43 16.57
N PRO A 731 4.56 6.67 16.22
CA PRO A 731 4.50 7.10 14.82
C PRO A 731 5.87 7.21 14.18
N ASP A 732 6.97 7.24 14.94
CA ASP A 732 8.32 7.32 14.40
C ASP A 732 8.89 5.93 14.07
N SER A 733 8.96 5.03 15.05
CA SER A 733 9.55 3.70 14.88
C SER A 733 8.58 2.62 14.38
N GLY A 734 7.28 2.84 14.54
CA GLY A 734 6.25 1.80 14.37
C GLY A 734 6.20 0.80 15.54
N HIS A 735 6.77 1.13 16.71
CA HIS A 735 6.74 0.26 17.87
C HIS A 735 5.34 0.17 18.50
N ARG A 736 4.85 -1.05 18.71
CA ARG A 736 3.44 -1.33 19.06
C ARG A 736 3.11 -1.31 20.55
N ASN A 737 4.10 -1.28 21.43
CA ASN A 737 3.84 -1.28 22.89
C ASN A 737 3.44 0.09 23.45
N PHE A 738 3.48 1.14 22.64
CA PHE A 738 3.22 2.51 23.09
C PHE A 738 1.93 3.09 22.50
N ILE A 739 1.31 3.98 23.27
CA ILE A 739 0.37 4.98 22.78
C ILE A 739 1.05 6.33 23.01
N VAL A 740 1.21 7.13 21.96
CA VAL A 740 1.84 8.45 22.04
C VAL A 740 0.76 9.51 21.90
N ILE A 741 0.66 10.42 22.88
CA ILE A 741 -0.36 11.47 22.93
C ILE A 741 0.33 12.83 22.86
N ASN A 742 -0.03 13.63 21.85
CA ASN A 742 0.41 15.01 21.71
C ASN A 742 -0.71 15.96 22.12
N SER A 743 -0.39 16.99 22.92
CA SER A 743 -1.36 17.91 23.51
C SER A 743 -0.88 19.37 23.52
N SER A 744 -1.78 20.31 23.23
CA SER A 744 -1.51 21.75 23.40
C SER A 744 -2.78 22.49 23.82
N TYR A 745 -2.63 23.75 24.22
CA TYR A 745 -3.76 24.60 24.60
C TYR A 745 -4.57 25.07 23.39
N GLY A 746 -5.87 25.29 23.61
CA GLY A 746 -6.79 25.79 22.59
C GLY A 746 -7.30 24.72 21.64
N LEU A 747 -7.68 25.14 20.43
CA LEU A 747 -8.21 24.28 19.37
C LEU A 747 -7.10 23.49 18.64
N GLY A 748 -7.45 22.31 18.11
CA GLY A 748 -6.48 21.29 17.69
C GLY A 748 -5.77 21.55 16.36
N ASP A 749 -6.24 22.53 15.58
CA ASP A 749 -5.73 22.79 14.22
C ASP A 749 -4.22 23.08 14.19
N TYR A 750 -3.71 23.79 15.20
CA TYR A 750 -2.29 24.17 15.26
C TYR A 750 -1.37 22.97 15.53
N ILE A 751 -1.84 21.93 16.21
CA ILE A 751 -1.08 20.71 16.45
C ILE A 751 -1.09 19.85 15.19
N VAL A 752 -2.27 19.64 14.59
CA VAL A 752 -2.44 18.83 13.38
C VAL A 752 -1.60 19.39 12.22
N GLN A 753 -1.47 20.72 12.12
CA GLN A 753 -0.64 21.39 11.11
C GLN A 753 0.84 21.54 11.50
N GLY A 754 1.27 21.06 12.67
CA GLY A 754 2.66 21.18 13.14
C GLY A 754 3.13 22.61 13.43
N ARG A 755 2.21 23.55 13.70
CA ARG A 755 2.52 24.96 13.97
C ARG A 755 2.96 25.24 15.41
N VAL A 756 2.77 24.28 16.31
CA VAL A 756 3.13 24.38 17.72
C VAL A 756 3.86 23.11 18.13
N THR A 757 4.90 23.24 18.96
CA THR A 757 5.51 22.09 19.64
C THR A 757 4.62 21.71 20.83
N PRO A 758 3.90 20.58 20.75
CA PRO A 758 2.96 20.17 21.79
C PRO A 758 3.71 19.55 22.98
N ASP A 759 3.00 19.39 24.09
CA ASP A 759 3.36 18.40 25.10
C ASP A 759 3.23 17.00 24.51
N GLU A 760 4.06 16.08 24.95
CA GLU A 760 4.06 14.69 24.51
C GLU A 760 3.96 13.77 25.73
N PHE A 761 3.12 12.74 25.66
CA PHE A 761 2.92 11.75 26.72
C PHE A 761 3.05 10.35 26.13
N TRP A 762 3.92 9.54 26.73
CA TRP A 762 4.15 8.15 26.35
C TRP A 762 3.44 7.23 27.33
N ILE A 763 2.49 6.44 26.81
CA ILE A 763 1.70 5.52 27.59
C ILE A 763 2.09 4.08 27.26
N PHE A 764 2.29 3.25 28.29
CA PHE A 764 2.48 1.82 28.11
C PHE A 764 1.15 1.18 27.74
N LYS A 765 1.03 0.65 26.52
CA LYS A 765 -0.26 0.15 26.00
C LYS A 765 -0.83 -1.01 26.82
N LYS A 766 0.02 -1.89 27.38
CA LYS A 766 -0.42 -3.09 28.12
C LYS A 766 -1.42 -2.73 29.21
N ASN A 767 -1.10 -1.77 30.07
CA ASN A 767 -1.91 -1.36 31.21
C ASN A 767 -2.46 0.08 31.12
N GLY A 768 -2.08 0.85 30.10
CA GLY A 768 -2.55 2.23 29.91
C GLY A 768 -1.90 3.24 30.85
N LYS A 769 -0.72 2.94 31.41
CA LYS A 769 -0.02 3.80 32.38
C LYS A 769 0.99 4.74 31.75
N LEU A 770 1.06 5.96 32.29
CA LEU A 770 2.02 6.97 31.84
C LEU A 770 3.46 6.57 32.19
N ILE A 771 4.34 6.56 31.19
CA ILE A 771 5.77 6.27 31.33
C ILE A 771 6.55 7.58 31.44
N GLU A 772 6.35 8.46 30.45
CA GLU A 772 7.13 9.67 30.26
C GLU A 772 6.23 10.79 29.75
N LYS A 773 6.53 12.03 30.14
CA LYS A 773 5.91 13.22 29.59
C LYS A 773 6.94 14.31 29.33
N ASN A 774 6.86 14.93 28.16
CA ASN A 774 7.77 15.96 27.70
C ASN A 774 7.00 17.27 27.49
N LEU A 775 7.52 18.35 28.07
CA LEU A 775 6.87 19.64 28.05
C LEU A 775 7.14 20.35 26.71
N GLY A 776 6.07 20.67 25.98
CA GLY A 776 6.16 21.43 24.75
C GLY A 776 6.32 22.93 24.99
N VAL A 777 6.87 23.64 24.00
CA VAL A 777 7.02 25.11 24.05
C VAL A 777 5.65 25.80 24.12
N LYS A 778 4.65 25.30 23.39
CA LYS A 778 3.26 25.79 23.40
C LYS A 778 3.14 27.32 23.32
N ASN A 779 3.95 27.98 22.48
CA ASN A 779 4.04 29.45 22.42
C ASN A 779 2.75 30.14 21.94
N VAL A 780 1.92 29.43 21.17
CA VAL A 780 0.68 29.96 20.58
C VAL A 780 -0.46 28.96 20.73
N MET A 781 -1.67 29.47 20.85
CA MET A 781 -2.89 28.68 20.87
C MET A 781 -3.97 29.35 20.03
N GLU A 782 -4.88 28.56 19.50
CA GLU A 782 -6.06 29.07 18.82
C GLU A 782 -7.27 29.09 19.76
N ILE A 783 -7.93 30.24 19.85
CA ILE A 783 -9.09 30.44 20.72
C ILE A 783 -10.28 30.99 19.94
N ARG A 784 -11.45 30.90 20.57
CA ARG A 784 -12.69 31.49 20.07
C ARG A 784 -12.56 33.01 19.86
N SER A 785 -13.11 33.49 18.75
CA SER A 785 -13.30 34.91 18.42
C SER A 785 -14.78 35.21 18.13
N ILE A 786 -15.14 36.50 18.03
CA ILE A 786 -16.49 36.94 17.62
C ILE A 786 -16.79 36.48 16.18
N PHE A 787 -15.76 36.46 15.32
CA PHE A 787 -15.84 35.99 13.94
C PHE A 787 -14.91 34.78 13.73
N GLY A 788 -15.30 33.59 14.22
CA GLY A 788 -14.53 32.36 14.05
C GLY A 788 -13.47 32.16 15.13
N VAL A 789 -12.21 32.01 14.74
CA VAL A 789 -11.09 31.70 15.64
C VAL A 789 -9.98 32.73 15.51
N LYS A 790 -9.18 32.90 16.56
CA LYS A 790 -8.01 33.79 16.54
C LYS A 790 -6.84 33.17 17.26
N GLN A 791 -5.65 33.44 16.74
CA GLN A 791 -4.41 33.11 17.43
C GLN A 791 -4.23 34.00 18.66
N LYS A 792 -3.82 33.40 19.76
CA LYS A 792 -3.40 34.08 20.99
C LYS A 792 -2.08 33.49 21.45
N LYS A 793 -1.15 34.36 21.89
CA LYS A 793 0.07 33.90 22.56
C LYS A 793 -0.32 33.26 23.90
N VAL A 794 0.22 32.08 24.18
CA VAL A 794 0.06 31.42 25.48
C VAL A 794 0.92 32.20 26.49
N SER A 795 0.40 32.42 27.71
CA SER A 795 1.16 33.15 28.72
C SER A 795 2.41 32.36 29.14
N PRO A 796 3.52 33.03 29.53
CA PRO A 796 4.74 32.34 29.95
C PRO A 796 4.52 31.35 31.11
N GLY A 797 3.56 31.62 32.00
CA GLY A 797 3.19 30.70 33.08
C GLY A 797 2.56 29.40 32.57
N MET A 798 1.64 29.50 31.60
CA MET A 798 1.00 28.31 31.01
C MET A 798 1.97 27.50 30.13
N GLN A 799 2.94 28.15 29.46
CA GLN A 799 3.95 27.43 28.67
C GLN A 799 4.78 26.46 29.53
N LYS A 800 5.01 26.81 30.80
CA LYS A 800 5.75 26.01 31.79
C LYS A 800 4.94 24.86 32.40
N THR A 801 3.68 24.69 32.03
CA THR A 801 2.80 23.65 32.54
C THR A 801 2.29 22.74 31.42
N PHE A 802 1.99 21.49 31.77
CA PHE A 802 1.35 20.56 30.86
C PHE A 802 -0.10 20.98 30.57
N SER A 803 -0.55 20.78 29.34
CA SER A 803 -1.88 21.14 28.85
C SER A 803 -2.98 20.17 29.31
N ILE A 804 -2.60 18.94 29.66
CA ILE A 804 -3.46 17.93 30.29
C ILE A 804 -2.74 17.30 31.49
N SER A 805 -3.52 16.70 32.38
CA SER A 805 -3.02 15.95 33.53
C SER A 805 -2.73 14.49 33.19
N ASP A 806 -1.95 13.82 34.04
CA ASP A 806 -1.56 12.41 33.86
C ASP A 806 -2.81 11.50 33.81
N LYS A 807 -3.81 11.74 34.66
CA LYS A 807 -5.10 11.01 34.64
C LYS A 807 -5.86 11.17 33.33
N GLU A 808 -5.78 12.35 32.71
CA GLU A 808 -6.42 12.62 31.43
C GLU A 808 -5.69 11.92 30.28
N ALA A 809 -4.35 11.86 30.33
CA ALA A 809 -3.56 11.07 29.39
C ALA A 809 -3.86 9.56 29.50
N GLU A 810 -3.97 9.01 30.72
CA GLU A 810 -4.40 7.61 30.93
C GLU A 810 -5.83 7.36 30.42
N GLN A 811 -6.74 8.33 30.63
CA GLN A 811 -8.12 8.24 30.13
C GLN A 811 -8.19 8.26 28.59
N LEU A 812 -7.36 9.08 27.93
CA LEU A 812 -7.21 9.08 26.48
C LEU A 812 -6.68 7.74 25.98
N ALA A 813 -5.67 7.18 26.63
CA ALA A 813 -5.12 5.87 26.28
C ALA A 813 -6.17 4.76 26.39
N LYS A 814 -7.05 4.81 27.40
CA LYS A 814 -8.18 3.88 27.50
C LYS A 814 -9.11 3.97 26.29
N TYR A 815 -9.45 5.17 25.83
CA TYR A 815 -10.23 5.35 24.61
C TYR A 815 -9.47 4.83 23.38
N ALA A 816 -8.18 5.12 23.27
CA ALA A 816 -7.35 4.70 22.16
C ALA A 816 -7.31 3.17 22.01
N LYS A 817 -7.18 2.43 23.12
CA LYS A 817 -7.22 0.95 23.13
C LYS A 817 -8.56 0.40 22.66
N ILE A 818 -9.67 0.93 23.18
CA ILE A 818 -11.02 0.51 22.75
C ILE A 818 -11.20 0.70 21.23
N ILE A 819 -10.67 1.81 20.71
CA ILE A 819 -10.74 2.12 19.28
C ILE A 819 -9.85 1.15 18.47
N GLU A 820 -8.57 0.96 18.85
CA GLU A 820 -7.67 0.02 18.17
C GLU A 820 -8.20 -1.42 18.15
N GLU A 821 -8.71 -1.90 19.28
CA GLU A 821 -9.30 -3.24 19.41
C GLU A 821 -10.53 -3.41 18.50
N HIS A 822 -11.38 -2.39 18.40
CA HIS A 822 -12.56 -2.43 17.53
C HIS A 822 -12.19 -2.47 16.04
N TYR A 823 -11.18 -1.70 15.62
CA TYR A 823 -10.77 -1.62 14.22
C TYR A 823 -9.78 -2.72 13.80
N GLY A 824 -9.10 -3.38 14.74
CA GLY A 824 -8.15 -4.46 14.47
C GLY A 824 -6.82 -4.01 13.86
N CYS A 825 -6.55 -2.70 13.87
CA CYS A 825 -5.35 -2.09 13.32
C CYS A 825 -4.94 -0.85 14.12
N SER A 826 -3.69 -0.42 14.01
CA SER A 826 -3.21 0.80 14.68
C SER A 826 -3.90 2.06 14.15
N MET A 827 -4.18 3.00 15.04
CA MET A 827 -5.08 4.14 14.84
C MET A 827 -4.39 5.49 15.11
N ASP A 828 -4.77 6.48 14.31
CA ASP A 828 -4.50 7.92 14.44
C ASP A 828 -5.82 8.59 14.87
N ILE A 829 -5.83 9.23 16.05
CA ILE A 829 -7.03 9.70 16.75
C ILE A 829 -6.86 11.16 17.16
N GLU A 830 -7.81 12.02 16.79
CA GLU A 830 -7.86 13.40 17.25
C GLU A 830 -8.83 13.54 18.42
N TRP A 831 -8.51 14.41 19.37
CA TRP A 831 -9.31 14.63 20.57
C TRP A 831 -9.32 16.10 21.02
N ALA A 832 -10.35 16.48 21.78
CA ALA A 832 -10.54 17.82 22.32
C ALA A 832 -11.07 17.77 23.76
N LYS A 833 -10.57 18.63 24.63
CA LYS A 833 -10.97 18.74 26.05
C LYS A 833 -11.56 20.11 26.36
N ASP A 834 -12.75 20.13 26.95
CA ASP A 834 -13.32 21.32 27.60
C ASP A 834 -13.72 21.05 29.06
N ASP A 835 -14.95 20.58 29.30
CA ASP A 835 -15.44 20.06 30.57
C ASP A 835 -15.00 18.60 30.76
N LYS A 836 -15.02 17.85 29.66
CA LYS A 836 -14.53 16.48 29.53
C LYS A 836 -13.79 16.32 28.21
N ILE A 837 -13.23 15.13 28.02
CA ILE A 837 -12.51 14.74 26.81
C ILE A 837 -13.48 14.19 25.79
N TYR A 838 -13.33 14.62 24.55
CA TYR A 838 -14.09 14.17 23.40
C TYR A 838 -13.17 13.62 22.31
N ILE A 839 -13.60 12.54 21.64
CA ILE A 839 -12.97 12.04 20.42
C ILE A 839 -13.62 12.71 19.22
N ILE A 840 -12.81 13.34 18.37
CA ILE A 840 -13.29 14.17 17.26
C ILE A 840 -12.91 13.62 15.88
N GLN A 841 -12.00 12.64 15.81
CA GLN A 841 -11.68 11.87 14.61
C GLN A 841 -10.94 10.58 14.98
N ALA A 842 -11.10 9.50 14.21
CA ALA A 842 -10.25 8.32 14.30
C ALA A 842 -10.12 7.62 12.92
N ARG A 843 -8.90 7.20 12.57
CA ARG A 843 -8.60 6.50 11.30
C ARG A 843 -7.38 5.55 11.43
N PRO A 844 -7.21 4.55 10.55
CA PRO A 844 -6.02 3.70 10.55
C PRO A 844 -4.72 4.47 10.25
N VAL A 845 -3.62 4.04 10.86
CA VAL A 845 -2.26 4.54 10.55
C VAL A 845 -1.78 3.92 9.23
N THR A 846 -1.38 4.75 8.27
CA THR A 846 -0.99 4.29 6.92
C THR A 846 0.53 4.21 6.70
N VAL A 847 1.33 4.97 7.46
CA VAL A 847 2.79 5.10 7.27
C VAL A 847 3.54 3.79 7.56
N HIS A 848 3.13 3.06 8.60
CA HIS A 848 3.79 1.82 9.04
C HIS A 848 3.19 0.54 8.45
N ALA A 849 2.24 0.64 7.52
CA ALA A 849 1.66 -0.51 6.83
C ALA A 849 2.69 -1.29 5.96
N LYS A 850 3.84 -0.65 5.66
CA LYS A 850 4.94 -1.18 4.85
C LYS A 850 6.22 -1.49 5.64
N GLN A 851 6.15 -1.82 6.93
CA GLN A 851 7.37 -2.30 7.62
C GLN A 851 7.86 -3.57 6.90
N THR A 852 8.92 -3.41 6.11
CA THR A 852 9.63 -4.48 5.43
C THR A 852 10.32 -5.33 6.49
N ASN A 853 10.22 -6.65 6.41
CA ASN A 853 10.96 -7.57 7.30
C ASN A 853 12.47 -7.55 7.03
N ILE A 854 13.00 -6.49 6.40
CA ILE A 854 14.36 -6.40 5.89
C ILE A 854 15.09 -5.34 6.71
N TYR A 855 16.11 -5.77 7.45
CA TYR A 855 17.08 -4.90 8.09
C TYR A 855 18.23 -4.63 7.12
N GLU A 856 18.51 -3.35 6.84
CA GLU A 856 19.59 -2.94 5.95
C GLU A 856 20.80 -2.46 6.79
N GLU A 857 21.93 -3.16 6.67
CA GLU A 857 23.21 -2.78 7.27
C GLU A 857 24.06 -2.07 6.21
N TYR A 858 24.62 -0.89 6.55
CA TYR A 858 25.52 -0.15 5.68
C TYR A 858 26.91 -0.07 6.32
N ARG A 859 27.98 -0.30 5.54
CA ARG A 859 29.36 -0.20 6.02
C ARG A 859 30.29 0.45 4.99
N ILE A 860 31.01 1.50 5.38
CA ILE A 860 32.05 2.12 4.54
C ILE A 860 33.23 1.15 4.38
N LYS A 861 33.72 0.97 3.15
CA LYS A 861 34.87 0.10 2.84
C LYS A 861 36.18 0.83 2.61
N GLU A 862 36.14 2.15 2.45
CA GLU A 862 37.28 2.96 2.05
C GLU A 862 37.58 4.02 3.11
N LYS A 863 38.86 4.34 3.33
CA LYS A 863 39.25 5.47 4.19
C LYS A 863 38.95 6.78 3.45
N GLY A 864 38.30 7.72 4.12
CA GLY A 864 37.98 9.04 3.56
C GLY A 864 38.28 10.19 4.53
N THR A 865 38.21 11.42 4.03
CA THR A 865 38.35 12.64 4.83
C THR A 865 36.96 13.14 5.24
N VAL A 866 36.73 13.35 6.54
CA VAL A 866 35.50 13.96 7.05
C VAL A 866 35.52 15.47 6.79
N LEU A 867 34.47 16.00 6.17
CA LEU A 867 34.28 17.42 5.86
C LEU A 867 33.49 18.16 6.94
N ALA A 868 32.47 17.51 7.49
CA ALA A 868 31.59 18.06 8.51
C ALA A 868 30.84 16.92 9.23
N GLU A 869 30.29 17.25 10.40
CA GLU A 869 29.53 16.34 11.24
C GLU A 869 28.26 17.04 11.76
N GLY A 870 27.25 16.24 12.12
CA GLY A 870 26.01 16.71 12.75
C GLY A 870 25.20 15.55 13.30
N ALA A 871 23.96 15.80 13.70
CA ALA A 871 23.09 14.75 14.20
C ALA A 871 22.58 13.87 13.05
N ALA A 872 22.85 12.57 13.10
CA ALA A 872 22.34 11.62 12.12
C ALA A 872 20.83 11.42 12.27
N VAL A 873 20.16 11.24 11.13
CA VAL A 873 18.75 10.89 11.02
C VAL A 873 18.63 9.73 10.02
N GLY A 874 18.15 8.59 10.53
CA GLY A 874 18.19 7.31 9.83
C GLY A 874 19.51 6.56 10.05
N ARG A 875 19.68 5.40 9.39
CA ARG A 875 20.86 4.51 9.53
C ARG A 875 21.49 4.12 8.18
N LYS A 876 21.28 4.93 7.14
CA LYS A 876 21.73 4.65 5.77
C LYS A 876 22.97 5.46 5.41
N ILE A 877 23.67 4.99 4.37
CA ILE A 877 24.72 5.74 3.70
C ILE A 877 24.25 6.10 2.29
N SER A 878 24.51 7.33 1.86
CA SER A 878 24.27 7.75 0.47
C SER A 878 25.41 8.63 -0.04
N SER A 879 25.59 8.66 -1.36
CA SER A 879 26.55 9.56 -2.00
C SER A 879 25.87 10.32 -3.12
N GLY A 880 26.28 11.57 -3.32
CA GLY A 880 25.73 12.39 -4.39
C GLY A 880 26.42 13.75 -4.51
N GLN A 881 26.11 14.45 -5.59
CA GLN A 881 26.59 15.81 -5.80
C GLN A 881 25.80 16.78 -4.91
N VAL A 882 26.49 17.62 -4.15
CA VAL A 882 25.90 18.67 -3.32
C VAL A 882 25.22 19.71 -4.22
N ASN A 883 23.98 20.06 -3.89
CA ASN A 883 23.28 21.19 -4.45
C ASN A 883 22.66 22.02 -3.31
N VAL A 884 23.16 23.25 -3.16
CA VAL A 884 22.74 24.16 -2.10
C VAL A 884 21.50 24.93 -2.55
N ILE A 885 20.37 24.65 -1.91
CA ILE A 885 19.09 25.33 -2.18
C ILE A 885 18.74 26.14 -0.92
N ARG A 886 18.74 27.47 -1.03
CA ARG A 886 18.49 28.37 0.12
C ARG A 886 17.02 28.72 0.32
N ASN A 887 16.20 28.55 -0.72
CA ASN A 887 14.77 28.84 -0.67
C ASN A 887 13.97 27.91 -1.59
N VAL A 888 12.68 27.76 -1.29
CA VAL A 888 11.73 26.91 -2.05
C VAL A 888 11.63 27.30 -3.52
N ARG A 889 11.85 28.58 -3.88
CA ARG A 889 11.75 29.05 -5.27
C ARG A 889 12.87 28.50 -6.16
N GLU A 890 13.96 28.06 -5.55
CA GLU A 890 15.13 27.52 -6.24
C GLU A 890 15.08 26.00 -6.42
N ILE A 891 14.04 25.33 -5.93
CA ILE A 891 13.85 23.87 -6.05
C ILE A 891 13.97 23.38 -7.51
N ASN A 892 13.56 24.19 -8.48
CA ASN A 892 13.66 23.85 -9.91
C ASN A 892 15.12 23.63 -10.39
N LYS A 893 16.12 24.10 -9.63
CA LYS A 893 17.55 23.88 -9.92
C LYS A 893 18.06 22.52 -9.42
N PHE A 894 17.25 21.81 -8.63
CA PHE A 894 17.62 20.54 -8.00
C PHE A 894 17.35 19.36 -8.94
N LYS A 895 18.30 18.42 -9.03
CA LYS A 895 18.18 17.22 -9.87
C LYS A 895 18.06 15.97 -9.01
N LYS A 896 17.32 14.97 -9.51
CA LYS A 896 17.16 13.68 -8.84
C LYS A 896 18.52 13.03 -8.54
N GLY A 897 18.68 12.52 -7.32
CA GLY A 897 19.91 11.85 -6.86
C GLY A 897 21.01 12.78 -6.34
N GLN A 898 20.76 14.09 -6.24
CA GLN A 898 21.68 15.05 -5.58
C GLN A 898 21.51 15.06 -4.05
N ILE A 899 22.52 15.57 -3.36
CA ILE A 899 22.45 15.86 -1.91
C ILE A 899 21.91 17.27 -1.71
N LEU A 900 20.77 17.38 -1.03
CA LEU A 900 20.15 18.66 -0.70
C LEU A 900 20.85 19.29 0.49
N VAL A 901 21.43 20.47 0.30
CA VAL A 901 22.00 21.27 1.40
C VAL A 901 21.19 22.55 1.57
N THR A 902 20.64 22.78 2.76
CA THR A 902 19.84 23.97 3.09
C THR A 902 20.05 24.40 4.54
N THR A 903 19.51 25.56 4.91
CA THR A 903 19.53 26.01 6.30
C THR A 903 18.50 25.25 7.14
N ALA A 904 17.25 25.18 6.67
CA ALA A 904 16.15 24.43 7.29
C ALA A 904 15.11 24.01 6.23
N THR A 905 14.17 23.14 6.58
CA THR A 905 13.05 22.70 5.71
C THR A 905 11.69 22.95 6.36
N ASP A 906 10.67 23.11 5.51
CA ASP A 906 9.25 23.23 5.84
C ASP A 906 8.41 22.37 4.85
N PRO A 907 7.09 22.20 5.04
CA PRO A 907 6.29 21.30 4.20
C PRO A 907 6.35 21.56 2.70
N ASN A 908 6.68 22.79 2.26
CA ASN A 908 6.82 23.11 0.84
C ASN A 908 8.08 22.51 0.20
N TRP A 909 9.01 21.98 1.00
CA TRP A 909 10.24 21.33 0.54
C TRP A 909 10.04 19.84 0.23
N GLU A 910 8.93 19.22 0.66
CA GLU A 910 8.66 17.80 0.44
C GLU A 910 8.86 17.32 -1.02
N PRO A 911 8.45 18.06 -2.07
CA PRO A 911 8.65 17.60 -3.44
C PRO A 911 10.13 17.42 -3.80
N VAL A 912 11.01 18.30 -3.31
CA VAL A 912 12.46 18.20 -3.57
C VAL A 912 13.12 17.15 -2.70
N MET A 913 12.66 17.00 -1.46
CA MET A 913 13.15 15.98 -0.54
C MET A 913 12.94 14.58 -1.12
N LYS A 914 11.76 14.29 -1.71
CA LYS A 914 11.42 13.00 -2.34
C LYS A 914 12.37 12.54 -3.44
N ILE A 915 13.11 13.46 -4.07
CA ILE A 915 14.02 13.15 -5.17
C ILE A 915 15.50 13.26 -4.78
N ALA A 916 15.81 13.65 -3.54
CA ALA A 916 17.17 13.77 -3.03
C ALA A 916 17.77 12.39 -2.68
N ALA A 917 19.09 12.23 -2.87
CA ALA A 917 19.82 11.05 -2.40
C ALA A 917 20.11 11.12 -0.88
N GLY A 918 20.18 12.33 -0.34
CA GLY A 918 20.43 12.61 1.07
C GLY A 918 20.26 14.10 1.37
N ILE A 919 20.08 14.45 2.64
CA ILE A 919 19.75 15.83 3.05
C ILE A 919 20.68 16.30 4.17
N ILE A 920 21.19 17.52 4.06
CA ILE A 920 22.03 18.16 5.06
C ILE A 920 21.41 19.51 5.42
N ALA A 921 21.07 19.69 6.69
CA ALA A 921 20.50 20.94 7.20
C ALA A 921 21.44 21.59 8.23
N GLU A 922 21.60 22.92 8.16
CA GLU A 922 22.39 23.66 9.14
C GLU A 922 21.69 23.78 10.49
N GLU A 923 20.35 23.86 10.47
CA GLU A 923 19.49 24.00 11.63
C GLU A 923 18.58 22.79 11.80
N GLY A 924 18.13 22.56 13.04
CA GLY A 924 17.23 21.49 13.42
C GLY A 924 17.92 20.36 14.20
N GLY A 925 17.17 19.77 15.13
CA GLY A 925 17.57 18.56 15.85
C GLY A 925 16.94 17.30 15.27
N ARG A 926 17.14 16.16 15.93
CA ARG A 926 16.56 14.85 15.55
C ARG A 926 15.03 14.86 15.45
N THR A 927 14.34 15.86 15.97
CA THR A 927 12.87 16.03 15.93
C THR A 927 12.40 17.17 15.00
N SER A 928 13.31 17.76 14.23
CA SER A 928 12.97 18.83 13.29
C SER A 928 12.11 18.32 12.13
N HIS A 929 11.38 19.22 11.45
CA HIS A 929 10.64 18.90 10.23
C HIS A 929 11.50 18.14 9.21
N CYS A 930 12.74 18.58 9.01
CA CYS A 930 13.72 17.90 8.15
C CYS A 930 13.95 16.46 8.59
N ALA A 931 14.13 16.23 9.89
CA ALA A 931 14.38 14.91 10.44
C ALA A 931 13.15 14.00 10.33
N ILE A 932 11.96 14.51 10.63
CA ILE A 932 10.68 13.76 10.54
C ILE A 932 10.43 13.32 9.09
N VAL A 933 10.40 14.26 8.15
CA VAL A 933 10.11 13.96 6.74
C VAL A 933 11.19 13.09 6.10
N SER A 934 12.47 13.28 6.46
CA SER A 934 13.54 12.41 5.95
C SER A 934 13.40 10.96 6.44
N ARG A 935 12.92 10.74 7.67
CA ARG A 935 12.59 9.40 8.18
C ARG A 935 11.43 8.78 7.42
N GLU A 936 10.34 9.54 7.21
CA GLU A 936 9.17 9.09 6.46
C GLU A 936 9.52 8.67 5.02
N LEU A 937 10.42 9.44 4.38
CA LEU A 937 10.88 9.18 3.02
C LEU A 937 12.00 8.13 2.93
N GLY A 938 12.56 7.70 4.07
CA GLY A 938 13.65 6.73 4.14
C GLY A 938 14.97 7.23 3.55
N ILE A 939 15.21 8.54 3.59
CA ILE A 939 16.37 9.24 3.01
C ILE A 939 17.37 9.59 4.14
N PRO A 940 18.67 9.25 4.02
CA PRO A 940 19.65 9.60 5.04
C PRO A 940 19.80 11.12 5.14
N SER A 941 19.78 11.63 6.37
CA SER A 941 19.99 13.06 6.59
C SER A 941 20.83 13.37 7.82
N ILE A 942 21.53 14.51 7.77
CA ILE A 942 22.32 15.03 8.88
C ILE A 942 21.88 16.46 9.15
N VAL A 943 21.44 16.73 10.38
CA VAL A 943 20.91 18.03 10.80
C VAL A 943 21.81 18.68 11.84
N GLY A 944 21.75 19.99 11.97
CA GLY A 944 22.63 20.75 12.88
C GLY A 944 24.06 20.90 12.36
N VAL A 945 24.29 20.78 11.06
CA VAL A 945 25.62 20.86 10.44
C VAL A 945 26.03 22.32 10.26
N LYS A 946 26.81 22.85 11.20
CA LYS A 946 27.20 24.28 11.20
C LYS A 946 27.93 24.69 9.90
N ASN A 947 27.42 25.72 9.23
CA ASN A 947 27.96 26.30 7.99
C ASN A 947 27.98 25.33 6.78
N ALA A 948 27.10 24.32 6.74
CA ALA A 948 27.00 23.37 5.63
C ALA A 948 26.82 24.05 4.26
N THR A 949 25.99 25.10 4.18
CA THR A 949 25.68 25.82 2.93
C THR A 949 26.87 26.57 2.33
N LYS A 950 27.92 26.79 3.14
CA LYS A 950 29.16 27.46 2.72
C LYS A 950 30.32 26.49 2.51
N LYS A 951 30.40 25.44 3.33
CA LYS A 951 31.55 24.51 3.37
C LYS A 951 31.46 23.35 2.38
N LEU A 952 30.24 22.87 2.10
CA LEU A 952 30.05 21.66 1.33
C LEU A 952 29.91 21.97 -0.17
N HIS A 953 30.80 21.39 -0.97
CA HIS A 953 30.81 21.51 -2.42
C HIS A 953 31.22 20.19 -3.06
N GLY A 954 30.83 19.99 -4.32
CA GLY A 954 31.20 18.80 -5.09
C GLY A 954 30.45 17.54 -4.61
N THR A 955 31.07 16.38 -4.81
CA THR A 955 30.48 15.09 -4.42
C THR A 955 30.83 14.75 -2.97
N VAL A 956 29.85 14.32 -2.20
CA VAL A 956 30.01 13.91 -0.80
C VAL A 956 29.32 12.58 -0.53
N THR A 957 29.71 11.92 0.55
CA THR A 957 29.03 10.74 1.11
C THR A 957 28.51 11.09 2.49
N ILE A 958 27.21 10.88 2.71
CA ILE A 958 26.55 11.04 3.99
C ILE A 958 26.50 9.67 4.65
N ASP A 959 27.06 9.58 5.86
CA ASP A 959 27.05 8.40 6.69
C ASP A 959 26.24 8.66 7.97
N CYS A 960 25.09 8.01 8.07
CA CYS A 960 24.20 8.08 9.22
C CYS A 960 24.23 6.79 10.06
N THR A 961 25.23 5.92 9.88
CA THR A 961 25.28 4.62 10.59
C THR A 961 25.57 4.75 12.08
N SER A 962 26.13 5.87 12.51
CA SER A 962 26.37 6.23 13.92
C SER A 962 25.49 7.40 14.37
N GLU A 963 25.41 7.59 15.69
CA GLU A 963 24.69 8.70 16.33
C GLU A 963 25.09 10.09 15.81
N THR A 964 26.40 10.29 15.62
CA THR A 964 26.97 11.44 14.94
C THR A 964 27.09 11.11 13.46
N GLY A 965 26.33 11.82 12.63
CA GLY A 965 26.39 11.67 11.19
C GLY A 965 27.66 12.31 10.64
N LYS A 966 28.35 11.61 9.75
CA LYS A 966 29.59 12.07 9.13
C LYS A 966 29.38 12.37 7.65
N ILE A 967 29.93 13.49 7.20
CA ILE A 967 29.92 13.89 5.79
C ILE A 967 31.34 13.72 5.27
N TRP A 968 31.55 12.76 4.37
CA TRP A 968 32.85 12.44 3.80
C TRP A 968 33.06 13.12 2.45
N LYS A 969 34.31 13.47 2.14
CA LYS A 969 34.71 13.99 0.84
C LYS A 969 34.67 12.88 -0.22
N GLY A 970 33.99 13.14 -1.34
CA GLY A 970 33.87 12.19 -2.46
C GLY A 970 32.76 11.16 -2.29
N ALA A 971 32.57 10.33 -3.32
CA ALA A 971 31.68 9.18 -3.29
C ALA A 971 32.46 7.94 -2.80
N LEU A 972 32.44 7.68 -1.50
CA LEU A 972 33.10 6.51 -0.90
C LEU A 972 32.32 5.25 -1.20
N LYS A 973 33.00 4.13 -1.44
CA LYS A 973 32.32 2.85 -1.55
C LYS A 973 31.84 2.37 -0.19
N TYR A 974 30.57 2.00 -0.14
CA TYR A 974 29.95 1.33 1.01
C TYR A 974 29.29 0.02 0.55
N GLN A 975 29.17 -0.93 1.47
CA GLN A 975 28.42 -2.17 1.28
C GLN A 975 27.07 -2.05 1.97
N LYS A 976 26.01 -2.49 1.28
CA LYS A 976 24.67 -2.66 1.82
C LYS A 976 24.40 -4.16 1.96
N ASN A 977 24.14 -4.64 3.17
CA ASN A 977 23.68 -6.00 3.43
C ASN A 977 22.21 -5.96 3.85
N GLU A 978 21.39 -6.82 3.27
CA GLU A 978 19.97 -6.94 3.60
C GLU A 978 19.72 -8.24 4.35
N HIS A 979 19.11 -8.15 5.53
CA HIS A 979 18.82 -9.27 6.40
C HIS A 979 17.32 -9.41 6.62
N ASP A 980 16.75 -10.55 6.25
CA ASP A 980 15.35 -10.86 6.54
C ASP A 980 15.18 -11.26 8.01
N ILE A 981 14.57 -10.39 8.80
CA ILE A 981 14.31 -10.55 10.22
C ILE A 981 13.43 -11.80 10.47
N LYS A 982 12.48 -12.13 9.58
CA LYS A 982 11.61 -13.32 9.75
C LYS A 982 12.34 -14.64 9.59
N LYS A 983 13.45 -14.67 8.84
CA LYS A 983 14.26 -15.86 8.60
C LYS A 983 15.39 -16.04 9.61
N MET A 984 15.44 -15.21 10.66
CA MET A 984 16.52 -15.28 11.64
C MET A 984 16.50 -16.61 12.42
N PRO A 985 17.67 -17.29 12.55
CA PRO A 985 17.75 -18.56 13.23
C PRO A 985 17.43 -18.42 14.72
N LYS A 986 16.79 -19.46 15.29
CA LYS A 986 16.66 -19.61 16.73
C LYS A 986 17.99 -20.12 17.30
N THR A 987 18.43 -19.54 18.41
CA THR A 987 19.64 -19.92 19.13
C THR A 987 19.29 -20.40 20.53
N ARG A 988 20.11 -21.31 21.09
CA ARG A 988 20.01 -21.73 22.48
C ARG A 988 20.61 -20.67 23.39
N THR A 989 21.84 -20.22 23.11
CA THR A 989 22.43 -19.05 23.75
C THR A 989 21.67 -17.80 23.33
N LYS A 990 21.13 -17.07 24.31
CA LYS A 990 20.34 -15.86 24.09
C LYS A 990 21.22 -14.71 23.63
N VAL A 991 20.75 -13.92 22.69
CA VAL A 991 21.44 -12.71 22.24
C VAL A 991 20.67 -11.50 22.74
N TYR A 992 21.26 -10.80 23.70
CA TYR A 992 20.73 -9.58 24.26
C TYR A 992 21.45 -8.35 23.71
N VAL A 993 20.90 -7.18 23.99
CA VAL A 993 21.54 -5.91 23.70
C VAL A 993 21.97 -5.16 24.96
N ASN A 994 23.01 -4.34 24.82
CA ASN A 994 23.42 -3.34 25.79
C ASN A 994 22.73 -2.02 25.43
N ILE A 995 22.03 -1.40 26.39
CA ILE A 995 21.33 -0.13 26.20
C ILE A 995 21.87 0.87 27.21
N GLY A 996 22.32 2.03 26.72
CA GLY A 996 22.65 3.18 27.56
C GLY A 996 21.48 4.16 27.60
N GLU A 997 21.08 4.63 26.43
CA GLU A 997 20.05 5.67 26.31
C GLU A 997 18.64 5.09 26.15
N PRO A 998 17.63 5.61 26.89
CA PRO A 998 16.25 5.17 26.74
C PRO A 998 15.68 5.31 25.32
N GLN A 999 16.17 6.28 24.55
CA GLN A 999 15.68 6.52 23.19
C GLN A 999 16.12 5.44 22.19
N GLU A 1000 17.31 4.85 22.39
CA GLU A 1000 17.82 3.76 21.54
C GLU A 1000 17.01 2.47 21.73
N ALA A 1001 16.40 2.29 22.91
CA ALA A 1001 15.67 1.07 23.26
C ALA A 1001 14.51 0.77 22.31
N VAL A 1002 13.80 1.79 21.81
CA VAL A 1002 12.66 1.61 20.92
C VAL A 1002 13.10 0.97 19.59
N ASP A 1003 14.15 1.51 18.97
CA ASP A 1003 14.71 0.96 17.72
C ASP A 1003 15.35 -0.42 17.95
N ALA A 1004 16.14 -0.56 19.01
CA ALA A 1004 16.83 -1.80 19.32
C ALA A 1004 15.86 -2.95 19.61
N SER A 1005 14.68 -2.65 20.15
CA SER A 1005 13.65 -3.64 20.41
C SER A 1005 13.08 -4.27 19.12
N LEU A 1006 13.13 -3.56 17.98
CA LEU A 1006 12.68 -4.08 16.68
C LEU A 1006 13.66 -5.09 16.07
N LEU A 1007 14.88 -5.18 16.61
CA LEU A 1007 15.87 -6.17 16.20
C LEU A 1007 15.50 -7.58 16.69
N PRO A 1008 15.98 -8.65 16.02
CA PRO A 1008 15.76 -10.05 16.39
C PRO A 1008 16.58 -10.48 17.63
N VAL A 1009 16.40 -9.77 18.74
CA VAL A 1009 17.14 -9.96 20.00
C VAL A 1009 16.21 -10.46 21.11
N ASP A 1010 16.78 -11.17 22.08
CA ASP A 1010 16.04 -11.86 23.13
C ASP A 1010 15.70 -10.97 24.34
N GLY A 1011 16.19 -9.72 24.41
CA GLY A 1011 16.06 -8.82 25.57
C GLY A 1011 17.26 -7.87 25.75
N VAL A 1012 17.37 -7.26 26.92
CA VAL A 1012 18.48 -6.38 27.32
C VAL A 1012 19.28 -7.03 28.44
N GLY A 1013 20.55 -7.31 28.18
CA GLY A 1013 21.45 -7.98 29.12
C GLY A 1013 22.18 -6.98 30.02
N LEU A 1014 22.26 -5.72 29.60
CA LEU A 1014 22.81 -4.63 30.37
C LEU A 1014 22.14 -3.31 29.97
N ALA A 1015 21.32 -2.76 30.86
CA ALA A 1015 20.84 -1.39 30.79
C ALA A 1015 21.58 -0.55 31.84
N ARG A 1016 22.25 0.50 31.39
CA ARG A 1016 23.07 1.40 32.21
C ARG A 1016 22.25 2.61 32.61
N GLU A 1017 22.01 2.81 33.90
CA GLU A 1017 21.24 3.96 34.36
C GLU A 1017 22.05 5.26 34.43
N GLU A 1018 23.38 5.19 34.29
CA GLU A 1018 24.29 6.34 34.33
C GLU A 1018 23.93 7.41 33.29
N PHE A 1019 23.49 6.99 32.09
CA PHE A 1019 23.02 7.91 31.05
C PHE A 1019 21.75 8.66 31.48
N ILE A 1020 20.82 7.98 32.16
CA ILE A 1020 19.61 8.60 32.71
C ILE A 1020 20.00 9.62 33.78
N ILE A 1021 20.96 9.28 34.65
CA ILE A 1021 21.45 10.17 35.69
C ILE A 1021 22.16 11.40 35.08
N ASN A 1022 23.02 11.22 34.08
CA ASN A 1022 23.73 12.34 33.44
C ASN A 1022 22.80 13.27 32.66
N ASP A 1023 21.93 12.71 31.82
CA ASP A 1023 21.19 13.51 30.83
C ASP A 1023 19.87 14.04 31.39
N ALA A 1024 19.10 13.19 32.07
CA ALA A 1024 17.78 13.57 32.55
C ALA A 1024 17.86 14.25 33.93
N ILE A 1025 18.75 13.79 34.81
CA ILE A 1025 18.82 14.25 36.20
C ILE A 1025 19.88 15.36 36.35
N ALA A 1026 21.10 15.14 35.86
CA ALA A 1026 22.22 16.06 35.80
C ALA A 1026 22.65 16.69 37.16
N GLU A 1027 22.30 16.05 38.28
CA GLU A 1027 22.57 16.55 39.62
C GLU A 1027 22.84 15.40 40.60
N HIS A 1028 23.74 15.63 41.57
CA HIS A 1028 24.14 14.61 42.52
C HIS A 1028 22.96 14.19 43.45
N PRO A 1029 22.68 12.89 43.65
CA PRO A 1029 21.48 12.45 44.39
C PRO A 1029 21.45 12.89 45.86
N LEU A 1030 22.59 12.84 46.57
CA LEU A 1030 22.66 13.35 47.94
C LEU A 1030 22.46 14.87 48.03
N ALA A 1031 22.80 15.61 46.98
CA ALA A 1031 22.55 17.05 46.91
C ALA A 1031 21.05 17.32 46.73
N MET A 1032 20.37 16.51 45.90
CA MET A 1032 18.92 16.57 45.72
C MET A 1032 18.16 16.21 47.00
N ILE A 1033 18.63 15.21 47.76
CA ILE A 1033 18.09 14.85 49.08
C ILE A 1033 18.17 16.04 50.04
N LYS A 1034 19.35 16.67 50.18
CA LYS A 1034 19.52 17.86 51.04
C LYS A 1034 18.57 19.01 50.67
N GLN A 1035 18.15 19.09 49.42
CA GLN A 1035 17.24 20.12 48.91
C GLN A 1035 15.76 19.68 48.91
N GLY A 1036 15.44 18.49 49.42
CA GLY A 1036 14.07 17.95 49.44
C GLY A 1036 13.51 17.59 48.05
N ARG A 1037 14.36 17.34 47.06
CA ARG A 1037 13.99 17.05 45.65
C ARG A 1037 14.05 15.57 45.28
N GLU A 1038 13.97 14.68 46.26
CA GLU A 1038 14.08 13.21 46.09
C GLU A 1038 13.12 12.63 45.06
N ASN A 1039 11.86 13.07 45.07
CA ASN A 1039 10.83 12.57 44.16
C ASN A 1039 11.16 12.89 42.68
N ILE A 1040 11.83 14.00 42.40
CA ILE A 1040 12.25 14.35 41.03
C ILE A 1040 13.29 13.35 40.53
N PHE A 1041 14.21 12.89 41.39
CA PHE A 1041 15.18 11.86 41.05
C PHE A 1041 14.47 10.53 40.74
N ILE A 1042 13.59 10.09 41.66
CA ILE A 1042 12.83 8.84 41.52
C ILE A 1042 12.01 8.84 40.22
N ASP A 1043 11.26 9.91 39.96
CA ASP A 1043 10.36 10.00 38.81
C ASP A 1043 11.12 9.99 37.48
N LYS A 1044 12.23 10.73 37.39
CA LYS A 1044 13.04 10.78 36.16
C LYS A 1044 13.76 9.47 35.90
N LEU A 1045 14.33 8.85 36.94
CA LEU A 1045 14.99 7.55 36.82
C LEU A 1045 13.99 6.46 36.43
N ALA A 1046 12.83 6.42 37.10
CA ALA A 1046 11.77 5.48 36.78
C ALA A 1046 11.25 5.66 35.34
N ALA A 1047 11.07 6.89 34.86
CA ALA A 1047 10.65 7.13 33.48
C ALA A 1047 11.64 6.57 32.45
N GLY A 1048 12.95 6.81 32.65
CA GLY A 1048 13.99 6.28 31.77
C GLY A 1048 14.06 4.75 31.77
N ILE A 1049 14.05 4.13 32.95
CA ILE A 1049 14.03 2.67 33.11
C ILE A 1049 12.76 2.07 32.48
N ALA A 1050 11.61 2.68 32.73
CA ALA A 1050 10.33 2.21 32.25
C ALA A 1050 10.23 2.26 30.72
N LYS A 1051 10.81 3.28 30.07
CA LYS A 1051 10.86 3.36 28.61
C LYS A 1051 11.67 2.21 28.00
N ILE A 1052 12.82 1.87 28.59
CA ILE A 1052 13.63 0.72 28.16
C ILE A 1052 12.85 -0.59 28.37
N ALA A 1053 12.33 -0.81 29.57
CA ALA A 1053 11.61 -2.04 29.91
C ALA A 1053 10.33 -2.25 29.08
N ALA A 1054 9.55 -1.18 28.84
CA ALA A 1054 8.33 -1.22 28.03
C ALA A 1054 8.61 -1.48 26.54
N SER A 1055 9.74 -0.99 26.02
CA SER A 1055 10.17 -1.25 24.64
C SER A 1055 10.42 -2.74 24.42
N PHE A 1056 11.07 -3.42 25.36
CA PHE A 1056 11.38 -4.83 25.22
C PHE A 1056 10.27 -5.78 25.68
N TYR A 1057 9.24 -5.29 26.38
CA TYR A 1057 8.20 -6.11 27.00
C TYR A 1057 7.57 -7.13 26.02
N PRO A 1058 7.43 -8.42 26.39
CA PRO A 1058 7.75 -9.05 27.69
C PRO A 1058 9.19 -9.58 27.83
N ARG A 1059 10.12 -9.25 26.92
CA ARG A 1059 11.50 -9.73 26.99
C ARG A 1059 12.23 -9.14 28.22
N PRO A 1060 13.14 -9.90 28.85
CA PRO A 1060 13.82 -9.47 30.06
C PRO A 1060 14.71 -8.23 29.81
N VAL A 1061 14.78 -7.35 30.80
CA VAL A 1061 15.64 -6.16 30.81
C VAL A 1061 16.42 -6.12 32.11
N THR A 1062 17.74 -6.26 32.04
CA THR A 1062 18.61 -6.24 33.22
C THR A 1062 19.16 -4.84 33.46
N ILE A 1063 18.66 -4.15 34.48
CA ILE A 1063 19.16 -2.85 34.93
C ILE A 1063 20.36 -3.08 35.85
N ARG A 1064 21.48 -2.44 35.54
CA ARG A 1064 22.62 -2.36 36.46
C ARG A 1064 22.49 -1.05 37.23
N PHE A 1065 22.55 -1.14 38.56
CA PHE A 1065 22.61 0.05 39.41
C PHE A 1065 23.88 0.86 39.12
N SER A 1066 23.86 2.13 39.51
CA SER A 1066 24.89 3.09 39.14
C SER A 1066 26.28 2.66 39.60
N ASP A 1067 27.19 2.50 38.63
CA ASP A 1067 28.58 2.14 38.83
C ASP A 1067 29.51 3.35 38.60
N PHE A 1068 29.00 4.58 38.75
CA PHE A 1068 29.83 5.77 38.68
C PHE A 1068 30.97 5.74 39.69
N LYS A 1069 32.13 6.21 39.23
CA LYS A 1069 33.31 6.50 40.04
C LYS A 1069 33.13 7.83 40.79
N THR A 1070 33.96 8.07 41.80
CA THR A 1070 33.94 9.31 42.60
C THR A 1070 34.13 10.57 41.76
N ASN A 1071 34.98 10.54 40.74
CA ASN A 1071 35.18 11.67 39.83
C ASN A 1071 33.95 11.96 38.96
N GLU A 1072 33.27 10.93 38.44
CA GLU A 1072 32.07 11.11 37.61
C GLU A 1072 30.91 11.71 38.42
N TYR A 1073 30.69 11.22 39.66
CA TYR A 1073 29.70 11.82 40.55
C TYR A 1073 30.07 13.24 40.98
N ARG A 1074 31.37 13.54 41.14
CA ARG A 1074 31.84 14.89 41.48
C ARG A 1074 31.47 15.91 40.41
N ASP A 1075 31.56 15.51 39.15
CA ASP A 1075 31.32 16.38 37.99
C ASP A 1075 29.82 16.70 37.81
N LEU A 1076 28.92 15.95 38.45
CA LEU A 1076 27.51 16.31 38.53
C LEU A 1076 27.32 17.59 39.36
N LYS A 1077 26.26 18.34 39.03
CA LYS A 1077 25.89 19.54 39.79
C LYS A 1077 25.75 19.20 41.28
N GLY A 1078 26.49 19.92 42.12
CA GLY A 1078 26.47 19.74 43.58
C GLY A 1078 27.16 18.48 44.10
N GLY A 1079 27.94 17.77 43.29
CA GLY A 1079 28.63 16.53 43.67
C GLY A 1079 29.90 16.73 44.50
N GLU A 1080 30.66 17.80 44.26
CA GLU A 1080 31.95 18.08 44.93
C GLU A 1080 31.97 17.90 46.46
N PRO A 1081 30.98 18.35 47.24
CA PRO A 1081 30.99 18.19 48.69
C PRO A 1081 30.82 16.75 49.18
N PHE A 1082 30.40 15.83 48.31
CA PHE A 1082 30.07 14.45 48.67
C PHE A 1082 31.11 13.43 48.17
N GLU A 1083 31.94 13.83 47.22
CA GLU A 1083 32.80 12.92 46.48
C GLU A 1083 34.29 13.20 46.75
N PRO A 1084 34.98 12.34 47.54
CA PRO A 1084 36.40 12.52 47.86
C PRO A 1084 37.31 12.25 46.66
N ARG A 1085 38.44 12.95 46.54
CA ARG A 1085 39.43 12.70 45.48
C ARG A 1085 40.12 11.37 45.75
N GLU A 1086 40.14 10.50 44.75
CA GLU A 1086 40.82 9.21 44.81
C GLU A 1086 41.93 9.16 43.77
N GLU A 1087 43.07 8.58 44.15
CA GLU A 1087 44.20 8.37 43.24
C GLU A 1087 43.84 7.38 42.12
N ASN A 1088 43.04 6.35 42.44
CA ASN A 1088 42.63 5.32 41.49
C ASN A 1088 41.11 5.12 41.53
N PRO A 1089 40.33 6.00 40.88
CA PRO A 1089 38.86 5.91 40.88
C PRO A 1089 38.34 4.58 40.30
N MET A 1090 39.11 3.90 39.45
CA MET A 1090 38.78 2.59 38.87
C MET A 1090 38.46 1.52 39.92
N ILE A 1091 39.29 1.43 40.96
CA ILE A 1091 39.17 0.44 42.05
C ILE A 1091 38.66 1.05 43.37
N GLY A 1092 38.33 2.35 43.33
CA GLY A 1092 37.92 3.17 44.47
C GLY A 1092 36.48 2.98 44.93
N TRP A 1093 35.91 4.01 45.55
CA TRP A 1093 34.59 3.99 46.18
C TRP A 1093 33.46 4.04 45.14
N ARG A 1094 33.08 2.87 44.61
CA ARG A 1094 32.03 2.67 43.59
C ARG A 1094 31.27 1.35 43.78
N GLY A 1095 30.23 1.15 42.96
CA GLY A 1095 29.37 -0.03 42.96
C GLY A 1095 28.85 -0.40 44.35
N THR A 1096 28.81 -1.70 44.68
CA THR A 1096 28.17 -2.18 45.90
C THR A 1096 28.70 -1.56 47.19
N SER A 1097 30.01 -1.28 47.27
CA SER A 1097 30.61 -0.63 48.45
C SER A 1097 30.07 0.78 48.74
N ARG A 1098 29.61 1.48 47.69
CA ARG A 1098 28.98 2.80 47.80
C ARG A 1098 27.59 2.69 48.41
N TYR A 1099 26.80 1.72 47.94
CA TYR A 1099 25.40 1.55 48.35
C TYR A 1099 25.20 1.23 49.83
N ILE A 1100 26.19 0.65 50.49
CA ILE A 1100 26.14 0.20 51.90
C ILE A 1100 26.78 1.20 52.88
N GLY A 1101 27.15 2.40 52.42
CA GLY A 1101 27.84 3.43 53.19
C GLY A 1101 27.07 4.73 53.27
N VAL A 1102 27.78 5.87 53.28
CA VAL A 1102 27.17 7.21 53.37
C VAL A 1102 26.26 7.56 52.20
N TYR A 1103 26.36 6.82 51.10
CA TYR A 1103 25.52 6.96 49.90
C TYR A 1103 24.23 6.13 49.96
N GLU A 1104 24.04 5.27 50.98
CA GLU A 1104 22.82 4.45 51.12
C GLU A 1104 21.50 5.22 50.89
N PRO A 1105 21.31 6.46 51.40
CA PRO A 1105 20.07 7.21 51.15
C PRO A 1105 19.80 7.43 49.65
N ALA A 1106 20.82 7.66 48.84
CA ALA A 1106 20.71 7.83 47.40
C ALA A 1106 20.41 6.49 46.70
N PHE A 1107 21.06 5.39 47.10
CA PHE A 1107 20.75 4.05 46.58
C PHE A 1107 19.29 3.66 46.83
N ARG A 1108 18.72 4.03 47.98
CA ARG A 1108 17.28 3.84 48.24
C ARG A 1108 16.38 4.58 47.24
N LEU A 1109 16.82 5.70 46.66
CA LEU A 1109 16.07 6.36 45.60
C LEU A 1109 16.05 5.54 44.29
N GLU A 1110 17.18 4.91 43.93
CA GLU A 1110 17.25 3.98 42.80
C GLU A 1110 16.30 2.78 43.01
N LEU A 1111 16.29 2.19 44.21
CA LEU A 1111 15.37 1.09 44.56
C LEU A 1111 13.90 1.51 44.49
N LYS A 1112 13.56 2.71 44.96
CA LYS A 1112 12.20 3.26 44.84
C LYS A 1112 11.80 3.47 43.38
N ALA A 1113 12.72 3.86 42.50
CA ALA A 1113 12.46 3.97 41.07
C ALA A 1113 12.17 2.60 40.43
N ILE A 1114 12.89 1.55 40.82
CA ILE A 1114 12.62 0.17 40.40
C ILE A 1114 11.23 -0.29 40.88
N ASN A 1115 10.90 -0.07 42.16
CA ASN A 1115 9.58 -0.41 42.70
C ASN A 1115 8.46 0.32 41.97
N LYS A 1116 8.65 1.60 41.66
CA LYS A 1116 7.69 2.37 40.86
C LYS A 1116 7.45 1.73 39.49
N CYS A 1117 8.49 1.30 38.79
CA CYS A 1117 8.36 0.58 37.52
C CYS A 1117 7.61 -0.75 37.66
N TYR A 1118 7.88 -1.49 38.73
CA TYR A 1118 7.23 -2.78 39.00
C TYR A 1118 5.77 -2.63 39.42
N ASP A 1119 5.51 -1.84 40.46
CA ASP A 1119 4.23 -1.78 41.16
C ASP A 1119 3.23 -0.85 40.47
N GLU A 1120 3.68 0.30 39.96
CA GLU A 1120 2.79 1.28 39.31
C GLU A 1120 2.65 0.99 37.81
N LEU A 1121 3.74 0.60 37.13
CA LEU A 1121 3.78 0.39 35.68
C LEU A 1121 3.72 -1.06 35.24
N GLY A 1122 3.73 -2.03 36.16
CA GLY A 1122 3.56 -3.46 35.85
C GLY A 1122 4.67 -4.03 34.95
N LEU A 1123 5.88 -3.49 35.04
CA LEU A 1123 7.05 -3.90 34.25
C LEU A 1123 7.81 -5.04 34.93
N ASP A 1124 7.17 -6.19 34.98
CA ASP A 1124 7.67 -7.43 35.59
C ASP A 1124 8.82 -8.12 34.83
N ASN A 1125 9.22 -7.56 33.68
CA ASN A 1125 10.35 -8.02 32.90
C ASN A 1125 11.70 -7.42 33.35
N ILE A 1126 11.70 -6.52 34.35
CA ILE A 1126 12.90 -5.89 34.89
C ILE A 1126 13.66 -6.85 35.81
N LYS A 1127 14.96 -7.00 35.61
CA LYS A 1127 15.91 -7.62 36.53
C LYS A 1127 16.88 -6.55 37.03
N ILE A 1128 17.43 -6.73 38.22
CA ILE A 1128 18.40 -5.80 38.80
C ILE A 1128 19.74 -6.48 39.06
N MET A 1129 20.82 -5.72 38.93
CA MET A 1129 22.17 -6.24 39.08
C MET A 1129 23.05 -5.30 39.89
N LEU A 1130 23.74 -5.85 40.88
CA LEU A 1130 24.76 -5.13 41.65
C LEU A 1130 26.11 -5.16 40.92
N PRO A 1131 26.69 -3.99 40.59
CA PRO A 1131 28.08 -3.90 40.13
C PRO A 1131 29.08 -3.90 41.30
N PHE A 1132 30.32 -4.25 40.99
CA PHE A 1132 31.52 -4.10 41.79
C PHE A 1132 31.40 -4.63 43.23
N CYS A 1133 30.71 -5.77 43.39
CA CYS A 1133 30.51 -6.41 44.68
C CYS A 1133 31.73 -7.23 45.08
N ARG A 1134 32.56 -6.73 46.02
CA ARG A 1134 33.88 -7.31 46.30
C ARG A 1134 33.83 -8.53 47.19
N THR A 1135 32.95 -8.52 48.18
CA THR A 1135 32.92 -9.52 49.26
C THR A 1135 31.51 -10.02 49.53
N LEU A 1136 31.39 -11.20 50.17
CA LEU A 1136 30.11 -11.74 50.60
C LEU A 1136 29.41 -10.82 51.64
N GLY A 1137 30.19 -10.15 52.49
CA GLY A 1137 29.65 -9.20 53.47
C GLY A 1137 29.06 -7.94 52.82
N GLU A 1138 29.66 -7.44 51.73
CA GLU A 1138 29.06 -6.38 50.92
C GLU A 1138 27.75 -6.84 50.29
N ALA A 1139 27.74 -8.03 49.70
CA ALA A 1139 26.53 -8.63 49.12
C ALA A 1139 25.40 -8.74 50.15
N ASP A 1140 25.67 -9.28 51.33
CA ASP A 1140 24.66 -9.48 52.38
C ASP A 1140 24.07 -8.16 52.89
N LYS A 1141 24.91 -7.13 53.05
CA LYS A 1141 24.46 -5.78 53.44
C LYS A 1141 23.60 -5.14 52.37
N ALA A 1142 24.03 -5.19 51.10
CA ALA A 1142 23.25 -4.64 49.99
C ALA A 1142 21.91 -5.36 49.81
N ILE A 1143 21.89 -6.69 49.88
CA ILE A 1143 20.67 -7.51 49.85
C ILE A 1143 19.73 -7.12 50.99
N LYS A 1144 20.24 -6.88 52.19
CA LYS A 1144 19.42 -6.43 53.33
C LYS A 1144 18.75 -5.09 53.04
N ILE A 1145 19.46 -4.13 52.44
CA ILE A 1145 18.90 -2.83 52.03
C ILE A 1145 17.82 -3.03 50.95
N ILE A 1146 18.11 -3.78 49.90
CA ILE A 1146 17.16 -4.09 48.80
C ILE A 1146 15.88 -4.76 49.35
N ASN A 1147 16.03 -5.75 50.22
CA ASN A 1147 14.90 -6.43 50.85
C ASN A 1147 14.09 -5.51 51.78
N SER A 1148 14.75 -4.55 52.45
CA SER A 1148 14.06 -3.58 53.31
C SER A 1148 13.14 -2.65 52.51
N GLU A 1149 13.49 -2.36 51.26
CA GLU A 1149 12.64 -1.62 50.30
C GLU A 1149 11.66 -2.54 49.55
N LYS A 1150 11.61 -3.84 49.86
CA LYS A 1150 10.69 -4.84 49.30
C LYS A 1150 10.75 -4.96 47.76
N VAL A 1151 11.94 -4.79 47.18
CA VAL A 1151 12.11 -4.89 45.72
C VAL A 1151 11.81 -6.31 45.22
N LYS A 1152 10.92 -6.40 44.23
CA LYS A 1152 10.43 -7.69 43.66
C LYS A 1152 11.28 -8.22 42.51
N ALA A 1153 12.10 -7.36 41.90
CA ALA A 1153 12.93 -7.72 40.76
C ALA A 1153 13.91 -8.85 41.08
N GLU A 1154 14.17 -9.73 40.12
CA GLU A 1154 15.22 -10.74 40.26
C GLU A 1154 16.58 -10.06 40.43
N LEU A 1155 17.29 -10.42 41.50
CA LEU A 1155 18.60 -9.86 41.83
C LEU A 1155 19.74 -10.75 41.33
N GLY A 1156 20.62 -10.15 40.53
CA GLY A 1156 21.89 -10.72 40.09
C GLY A 1156 23.09 -9.90 40.56
N VAL A 1157 24.28 -10.37 40.20
CA VAL A 1157 25.55 -9.69 40.46
C VAL A 1157 26.40 -9.68 39.19
N MET A 1158 27.12 -8.59 38.99
CA MET A 1158 28.12 -8.50 37.93
C MET A 1158 29.38 -9.24 38.41
N ALA A 1159 29.75 -10.31 37.71
CA ALA A 1159 30.96 -11.09 37.99
C ALA A 1159 32.14 -10.46 37.26
N GLU A 1160 32.72 -9.46 37.90
CA GLU A 1160 33.74 -8.60 37.31
C GLU A 1160 35.00 -8.44 38.17
N ILE A 1161 35.01 -9.07 39.34
CA ILE A 1161 36.15 -9.11 40.26
C ILE A 1161 36.57 -10.57 40.41
N PRO A 1162 37.88 -10.90 40.44
CA PRO A 1162 38.34 -12.27 40.63
C PRO A 1162 37.72 -12.98 41.86
N SER A 1163 37.44 -12.24 42.93
CA SER A 1163 36.77 -12.78 44.13
C SER A 1163 35.36 -13.31 43.84
N ASN A 1164 34.62 -12.74 42.88
CA ASN A 1164 33.30 -13.23 42.47
C ASN A 1164 33.38 -14.62 41.84
N VAL A 1165 34.45 -14.87 41.08
CA VAL A 1165 34.69 -16.14 40.40
C VAL A 1165 35.20 -17.19 41.39
N ILE A 1166 36.19 -16.83 42.21
CA ILE A 1166 36.78 -17.74 43.21
C ILE A 1166 35.72 -18.18 44.23
N SER A 1167 34.86 -17.26 44.66
CA SER A 1167 33.77 -17.52 45.61
C SER A 1167 32.42 -17.77 44.93
N ALA A 1168 32.39 -18.16 43.65
CA ALA A 1168 31.15 -18.24 42.85
C ALA A 1168 30.04 -19.12 43.48
N ALA A 1169 30.41 -20.19 44.20
CA ALA A 1169 29.45 -21.05 44.89
C ALA A 1169 28.68 -20.29 46.00
N GLU A 1170 29.38 -19.49 46.80
CA GLU A 1170 28.77 -18.69 47.88
C GLU A 1170 27.98 -17.50 47.35
N PHE A 1171 28.44 -16.87 46.27
CA PHE A 1171 27.66 -15.86 45.56
C PHE A 1171 26.38 -16.46 44.94
N SER A 1172 26.43 -17.70 44.42
CA SER A 1172 25.28 -18.40 43.83
C SER A 1172 24.15 -18.68 44.83
N LYS A 1173 24.45 -18.69 46.14
CA LYS A 1173 23.41 -18.81 47.18
C LYS A 1173 22.59 -17.53 47.34
N ARG A 1174 23.18 -16.37 47.00
CA ARG A 1174 22.62 -15.03 47.20
C ARG A 1174 21.94 -14.48 45.94
N PHE A 1175 22.53 -14.74 44.77
CA PHE A 1175 22.11 -14.16 43.50
C PHE A 1175 21.47 -15.19 42.57
N LYS A 1176 20.49 -14.75 41.76
CA LYS A 1176 19.76 -15.61 40.80
C LYS A 1176 20.49 -15.79 39.48
N PHE A 1177 21.31 -14.82 39.09
CA PHE A 1177 22.10 -14.85 37.87
C PHE A 1177 23.40 -14.07 38.04
N PHE A 1178 24.35 -14.33 37.14
CA PHE A 1178 25.59 -13.59 36.99
C PHE A 1178 25.63 -12.93 35.62
N SER A 1179 26.18 -11.72 35.53
CA SER A 1179 26.63 -11.14 34.26
C SER A 1179 28.12 -10.88 34.33
N ILE A 1180 28.90 -11.48 33.43
CA ILE A 1180 30.35 -11.27 33.39
C ILE A 1180 30.62 -9.87 32.83
N GLY A 1181 31.25 -9.02 33.65
CA GLY A 1181 31.87 -7.78 33.19
C GLY A 1181 33.28 -8.07 32.71
N SER A 1182 33.44 -8.45 31.43
CA SER A 1182 34.74 -8.89 30.92
C SER A 1182 35.82 -7.82 31.01
N ASN A 1183 35.42 -6.55 30.92
CA ASN A 1183 36.34 -5.42 30.96
C ASN A 1183 37.03 -5.33 32.32
N ASP A 1184 36.27 -5.14 33.39
CA ASP A 1184 36.82 -5.04 34.75
C ASP A 1184 37.42 -6.36 35.23
N LEU A 1185 36.86 -7.51 34.84
CA LEU A 1185 37.46 -8.81 35.15
C LEU A 1185 38.86 -8.93 34.55
N THR A 1186 39.05 -8.51 33.31
CA THR A 1186 40.35 -8.53 32.64
C THR A 1186 41.32 -7.57 33.30
N GLN A 1187 40.89 -6.32 33.58
CA GLN A 1187 41.70 -5.31 34.26
C GLN A 1187 42.22 -5.83 35.61
N LEU A 1188 41.35 -6.41 36.43
CA LEU A 1188 41.71 -6.88 37.78
C LEU A 1188 42.45 -8.22 37.78
N THR A 1189 42.22 -9.08 36.78
CA THR A 1189 42.96 -10.35 36.66
C THR A 1189 44.39 -10.11 36.20
N LEU A 1190 44.59 -9.18 35.28
CA LEU A 1190 45.91 -8.86 34.72
C LEU A 1190 46.64 -7.74 35.48
N GLY A 1191 45.94 -7.00 36.34
CA GLY A 1191 46.49 -5.85 37.05
C GLY A 1191 46.76 -4.65 36.13
N ILE A 1192 45.88 -4.43 35.15
CA ILE A 1192 46.05 -3.42 34.10
C ILE A 1192 44.92 -2.39 34.18
N ASP A 1193 45.28 -1.11 34.22
CA ASP A 1193 44.36 -0.02 33.91
C ASP A 1193 44.32 0.18 32.39
N ARG A 1194 43.17 -0.03 31.78
CA ARG A 1194 43.02 0.09 30.32
C ARG A 1194 43.14 1.54 29.82
N ASP A 1195 42.87 2.52 30.68
CA ASP A 1195 42.97 3.94 30.33
C ASP A 1195 44.46 4.37 30.29
N SER A 1196 45.37 3.52 30.81
CA SER A 1196 46.81 3.67 30.64
C SER A 1196 47.23 3.36 29.21
N GLN A 1197 47.58 4.41 28.46
CA GLN A 1197 48.09 4.28 27.08
C GLN A 1197 49.33 3.39 26.99
N MET A 1198 50.11 3.25 28.07
CA MET A 1198 51.31 2.42 28.11
C MET A 1198 51.02 0.92 28.18
N LEU A 1199 49.88 0.52 28.77
CA LEU A 1199 49.51 -0.88 28.99
C LEU A 1199 48.33 -1.34 28.13
N ALA A 1200 47.86 -0.47 27.23
CA ALA A 1200 46.71 -0.74 26.37
C ALA A 1200 46.94 -1.92 25.40
N LYS A 1201 48.20 -2.30 25.12
CA LYS A 1201 48.53 -3.43 24.24
C LYS A 1201 48.44 -4.78 24.96
N GLU A 1202 48.61 -4.77 26.27
CA GLU A 1202 48.64 -5.93 27.16
C GLU A 1202 47.23 -6.30 27.65
N PHE A 1203 46.25 -5.41 27.47
CA PHE A 1203 44.85 -5.67 27.75
C PHE A 1203 44.20 -6.57 26.67
N ASP A 1204 43.91 -7.83 27.01
CA ASP A 1204 43.21 -8.77 26.13
C ASP A 1204 42.23 -9.65 26.91
N GLU A 1205 40.92 -9.51 26.67
CA GLU A 1205 39.91 -10.33 27.35
C GLU A 1205 39.96 -11.82 26.97
N ARG A 1206 40.74 -12.18 25.95
CA ARG A 1206 40.95 -13.56 25.49
C ARG A 1206 42.11 -14.24 26.21
N ASP A 1207 42.79 -13.55 27.12
CA ASP A 1207 43.90 -14.10 27.90
C ASP A 1207 43.50 -15.42 28.60
N PRO A 1208 44.39 -16.44 28.64
CA PRO A 1208 44.10 -17.72 29.28
C PRO A 1208 43.65 -17.61 30.74
N ALA A 1209 44.17 -16.67 31.53
CA ALA A 1209 43.76 -16.46 32.91
C ALA A 1209 42.29 -16.04 32.98
N VAL A 1210 41.89 -15.07 32.16
CA VAL A 1210 40.51 -14.56 32.07
C VAL A 1210 39.56 -15.66 31.58
N LYS A 1211 39.91 -16.39 30.52
CA LYS A 1211 39.10 -17.52 30.02
C LYS A 1211 38.92 -18.62 31.05
N THR A 1212 39.95 -18.91 31.85
CA THR A 1212 39.88 -19.90 32.93
C THR A 1212 38.89 -19.46 34.00
N LEU A 1213 38.96 -18.20 34.42
CA LEU A 1213 38.01 -17.62 35.38
C LEU A 1213 36.57 -17.67 34.85
N ILE A 1214 36.34 -17.27 33.60
CA ILE A 1214 35.01 -17.33 32.96
C ILE A 1214 34.47 -18.76 32.94
N THR A 1215 35.29 -19.74 32.53
CA THR A 1215 34.87 -21.15 32.46
C THR A 1215 34.53 -21.71 33.84
N ASN A 1216 35.34 -21.40 34.85
CA ASN A 1216 35.11 -21.82 36.23
C ASN A 1216 33.84 -21.21 36.81
N LEU A 1217 33.57 -19.93 36.53
CA LEU A 1217 32.33 -19.26 36.94
C LEU A 1217 31.11 -19.96 36.32
N ILE A 1218 31.11 -20.15 35.00
CA ILE A 1218 29.99 -20.78 34.28
C ILE A 1218 29.71 -22.17 34.87
N ALA A 1219 30.73 -23.01 34.97
CA ALA A 1219 30.59 -24.36 35.51
C ALA A 1219 30.06 -24.37 36.95
N THR A 1220 30.56 -23.48 37.81
CA THR A 1220 30.16 -23.41 39.23
C THR A 1220 28.73 -22.87 39.39
N ALA A 1221 28.37 -21.83 38.64
CA ALA A 1221 27.04 -21.25 38.65
C ALA A 1221 25.97 -22.24 38.12
N HIS A 1222 26.27 -22.96 37.03
CA HIS A 1222 25.38 -23.98 36.49
C HIS A 1222 25.14 -25.15 37.44
N LYS A 1223 26.16 -25.60 38.19
CA LYS A 1223 25.98 -26.58 39.26
C LYS A 1223 24.97 -26.12 40.32
N HIS A 1224 24.88 -24.81 40.56
CA HIS A 1224 23.92 -24.19 41.46
C HIS A 1224 22.62 -23.71 40.76
N LYS A 1225 22.39 -24.12 39.51
CA LYS A 1225 21.23 -23.75 38.69
C LYS A 1225 21.06 -22.23 38.55
N ARG A 1226 22.17 -21.50 38.39
CA ARG A 1226 22.20 -20.06 38.13
C ARG A 1226 22.55 -19.80 36.67
N VAL A 1227 21.89 -18.78 36.10
CA VAL A 1227 22.13 -18.33 34.72
C VAL A 1227 23.36 -17.46 34.67
N VAL A 1228 24.20 -17.60 33.64
CA VAL A 1228 25.40 -16.78 33.42
C VAL A 1228 25.33 -16.12 32.05
N GLY A 1229 25.31 -14.80 32.05
CA GLY A 1229 25.48 -13.97 30.87
C GLY A 1229 26.87 -13.30 30.83
N ILE A 1230 27.17 -12.66 29.70
CA ILE A 1230 28.32 -11.76 29.55
C ILE A 1230 27.87 -10.47 28.89
N CYS A 1231 28.40 -9.34 29.37
CA CYS A 1231 28.21 -8.03 28.77
C CYS A 1231 29.59 -7.38 28.52
N GLY A 1232 29.75 -6.81 27.33
CA GLY A 1232 31.00 -6.18 26.89
C GLY A 1232 31.15 -6.28 25.38
N ASP A 1233 32.17 -5.62 24.84
CA ASP A 1233 32.40 -5.55 23.39
C ASP A 1233 33.26 -6.72 22.89
N ALA A 1234 33.87 -7.51 23.78
CA ALA A 1234 34.69 -8.65 23.40
C ALA A 1234 33.96 -9.70 22.51
N PRO A 1235 32.70 -10.09 22.79
CA PRO A 1235 31.99 -11.06 21.94
C PRO A 1235 31.73 -10.55 20.52
N SER A 1236 31.45 -9.26 20.36
CA SER A 1236 31.24 -8.64 19.04
C SER A 1236 32.55 -8.37 18.31
N SER A 1237 33.59 -7.98 19.04
CA SER A 1237 34.91 -7.64 18.49
C SER A 1237 35.70 -8.89 18.09
N PHE A 1238 35.55 -9.99 18.82
CA PHE A 1238 36.34 -11.21 18.64
C PHE A 1238 35.43 -12.43 18.41
N PRO A 1239 35.21 -12.86 17.15
CA PRO A 1239 34.38 -14.02 16.83
C PRO A 1239 34.83 -15.32 17.52
N ASP A 1240 36.14 -15.52 17.70
CA ASP A 1240 36.67 -16.67 18.43
C ASP A 1240 36.36 -16.65 19.93
N PHE A 1241 36.19 -15.45 20.52
CA PHE A 1241 35.76 -15.32 21.91
C PHE A 1241 34.28 -15.70 22.04
N THR A 1242 33.41 -15.26 21.13
CA THR A 1242 32.03 -15.73 21.05
C THR A 1242 31.96 -17.25 20.90
N LYS A 1243 32.80 -17.84 20.05
CA LYS A 1243 32.91 -19.29 19.88
C LYS A 1243 33.34 -20.00 21.17
N PHE A 1244 34.30 -19.44 21.92
CA PHE A 1244 34.68 -19.94 23.23
C PHE A 1244 33.50 -19.91 24.20
N LEU A 1245 32.80 -18.79 24.32
CA LEU A 1245 31.67 -18.61 25.26
C LEU A 1245 30.53 -19.60 24.98
N VAL A 1246 30.13 -19.75 23.72
CA VAL A 1246 29.08 -20.72 23.30
C VAL A 1246 29.53 -22.16 23.56
N ARG A 1247 30.81 -22.48 23.35
CA ARG A 1247 31.37 -23.81 23.65
C ARG A 1247 31.43 -24.10 25.14
N SER A 1248 31.70 -23.09 25.96
CA SER A 1248 31.64 -23.13 27.43
C SER A 1248 30.21 -23.08 27.97
N HIS A 1249 29.19 -23.16 27.10
CA HIS A 1249 27.77 -23.24 27.45
C HIS A 1249 27.19 -21.98 28.09
N ILE A 1250 27.71 -20.78 27.80
CA ILE A 1250 27.11 -19.55 28.32
C ILE A 1250 25.62 -19.41 27.94
N ASP A 1251 24.82 -18.87 28.85
CA ASP A 1251 23.36 -18.77 28.66
C ASP A 1251 22.97 -17.58 27.78
N SER A 1252 23.67 -16.45 27.91
CA SER A 1252 23.39 -15.24 27.13
C SER A 1252 24.63 -14.40 26.82
N ILE A 1253 24.62 -13.75 25.66
CA ILE A 1253 25.64 -12.79 25.22
C ILE A 1253 24.94 -11.45 24.95
N SER A 1254 25.44 -10.37 25.55
CA SER A 1254 24.88 -9.03 25.42
C SER A 1254 25.86 -8.09 24.70
N VAL A 1255 25.44 -7.55 23.54
CA VAL A 1255 26.28 -6.72 22.64
C VAL A 1255 25.58 -5.41 22.28
N THR A 1256 26.27 -4.47 21.64
CA THR A 1256 25.63 -3.24 21.14
C THR A 1256 24.59 -3.55 20.04
N PRO A 1257 23.53 -2.72 19.87
CA PRO A 1257 22.45 -3.02 18.93
C PRO A 1257 22.89 -3.18 17.45
N ASP A 1258 23.93 -2.46 17.03
CA ASP A 1258 24.47 -2.48 15.66
C ASP A 1258 25.05 -3.84 15.24
N VAL A 1259 25.62 -4.60 16.19
CA VAL A 1259 26.23 -5.92 15.93
C VAL A 1259 25.37 -7.10 16.37
N ALA A 1260 24.18 -6.85 16.92
CA ALA A 1260 23.33 -7.89 17.51
C ALA A 1260 22.86 -8.94 16.49
N VAL A 1261 22.48 -8.51 15.29
CA VAL A 1261 22.04 -9.41 14.20
C VAL A 1261 23.17 -10.35 13.79
N ASN A 1262 24.36 -9.79 13.54
CA ASN A 1262 25.54 -10.57 13.16
C ASN A 1262 25.97 -11.54 14.27
N THR A 1263 25.91 -11.11 15.52
CA THR A 1263 26.20 -11.96 16.69
C THR A 1263 25.26 -13.15 16.75
N ARG A 1264 23.94 -12.95 16.52
CA ARG A 1264 22.97 -14.04 16.48
C ARG A 1264 23.24 -15.05 15.37
N LEU A 1265 23.58 -14.58 14.17
CA LEU A 1265 23.96 -15.44 13.05
C LEU A 1265 25.22 -16.27 13.36
N LEU A 1266 26.21 -15.66 13.99
CA LEU A 1266 27.44 -16.32 14.43
C LEU A 1266 27.14 -17.41 15.49
N VAL A 1267 26.37 -17.07 16.52
CA VAL A 1267 25.95 -18.02 17.56
C VAL A 1267 25.22 -19.22 16.93
N ALA A 1268 24.24 -18.96 16.05
CA ALA A 1268 23.50 -20.02 15.37
C ALA A 1268 24.42 -20.93 14.53
N LYS A 1269 25.43 -20.36 13.86
CA LYS A 1269 26.42 -21.11 13.08
C LYS A 1269 27.27 -22.01 13.99
N ILE A 1270 27.71 -21.50 15.14
CA ILE A 1270 28.52 -22.26 16.10
C ILE A 1270 27.68 -23.40 16.69
N GLU A 1271 26.43 -23.14 17.07
CA GLU A 1271 25.52 -24.15 17.64
C GLU A 1271 25.19 -25.27 16.64
N LYS A 1272 25.06 -24.97 15.35
CA LYS A 1272 24.87 -25.97 14.28
C LYS A 1272 26.09 -26.83 13.97
N SER A 1273 27.29 -26.37 14.37
CA SER A 1273 28.55 -27.09 14.13
C SER A 1273 28.90 -28.12 15.22
N LYS A 1274 28.07 -28.20 16.27
CA LYS A 1274 28.01 -29.30 17.23
C LYS A 1274 26.94 -30.29 16.77
#